data_AF-A0A7J6VSH1-F1
#
_entry.id   AF-A0A7J6VSH1-F1
#
_cell.length_a   1.000
_cell.length_b   1.000
_cell.length_c   1.000
_cell.angle_alpha   90.00
_cell.angle_beta   90.00
_cell.angle_gamma   90.00
#
_symmetry.space_group_name_H-M   'P 1'
#
loop_
_entity.id
_entity.type
_entity.pdbx_description
1 polymer ?
#
loop_
_entity_poly.entity_id
_entity_poly.type
_entity_poly.pdbx_seq_one_letter_code
_entity_poly.pdbx_strand_id
1 'polypeptide(L)'
;MENNVVSKEETADLKLRELLKEVQLNYDSTTITTFVNDTVSSIKDCIDQIPENLKVNANLAPGFIRDIGADKVEFTFKKPKSVQIGGSYSIHAIAKPDISVDVFIRLPKECFHEKDYLNHRYHGKRCFYLCVIKKYLSLSSGIKNIEWSTFQNEARKPVLNVYPATSLFNVAKLKLTRSNLHGPNQEGDARPATPRYNTSILEDMFLEHNSEFVRNTFNGWRELGEALVLVKVWARHRSSIYTHDCINGFLLSVIMSYLASKSGGNRINKSLKPMQIFRVTMDFIASSKLWDKGLLLQPQGQYNISMEVADQEKKSISKEERTQYRQLFPVVLIDSSFHFNLAFRFTRSGFLEANGGFEEIYMTKVDFPAKYDYCLRLNLRGNNKVYASGYCLDDECWRTYEKKVYSLLEQGLTDRVKLIRITWRNSSSEWKIEEGFSKFGADALLTGILVSSCEKSFRVVDIGPDAENKEEGLKFRKFWGEKAELRRFKDGTIAESTVWECRQWERHLIIKRISEYTILRHLSLPKENIVHVADQLDFSLLNGVGDPISFSANLLGAFEVLSKRLRNLDDIPLKISSVQPLDSAFRFTSVYPSEPHPMAYEKDVGQKSQKLIPTCIQPLEVMIQLEGSGNWPMDDVVIEKTKSAFLLKIGENLQNTWGMTCYATESDVDVLMSGYAFRLRILHERGLGLLKKQVGNSQMRRISSTDKELFIRSQHSSMINGLHGRYPIYGPVVRFLRFLSSYDWMFTPLVIDINNDFTSEDEVEITENFMLSRKSYEENVQNVESAMFLATSYDKASEAWAIFSPNLYELRRLVAYAHSSAEYLTNLILKNQIESQIWECLFRTPLNNYDAVILLHRDILPFPQRLLFPSEMTQGRHVAQGDASRDFHPYMLGNLKGRTNEMKNKVIVNFDPTRCFLDDLNGEFQNTFKLWYDSLGADAIGLTWDKPNSMKRVREEETEEHQDPIGILRDVENLAKHFAKVALRKAMKGIGTKDTDLIRILKMGSGSDSNGWNRARGLVLKALVLVGGAVLLKRLTKSTTRWDHARIVADAVTGEKFSREQASRDPDNFFNLRMFTCPAAEMVDGSKVLYFEQAFWRTPQKPFRQRFYMVKPCSKEMKCDVELSSYAIRDAEEYKNFCDRPKDQRPLPEEVVEDVAEHLTTIYLKRCQRGKRCLYEGSTPPGGFPNSWNGASYCVSELAVIKKDEIHTWDRGYDENGNQVWGVKTGPYEFKPAPAPAPASSSSDMFSPLNITPMQFLEKRVQGSFALQE
;
A
#
# COMPACT_ATOMS: atom_id res chain seq x y z
N MET A 1 23.06 -28.41 30.97
CA MET A 1 21.78 -27.69 30.87
C MET A 1 21.46 -27.58 29.39
N GLU A 2 20.66 -28.51 28.87
CA GLU A 2 20.14 -28.43 27.51
C GLU A 2 18.82 -27.67 27.56
N ASN A 3 18.67 -26.59 26.77
CA ASN A 3 17.38 -26.04 26.35
C ASN A 3 17.58 -24.91 25.34
N ASN A 4 16.56 -24.71 24.50
CA ASN A 4 16.29 -23.47 23.75
C ASN A 4 17.24 -23.04 22.61
N VAL A 5 17.86 -23.99 21.91
CA VAL A 5 18.03 -23.81 20.44
C VAL A 5 16.79 -24.41 19.77
N VAL A 6 15.68 -23.67 19.79
CA VAL A 6 14.46 -24.08 19.09
C VAL A 6 14.73 -24.03 17.60
N SER A 7 14.61 -25.16 16.91
CA SER A 7 15.00 -25.24 15.50
C SER A 7 14.16 -24.30 14.63
N LYS A 8 14.73 -23.86 13.48
CA LYS A 8 14.00 -23.11 12.43
C LYS A 8 12.76 -23.89 11.92
N GLU A 9 12.66 -25.21 12.17
CA GLU A 9 11.46 -26.02 11.88
C GLU A 9 10.43 -26.02 13.02
N GLU A 10 10.84 -26.06 14.29
CA GLU A 10 9.90 -26.03 15.43
C GLU A 10 9.24 -24.66 15.60
N THR A 11 9.98 -23.57 15.39
CA THR A 11 9.40 -22.21 15.34
C THR A 11 8.43 -22.06 14.17
N ALA A 12 8.69 -22.71 13.03
CA ALA A 12 7.75 -22.77 11.91
C ALA A 12 6.50 -23.61 12.26
N ASP A 13 6.65 -24.79 12.88
CA ASP A 13 5.54 -25.63 13.35
C ASP A 13 4.69 -24.95 14.43
N LEU A 14 5.26 -24.03 15.22
CA LEU A 14 4.54 -23.29 16.26
C LEU A 14 3.73 -22.13 15.64
N LYS A 15 4.37 -21.28 14.81
CA LYS A 15 3.69 -20.22 14.04
C LYS A 15 2.61 -20.79 13.10
N LEU A 16 2.85 -21.98 12.53
CA LEU A 16 1.86 -22.76 11.78
C LEU A 16 0.62 -23.10 12.63
N ARG A 17 0.81 -23.63 13.84
CA ARG A 17 -0.30 -24.02 14.73
C ARG A 17 -1.07 -22.84 15.28
N GLU A 18 -0.49 -21.64 15.31
CA GLU A 18 -1.22 -20.39 15.59
C GLU A 18 -2.03 -19.94 14.36
N LEU A 19 -1.40 -19.82 13.19
CA LEU A 19 -2.07 -19.50 11.93
C LEU A 19 -3.29 -20.41 11.67
N LEU A 20 -3.14 -21.73 11.82
CA LEU A 20 -4.23 -22.67 11.54
C LEU A 20 -5.46 -22.41 12.43
N LYS A 21 -5.27 -22.05 13.71
CA LYS A 21 -6.38 -21.65 14.60
C LYS A 21 -7.08 -20.37 14.11
N GLU A 22 -6.33 -19.42 13.55
CA GLU A 22 -6.89 -18.19 13.01
C GLU A 22 -7.73 -18.46 11.75
N VAL A 23 -7.14 -19.13 10.74
CA VAL A 23 -7.77 -19.26 9.40
C VAL A 23 -8.72 -20.44 9.22
N GLN A 24 -8.61 -21.55 9.97
CA GLN A 24 -9.53 -22.69 9.80
C GLN A 24 -10.95 -22.34 10.25
N LEU A 25 -11.96 -22.88 9.56
CA LEU A 25 -13.35 -22.89 10.00
C LEU A 25 -13.57 -23.99 11.05
N ASN A 26 -14.32 -23.71 12.12
CA ASN A 26 -14.61 -24.71 13.15
C ASN A 26 -15.78 -25.62 12.72
N TYR A 27 -15.46 -26.74 12.07
CA TYR A 27 -16.44 -27.73 11.61
C TYR A 27 -17.08 -28.54 12.76
N ASP A 28 -16.43 -28.60 13.92
CA ASP A 28 -16.97 -29.28 15.12
C ASP A 28 -18.07 -28.45 15.81
N SER A 29 -18.25 -27.19 15.41
CA SER A 29 -19.39 -26.38 15.87
C SER A 29 -20.68 -26.81 15.19
N THR A 30 -21.51 -27.55 15.92
CA THR A 30 -22.85 -28.01 15.50
C THR A 30 -23.67 -26.87 14.91
N THR A 31 -23.61 -25.66 15.48
CA THR A 31 -24.29 -24.46 15.01
C THR A 31 -24.04 -24.16 13.52
N ILE A 32 -22.80 -24.26 13.02
CA ILE A 32 -22.49 -23.96 11.61
C ILE A 32 -23.05 -25.06 10.71
N THR A 33 -22.90 -26.32 11.09
CA THR A 33 -23.36 -27.47 10.30
C THR A 33 -24.89 -27.55 10.25
N THR A 34 -25.57 -27.29 11.37
CA THR A 34 -27.03 -27.14 11.42
C THR A 34 -27.48 -25.93 10.60
N PHE A 35 -26.91 -24.74 10.80
CA PHE A 35 -27.27 -23.54 10.04
C PHE A 35 -27.18 -23.74 8.52
N VAL A 36 -26.15 -24.42 8.01
CA VAL A 36 -25.99 -24.72 6.57
C VAL A 36 -26.99 -25.78 6.09
N ASN A 37 -27.37 -26.77 6.90
CA ASN A 37 -28.38 -27.77 6.53
C ASN A 37 -29.82 -27.21 6.56
N ASP A 38 -30.14 -26.38 7.54
CA ASP A 38 -31.42 -25.66 7.64
C ASP A 38 -31.56 -24.66 6.48
N THR A 39 -30.46 -23.97 6.17
CA THR A 39 -30.24 -23.17 4.95
C THR A 39 -30.54 -23.95 3.67
N VAL A 40 -30.07 -25.19 3.54
CA VAL A 40 -30.31 -25.97 2.32
C VAL A 40 -31.76 -26.45 2.25
N SER A 41 -32.33 -26.87 3.38
CA SER A 41 -33.72 -27.30 3.49
C SER A 41 -34.69 -26.15 3.16
N SER A 42 -34.44 -24.96 3.69
CA SER A 42 -35.26 -23.77 3.45
C SER A 42 -35.34 -23.39 1.97
N ILE A 43 -34.26 -23.55 1.18
CA ILE A 43 -34.35 -23.32 -0.28
C ILE A 43 -35.17 -24.40 -0.96
N LYS A 44 -35.00 -25.66 -0.54
CA LYS A 44 -35.74 -26.78 -1.11
C LYS A 44 -37.25 -26.56 -0.92
N ASP A 45 -37.66 -26.11 0.26
CA ASP A 45 -39.06 -25.77 0.57
C ASP A 45 -39.57 -24.59 -0.28
N CYS A 46 -38.76 -23.53 -0.48
CA CYS A 46 -39.11 -22.41 -1.36
C CYS A 46 -39.25 -22.83 -2.84
N ILE A 47 -38.45 -23.81 -3.27
CA ILE A 47 -38.53 -24.40 -4.62
C ILE A 47 -39.73 -25.36 -4.73
N ASP A 48 -40.07 -26.07 -3.65
CA ASP A 48 -41.21 -26.97 -3.60
C ASP A 48 -42.58 -26.24 -3.64
N GLN A 49 -42.61 -24.94 -3.35
CA GLN A 49 -43.77 -24.06 -3.56
C GLN A 49 -43.99 -23.64 -5.03
N ILE A 50 -43.05 -23.91 -5.95
CA ILE A 50 -43.15 -23.46 -7.35
C ILE A 50 -44.16 -24.32 -8.14
N PRO A 51 -45.19 -23.74 -8.80
CA PRO A 51 -46.19 -24.50 -9.55
C PRO A 51 -45.63 -25.28 -10.74
N GLU A 52 -45.91 -26.58 -10.77
CA GLU A 52 -45.41 -27.54 -11.76
C GLU A 52 -45.89 -27.36 -13.22
N ASN A 53 -46.79 -26.39 -13.47
CA ASN A 53 -47.33 -26.06 -14.79
C ASN A 53 -47.01 -24.60 -15.19
N LEU A 54 -46.09 -23.93 -14.48
CA LEU A 54 -45.66 -22.57 -14.80
C LEU A 54 -44.95 -22.55 -16.17
N LYS A 55 -45.57 -21.90 -17.16
CA LYS A 55 -44.94 -21.62 -18.46
C LYS A 55 -43.91 -20.50 -18.31
N VAL A 56 -42.69 -20.77 -18.74
CA VAL A 56 -41.54 -19.87 -18.68
C VAL A 56 -41.29 -19.32 -20.09
N ASN A 57 -41.40 -18.01 -20.25
CA ASN A 57 -41.38 -17.31 -21.55
C ASN A 57 -40.13 -16.43 -21.73
N ALA A 58 -39.95 -15.92 -22.96
CA ALA A 58 -38.78 -15.13 -23.37
C ALA A 58 -38.52 -13.82 -22.56
N ASN A 59 -39.46 -13.37 -21.72
CA ASN A 59 -39.45 -12.01 -21.17
C ASN A 59 -38.73 -11.86 -19.82
N LEU A 60 -38.21 -12.94 -19.22
CA LEU A 60 -37.62 -12.91 -17.87
C LEU A 60 -36.21 -12.30 -17.77
N ALA A 61 -35.43 -12.29 -18.86
CA ALA A 61 -34.09 -11.69 -18.91
C ALA A 61 -33.71 -11.27 -20.35
N PRO A 62 -34.44 -10.30 -20.95
CA PRO A 62 -34.35 -10.02 -22.38
C PRO A 62 -32.95 -9.54 -22.82
N GLY A 63 -32.25 -8.75 -21.99
CA GLY A 63 -30.87 -8.32 -22.27
C GLY A 63 -29.90 -9.50 -22.34
N PHE A 64 -29.92 -10.40 -21.36
CA PHE A 64 -29.08 -11.61 -21.37
C PHE A 64 -29.34 -12.49 -22.60
N ILE A 65 -30.61 -12.81 -22.90
CA ILE A 65 -30.98 -13.67 -24.04
C ILE A 65 -30.54 -13.09 -25.38
N ARG A 66 -30.72 -11.77 -25.57
CA ARG A 66 -30.22 -11.03 -26.73
C ARG A 66 -28.70 -11.14 -26.84
N ASP A 67 -27.98 -10.93 -25.75
CA ASP A 67 -26.51 -10.82 -25.77
C ASP A 67 -25.79 -12.17 -25.83
N ILE A 68 -26.42 -13.28 -25.41
CA ILE A 68 -25.97 -14.66 -25.72
C ILE A 68 -26.50 -15.20 -27.07
N GLY A 69 -27.42 -14.49 -27.74
CA GLY A 69 -28.00 -14.92 -29.01
C GLY A 69 -28.86 -16.19 -28.97
N ALA A 70 -29.57 -16.45 -27.87
CA ALA A 70 -30.32 -17.70 -27.69
C ALA A 70 -31.76 -17.66 -28.23
N ASP A 71 -32.16 -18.67 -29.00
CA ASP A 71 -33.53 -18.84 -29.52
C ASP A 71 -34.32 -19.93 -28.79
N LYS A 72 -35.67 -19.91 -28.86
CA LYS A 72 -36.56 -20.99 -28.37
C LYS A 72 -36.31 -21.43 -26.92
N VAL A 73 -36.05 -20.44 -26.05
CA VAL A 73 -35.72 -20.62 -24.62
C VAL A 73 -36.93 -20.86 -23.72
N GLU A 74 -38.10 -21.15 -24.29
CA GLU A 74 -39.35 -21.40 -23.55
C GLU A 74 -39.47 -22.85 -23.07
N PHE A 75 -40.07 -23.05 -21.90
CA PHE A 75 -40.33 -24.38 -21.32
C PHE A 75 -41.43 -24.33 -20.25
N THR A 76 -41.89 -25.49 -19.80
CA THR A 76 -42.73 -25.59 -18.58
C THR A 76 -41.83 -25.96 -17.41
N PHE A 77 -41.90 -25.20 -16.32
CA PHE A 77 -41.07 -25.42 -15.14
C PHE A 77 -41.40 -26.76 -14.47
N LYS A 78 -40.36 -27.52 -14.11
CA LYS A 78 -40.45 -28.70 -13.24
C LYS A 78 -39.41 -28.60 -12.12
N LYS A 79 -39.78 -29.10 -10.93
CA LYS A 79 -38.96 -29.08 -9.71
C LYS A 79 -37.62 -29.82 -9.90
N PRO A 80 -36.51 -29.34 -9.31
CA PRO A 80 -35.18 -29.88 -9.57
C PRO A 80 -35.00 -31.30 -9.03
N LYS A 81 -34.17 -32.11 -9.70
CA LYS A 81 -34.04 -33.55 -9.40
C LYS A 81 -33.28 -33.88 -8.10
N SER A 82 -32.38 -33.03 -7.61
CA SER A 82 -31.61 -33.29 -6.38
C SER A 82 -30.90 -32.05 -5.84
N VAL A 83 -30.85 -31.89 -4.52
CA VAL A 83 -30.31 -30.75 -3.75
C VAL A 83 -29.43 -31.32 -2.62
N GLN A 84 -28.11 -31.06 -2.60
CA GLN A 84 -27.10 -31.80 -1.79
C GLN A 84 -25.71 -31.12 -1.84
N ILE A 85 -25.15 -30.65 -0.70
CA ILE A 85 -23.99 -29.71 -0.54
C ILE A 85 -22.69 -30.12 -1.25
N GLY A 86 -21.95 -29.14 -1.81
CA GLY A 86 -20.62 -29.33 -2.43
C GLY A 86 -19.56 -28.28 -2.07
N GLY A 87 -18.44 -28.28 -2.80
CA GLY A 87 -17.39 -27.26 -2.72
C GLY A 87 -16.28 -27.52 -1.70
N SER A 88 -15.57 -26.46 -1.30
CA SER A 88 -14.59 -26.55 -0.20
C SER A 88 -15.23 -26.85 1.16
N TYR A 89 -16.54 -26.67 1.29
CA TYR A 89 -17.30 -27.01 2.51
C TYR A 89 -17.34 -28.53 2.74
N SER A 90 -17.74 -29.32 1.73
CA SER A 90 -17.97 -30.77 1.88
C SER A 90 -16.70 -31.62 2.04
N ILE A 91 -15.51 -31.00 1.96
CA ILE A 91 -14.20 -31.60 2.25
C ILE A 91 -13.49 -30.95 3.45
N HIS A 92 -14.22 -30.18 4.27
CA HIS A 92 -13.74 -29.47 5.47
C HIS A 92 -12.50 -28.59 5.23
N ALA A 93 -12.43 -27.89 4.09
CA ALA A 93 -11.22 -27.18 3.63
C ALA A 93 -11.45 -25.69 3.31
N ILE A 94 -12.39 -25.01 3.97
CA ILE A 94 -12.57 -23.54 3.91
C ILE A 94 -11.52 -22.86 4.78
N ALA A 95 -11.01 -21.72 4.30
CA ALA A 95 -10.19 -20.79 5.07
C ALA A 95 -10.88 -19.42 5.14
N LYS A 96 -10.94 -18.84 6.34
CA LYS A 96 -11.46 -17.48 6.60
C LYS A 96 -10.67 -16.41 5.83
N PRO A 97 -11.24 -15.22 5.57
CA PRO A 97 -12.61 -14.79 5.92
C PRO A 97 -13.69 -15.25 4.92
N ASP A 98 -13.33 -15.69 3.72
CA ASP A 98 -14.29 -15.95 2.63
C ASP A 98 -14.95 -17.34 2.78
N ILE A 99 -16.04 -17.38 3.56
CA ILE A 99 -16.82 -18.60 3.80
C ILE A 99 -17.92 -18.72 2.74
N SER A 100 -17.65 -19.49 1.69
CA SER A 100 -18.61 -19.85 0.65
C SER A 100 -18.95 -21.35 0.67
N VAL A 101 -20.23 -21.68 0.60
CA VAL A 101 -20.73 -23.05 0.40
C VAL A 101 -21.18 -23.18 -1.05
N ASP A 102 -20.67 -24.17 -1.80
CA ASP A 102 -20.91 -24.24 -3.25
C ASP A 102 -22.16 -25.04 -3.61
N VAL A 103 -23.02 -24.42 -4.43
CA VAL A 103 -24.45 -24.70 -4.44
C VAL A 103 -25.05 -24.80 -5.87
N PHE A 104 -24.43 -25.64 -6.72
CA PHE A 104 -24.63 -25.81 -8.17
C PHE A 104 -26.07 -26.14 -8.66
N ILE A 105 -26.64 -25.39 -9.62
CA ILE A 105 -27.99 -25.57 -10.21
C ILE A 105 -28.34 -26.92 -10.91
N ARG A 106 -29.05 -27.93 -10.33
CA ARG A 106 -29.61 -29.07 -11.12
C ARG A 106 -30.99 -28.78 -11.70
N LEU A 107 -31.20 -29.13 -12.97
CA LEU A 107 -32.47 -29.00 -13.68
C LEU A 107 -32.99 -30.38 -14.15
N PRO A 108 -34.32 -30.60 -14.27
CA PRO A 108 -34.90 -31.82 -14.85
C PRO A 108 -34.64 -31.94 -16.36
N LYS A 109 -34.65 -33.17 -16.89
CA LYS A 109 -34.52 -33.39 -18.35
C LYS A 109 -35.76 -32.87 -19.10
N GLU A 110 -36.91 -32.85 -18.42
CA GLU A 110 -38.24 -32.50 -18.91
C GLU A 110 -38.37 -31.00 -19.29
N CYS A 111 -37.50 -30.13 -18.75
CA CYS A 111 -37.44 -28.72 -19.14
C CYS A 111 -36.69 -28.50 -20.48
N PHE A 112 -36.00 -29.53 -20.99
CA PHE A 112 -35.13 -29.45 -22.16
C PHE A 112 -35.62 -30.32 -23.31
N HIS A 113 -35.49 -29.78 -24.52
CA HIS A 113 -35.55 -30.54 -25.75
C HIS A 113 -34.15 -31.05 -26.12
N GLU A 114 -34.05 -32.17 -26.84
CA GLU A 114 -32.75 -32.81 -27.14
C GLU A 114 -31.79 -31.92 -27.93
N LYS A 115 -32.32 -30.92 -28.64
CA LYS A 115 -31.57 -29.93 -29.44
C LYS A 115 -31.28 -28.61 -28.70
N ASP A 116 -31.40 -28.58 -27.37
CA ASP A 116 -31.14 -27.37 -26.56
C ASP A 116 -29.64 -27.14 -26.25
N TYR A 117 -28.75 -28.06 -26.65
CA TYR A 117 -27.30 -27.81 -26.63
C TYR A 117 -26.84 -26.80 -27.71
N LEU A 118 -27.64 -26.64 -28.78
CA LEU A 118 -27.41 -25.66 -29.84
C LEU A 118 -27.66 -24.23 -29.34
N ASN A 119 -27.10 -23.24 -30.05
CA ASN A 119 -27.47 -21.82 -29.99
C ASN A 119 -27.69 -21.25 -28.57
N HIS A 120 -26.86 -21.67 -27.61
CA HIS A 120 -26.97 -21.30 -26.19
C HIS A 120 -28.37 -21.51 -25.55
N ARG A 121 -29.27 -22.32 -26.13
CA ARG A 121 -30.64 -22.53 -25.61
C ARG A 121 -30.61 -23.06 -24.18
N TYR A 122 -29.70 -24.00 -23.90
CA TYR A 122 -29.41 -24.49 -22.55
C TYR A 122 -29.01 -23.35 -21.60
N HIS A 123 -28.18 -22.39 -22.01
CA HIS A 123 -27.79 -21.27 -21.16
C HIS A 123 -28.96 -20.32 -20.89
N GLY A 124 -29.77 -20.02 -21.93
CA GLY A 124 -30.98 -19.21 -21.79
C GLY A 124 -32.01 -19.85 -20.86
N LYS A 125 -32.30 -21.14 -21.06
CA LYS A 125 -33.18 -21.92 -20.19
C LYS A 125 -32.64 -22.07 -18.77
N ARG A 126 -31.33 -22.28 -18.58
CA ARG A 126 -30.66 -22.31 -17.27
C ARG A 126 -30.78 -20.95 -16.57
N CYS A 127 -30.56 -19.86 -17.29
CA CYS A 127 -30.74 -18.49 -16.77
C CYS A 127 -32.20 -18.25 -16.36
N PHE A 128 -33.18 -18.59 -17.20
CA PHE A 128 -34.60 -18.47 -16.87
C PHE A 128 -35.03 -19.36 -15.70
N TYR A 129 -34.49 -20.57 -15.57
CA TYR A 129 -34.73 -21.43 -14.41
C TYR A 129 -34.21 -20.78 -13.13
N LEU A 130 -33.05 -20.14 -13.18
CA LEU A 130 -32.52 -19.31 -12.09
C LEU A 130 -33.35 -18.03 -11.87
N CYS A 131 -33.92 -17.39 -12.89
CA CYS A 131 -34.85 -16.27 -12.72
C CYS A 131 -36.16 -16.69 -12.03
N VAL A 132 -36.70 -17.86 -12.39
CA VAL A 132 -37.87 -18.44 -11.71
C VAL A 132 -37.52 -18.76 -10.26
N ILE A 133 -36.42 -19.46 -10.00
CA ILE A 133 -35.95 -19.71 -8.63
C ILE A 133 -35.80 -18.39 -7.87
N LYS A 134 -35.00 -17.43 -8.38
CA LYS A 134 -34.79 -16.10 -7.76
C LYS A 134 -36.11 -15.45 -7.36
N LYS A 135 -37.13 -15.48 -8.24
CA LYS A 135 -38.44 -14.89 -7.94
C LYS A 135 -39.10 -15.49 -6.70
N TYR A 136 -39.06 -16.81 -6.51
CA TYR A 136 -39.65 -17.47 -5.33
C TYR A 136 -38.74 -17.39 -4.11
N LEU A 137 -37.42 -17.39 -4.29
CA LEU A 137 -36.46 -17.14 -3.21
C LEU A 137 -36.62 -15.72 -2.63
N SER A 138 -36.84 -14.71 -3.47
CA SER A 138 -37.14 -13.33 -3.05
C SER A 138 -38.53 -13.14 -2.40
N LEU A 139 -39.34 -14.20 -2.30
CA LEU A 139 -40.58 -14.22 -1.51
C LEU A 139 -40.42 -14.95 -0.16
N SER A 140 -39.24 -15.51 0.12
CA SER A 140 -38.95 -16.20 1.38
C SER A 140 -38.46 -15.25 2.45
N SER A 141 -38.96 -15.41 3.68
CA SER A 141 -38.43 -14.74 4.88
C SER A 141 -37.05 -15.29 5.29
N GLY A 142 -36.65 -16.48 4.83
CA GLY A 142 -35.38 -17.13 5.15
C GLY A 142 -34.22 -16.77 4.22
N ILE A 143 -34.35 -15.73 3.38
CA ILE A 143 -33.32 -15.31 2.42
C ILE A 143 -33.17 -13.79 2.45
N LYS A 144 -31.98 -13.33 2.86
CA LYS A 144 -31.72 -11.91 3.15
C LYS A 144 -31.42 -11.06 1.91
N ASN A 145 -30.75 -11.64 0.91
CA ASN A 145 -30.32 -10.95 -0.31
C ASN A 145 -30.02 -11.98 -1.42
N ILE A 146 -30.18 -11.58 -2.69
CA ILE A 146 -29.88 -12.44 -3.86
C ILE A 146 -29.25 -11.62 -4.99
N GLU A 147 -27.93 -11.69 -5.07
CA GLU A 147 -27.14 -11.01 -6.09
C GLU A 147 -26.94 -11.90 -7.33
N TRP A 148 -26.83 -11.29 -8.50
CA TRP A 148 -26.37 -11.98 -9.71
C TRP A 148 -24.86 -11.92 -9.78
N SER A 149 -24.21 -13.07 -9.98
CA SER A 149 -22.79 -13.18 -10.28
C SER A 149 -22.57 -14.14 -11.44
N THR A 150 -21.31 -14.38 -11.78
CA THR A 150 -20.88 -15.25 -12.89
C THR A 150 -19.96 -16.33 -12.36
N PHE A 151 -20.27 -17.60 -12.61
CA PHE A 151 -19.49 -18.72 -12.08
C PHE A 151 -18.04 -18.63 -12.58
N GLN A 152 -17.09 -18.39 -11.67
CA GLN A 152 -15.67 -18.21 -11.99
C GLN A 152 -15.40 -17.12 -13.07
N ASN A 153 -16.23 -16.05 -13.12
CA ASN A 153 -16.15 -14.95 -14.11
C ASN A 153 -16.33 -15.39 -15.58
N GLU A 154 -17.21 -16.39 -15.81
CA GLU A 154 -17.74 -16.81 -17.12
C GLU A 154 -19.17 -16.27 -17.32
N ALA A 155 -19.37 -15.42 -18.33
CA ALA A 155 -20.63 -14.70 -18.52
C ALA A 155 -21.80 -15.59 -18.96
N ARG A 156 -21.54 -16.70 -19.66
CA ARG A 156 -22.58 -17.67 -20.09
C ARG A 156 -23.14 -18.48 -18.92
N LYS A 157 -22.47 -18.48 -17.76
CA LYS A 157 -22.87 -19.19 -16.52
C LYS A 157 -23.25 -18.19 -15.40
N PRO A 158 -24.36 -17.43 -15.51
CA PRO A 158 -24.86 -16.64 -14.39
C PRO A 158 -25.16 -17.56 -13.20
N VAL A 159 -24.92 -17.08 -11.99
CA VAL A 159 -25.26 -17.75 -10.73
C VAL A 159 -25.95 -16.77 -9.81
N LEU A 160 -26.79 -17.31 -8.93
CA LEU A 160 -27.32 -16.55 -7.81
C LEU A 160 -26.31 -16.67 -6.66
N ASN A 161 -25.71 -15.55 -6.28
CA ASN A 161 -25.16 -15.40 -4.94
C ASN A 161 -26.36 -15.24 -4.00
N VAL A 162 -27.00 -16.36 -3.68
CA VAL A 162 -28.03 -16.41 -2.64
C VAL A 162 -27.28 -16.32 -1.32
N TYR A 163 -27.50 -15.25 -0.57
CA TYR A 163 -27.08 -15.21 0.81
C TYR A 163 -28.03 -16.15 1.57
N PRO A 164 -27.51 -17.23 2.19
CA PRO A 164 -28.24 -18.46 2.49
C PRO A 164 -29.61 -18.25 3.15
N ALA A 165 -30.66 -19.03 2.86
CA ALA A 165 -30.80 -20.39 2.28
C ALA A 165 -30.19 -20.75 0.87
N THR A 166 -29.90 -22.04 0.53
CA THR A 166 -29.16 -22.44 -0.73
C THR A 166 -29.46 -23.82 -1.44
N SER A 167 -29.01 -24.01 -2.72
CA SER A 167 -28.57 -25.30 -3.39
C SER A 167 -29.56 -26.21 -4.22
N LEU A 168 -29.23 -27.25 -5.05
CA LEU A 168 -28.04 -27.88 -5.74
C LEU A 168 -28.51 -28.76 -6.99
N PHE A 169 -27.85 -29.64 -7.83
CA PHE A 169 -26.48 -30.14 -8.25
C PHE A 169 -26.13 -30.22 -9.83
N ASN A 170 -26.40 -31.26 -10.68
CA ASN A 170 -25.44 -32.22 -11.35
C ASN A 170 -25.68 -32.51 -12.92
N VAL A 171 -24.71 -33.04 -13.74
CA VAL A 171 -24.62 -33.04 -15.27
C VAL A 171 -24.19 -34.41 -15.96
N ALA A 172 -24.34 -34.66 -17.31
CA ALA A 172 -24.16 -36.03 -17.91
C ALA A 172 -23.77 -36.35 -19.42
N LYS A 173 -23.26 -35.50 -20.33
CA LYS A 173 -23.21 -35.82 -21.82
C LYS A 173 -21.94 -35.66 -22.70
N LEU A 174 -20.76 -35.22 -22.23
CA LEU A 174 -19.88 -34.36 -23.07
C LEU A 174 -18.45 -34.84 -23.46
N LYS A 175 -18.28 -36.00 -24.11
CA LYS A 175 -16.92 -36.49 -24.50
C LYS A 175 -16.13 -35.55 -25.45
N LEU A 176 -14.83 -35.42 -25.18
CA LEU A 176 -13.86 -34.53 -25.86
C LEU A 176 -13.82 -34.61 -27.39
N THR A 177 -13.87 -35.81 -27.96
CA THR A 177 -13.65 -36.05 -29.41
C THR A 177 -14.84 -35.66 -30.29
N ARG A 178 -15.95 -35.18 -29.72
CA ARG A 178 -17.08 -34.66 -30.50
C ARG A 178 -16.94 -33.16 -30.77
N SER A 179 -17.45 -32.75 -31.92
CA SER A 179 -17.80 -31.36 -32.19
C SER A 179 -19.23 -31.12 -31.70
N ASN A 180 -19.44 -30.20 -30.75
CA ASN A 180 -20.74 -29.90 -30.16
C ASN A 180 -21.19 -28.43 -30.37
N LEU A 181 -20.43 -27.65 -31.15
CA LEU A 181 -20.79 -26.31 -31.62
C LEU A 181 -21.06 -26.35 -33.13
N HIS A 182 -22.03 -25.56 -33.60
CA HIS A 182 -22.41 -25.50 -35.01
C HIS A 182 -22.53 -24.04 -35.46
N GLY A 183 -21.80 -23.66 -36.52
CA GLY A 183 -22.00 -22.38 -37.21
C GLY A 183 -23.10 -22.48 -38.29
N PRO A 184 -23.63 -21.35 -38.79
CA PRO A 184 -24.81 -21.37 -39.68
C PRO A 184 -24.63 -22.05 -41.05
N ASN A 185 -23.41 -22.03 -41.62
CA ASN A 185 -23.18 -22.31 -43.05
C ASN A 185 -22.09 -23.38 -43.32
N GLN A 186 -22.15 -24.56 -42.69
CA GLN A 186 -21.22 -25.67 -43.02
C GLN A 186 -21.90 -27.05 -43.01
N GLU A 187 -22.17 -27.58 -44.21
CA GLU A 187 -22.43 -29.00 -44.45
C GLU A 187 -21.16 -29.65 -45.05
N GLY A 188 -20.78 -30.82 -44.55
CA GLY A 188 -19.52 -31.50 -44.92
C GLY A 188 -18.94 -32.32 -43.76
N ASP A 189 -18.38 -33.48 -44.08
CA ASP A 189 -18.05 -34.52 -43.09
C ASP A 189 -16.56 -34.51 -42.66
N ALA A 190 -16.15 -33.41 -42.01
CA ALA A 190 -14.86 -33.28 -41.33
C ALA A 190 -14.89 -32.14 -40.27
N ARG A 191 -15.64 -32.32 -39.18
CA ARG A 191 -15.88 -31.25 -38.19
C ARG A 191 -14.75 -31.17 -37.14
N PRO A 192 -14.19 -29.98 -36.86
CA PRO A 192 -13.19 -29.83 -35.80
C PRO A 192 -13.80 -30.10 -34.43
N ALA A 193 -13.09 -30.84 -33.58
CA ALA A 193 -13.51 -31.08 -32.19
C ALA A 193 -13.59 -29.77 -31.40
N THR A 194 -14.45 -29.72 -30.38
CA THR A 194 -14.69 -28.52 -29.57
C THR A 194 -14.16 -28.68 -28.14
N PRO A 195 -12.83 -28.89 -27.94
CA PRO A 195 -12.28 -29.38 -26.69
C PRO A 195 -12.54 -28.44 -25.52
N ARG A 196 -12.43 -27.11 -25.67
CA ARG A 196 -12.68 -26.15 -24.58
C ARG A 196 -14.13 -26.14 -24.13
N TYR A 197 -15.07 -26.08 -25.08
CA TYR A 197 -16.51 -26.16 -24.81
C TYR A 197 -16.91 -27.51 -24.18
N ASN A 198 -16.38 -28.63 -24.68
CA ASN A 198 -16.63 -29.95 -24.09
C ASN A 198 -16.10 -30.01 -22.65
N THR A 199 -14.86 -29.55 -22.45
CA THR A 199 -14.17 -29.52 -21.17
C THR A 199 -14.87 -28.61 -20.14
N SER A 200 -15.37 -27.43 -20.54
CA SER A 200 -16.05 -26.49 -19.63
C SER A 200 -17.42 -26.95 -19.15
N ILE A 201 -17.96 -28.05 -19.69
CA ILE A 201 -19.21 -28.69 -19.23
C ILE A 201 -18.91 -30.10 -18.68
N LEU A 202 -17.79 -30.74 -19.05
CA LEU A 202 -17.21 -31.89 -18.34
C LEU A 202 -16.73 -31.52 -16.93
N GLU A 203 -16.25 -30.29 -16.73
CA GLU A 203 -15.93 -29.73 -15.41
C GLU A 203 -17.15 -29.86 -14.48
N ASP A 204 -18.32 -29.40 -14.93
CA ASP A 204 -19.58 -29.50 -14.20
C ASP A 204 -20.11 -30.96 -14.07
N MET A 205 -19.59 -31.92 -14.84
CA MET A 205 -19.91 -33.36 -14.74
C MET A 205 -19.05 -34.08 -13.71
N PHE A 206 -17.73 -33.99 -13.85
CA PHE A 206 -16.77 -34.83 -13.13
C PHE A 206 -16.20 -34.15 -11.89
N LEU A 207 -16.71 -32.97 -11.51
CA LEU A 207 -16.39 -32.31 -10.24
C LEU A 207 -16.64 -33.23 -9.03
N GLU A 208 -17.70 -34.05 -9.07
CA GLU A 208 -18.06 -34.98 -8.00
C GLU A 208 -17.04 -36.11 -7.86
N HIS A 209 -16.62 -36.74 -8.97
CA HIS A 209 -15.60 -37.80 -8.97
C HIS A 209 -14.18 -37.28 -8.64
N ASN A 210 -13.85 -36.06 -9.08
CA ASN A 210 -12.58 -35.42 -8.72
C ASN A 210 -12.59 -34.96 -7.24
N SER A 211 -13.75 -34.52 -6.72
CA SER A 211 -13.94 -34.27 -5.29
C SER A 211 -13.84 -35.57 -4.49
N GLU A 212 -14.29 -36.70 -5.02
CA GLU A 212 -14.12 -38.02 -4.40
C GLU A 212 -12.64 -38.47 -4.36
N PHE A 213 -11.87 -38.27 -5.44
CA PHE A 213 -10.42 -38.55 -5.43
C PHE A 213 -9.69 -37.71 -4.35
N VAL A 214 -10.02 -36.43 -4.24
CA VAL A 214 -9.51 -35.55 -3.17
C VAL A 214 -9.98 -36.03 -1.80
N ARG A 215 -11.28 -36.26 -1.61
CA ARG A 215 -11.90 -36.75 -0.36
C ARG A 215 -11.21 -38.02 0.13
N ASN A 216 -11.05 -39.02 -0.74
CA ASN A 216 -10.45 -40.31 -0.39
C ASN A 216 -8.96 -40.18 -0.01
N THR A 217 -8.26 -39.17 -0.53
CA THR A 217 -6.84 -38.92 -0.20
C THR A 217 -6.67 -38.10 1.10
N PHE A 218 -7.60 -37.19 1.39
CA PHE A 218 -7.58 -36.32 2.58
C PHE A 218 -8.30 -36.91 3.81
N ASN A 219 -9.23 -37.85 3.62
CA ASN A 219 -10.03 -38.43 4.71
C ASN A 219 -9.13 -39.11 5.76
N GLY A 220 -9.26 -38.69 7.02
CA GLY A 220 -8.43 -39.20 8.12
C GLY A 220 -6.93 -38.87 8.02
N TRP A 221 -6.54 -37.81 7.28
CA TRP A 221 -5.16 -37.34 7.20
C TRP A 221 -5.07 -35.83 7.45
N ARG A 222 -5.09 -35.47 8.74
CA ARG A 222 -5.09 -34.08 9.22
C ARG A 222 -3.92 -33.26 8.67
N GLU A 223 -2.72 -33.81 8.69
CA GLU A 223 -1.48 -33.12 8.34
C GLU A 223 -1.45 -32.70 6.86
N LEU A 224 -2.11 -33.47 5.98
CA LEU A 224 -2.32 -33.12 4.58
C LEU A 224 -3.33 -31.96 4.44
N GLY A 225 -4.39 -31.94 5.27
CA GLY A 225 -5.35 -30.84 5.38
C GLY A 225 -4.73 -29.53 5.88
N GLU A 226 -3.92 -29.62 6.94
CA GLU A 226 -3.15 -28.49 7.49
C GLU A 226 -2.17 -27.92 6.44
N ALA A 227 -1.49 -28.79 5.70
CA ALA A 227 -0.64 -28.37 4.58
C ALA A 227 -1.43 -27.73 3.43
N LEU A 228 -2.63 -28.22 3.11
CA LEU A 228 -3.49 -27.61 2.08
C LEU A 228 -3.93 -26.20 2.49
N VAL A 229 -4.21 -25.96 3.76
CA VAL A 229 -4.51 -24.61 4.27
C VAL A 229 -3.30 -23.69 4.09
N LEU A 230 -2.07 -24.14 4.39
CA LEU A 230 -0.84 -23.39 4.08
C LEU A 230 -0.73 -23.03 2.60
N VAL A 231 -0.87 -24.01 1.69
CA VAL A 231 -0.74 -23.75 0.25
C VAL A 231 -1.85 -22.81 -0.25
N LYS A 232 -3.08 -22.92 0.28
CA LYS A 232 -4.18 -21.97 -0.01
C LYS A 232 -3.89 -20.55 0.51
N VAL A 233 -3.31 -20.40 1.71
CA VAL A 233 -2.94 -19.09 2.29
C VAL A 233 -1.78 -18.45 1.52
N TRP A 234 -0.70 -19.19 1.26
CA TRP A 234 0.41 -18.72 0.41
C TRP A 234 -0.12 -18.27 -0.96
N ALA A 235 -0.96 -19.08 -1.60
CA ALA A 235 -1.51 -18.75 -2.91
C ALA A 235 -2.42 -17.52 -2.85
N ARG A 236 -3.28 -17.37 -1.83
CA ARG A 236 -4.12 -16.18 -1.60
C ARG A 236 -3.30 -14.88 -1.46
N HIS A 237 -2.12 -14.94 -0.87
CA HIS A 237 -1.28 -13.76 -0.60
C HIS A 237 -0.29 -13.45 -1.71
N ARG A 238 0.12 -14.46 -2.52
CA ARG A 238 1.16 -14.34 -3.57
C ARG A 238 0.62 -14.37 -5.00
N SER A 239 -0.41 -15.17 -5.29
CA SER A 239 -1.13 -15.17 -6.58
C SER A 239 -2.56 -14.66 -6.40
N SER A 240 -3.34 -14.54 -7.47
CA SER A 240 -4.78 -14.33 -7.35
C SER A 240 -5.50 -15.66 -7.64
N ILE A 241 -5.76 -16.43 -6.58
CA ILE A 241 -6.48 -17.72 -6.62
C ILE A 241 -7.92 -17.62 -7.14
N TYR A 242 -8.42 -16.38 -7.28
CA TYR A 242 -9.74 -16.03 -7.82
C TYR A 242 -9.68 -15.58 -9.29
N THR A 243 -8.49 -15.58 -9.93
CA THR A 243 -8.38 -15.32 -11.38
C THR A 243 -8.66 -16.60 -12.16
N HIS A 244 -9.51 -16.48 -13.19
CA HIS A 244 -10.04 -17.59 -13.98
C HIS A 244 -9.00 -18.51 -14.65
N ASP A 245 -7.76 -18.03 -14.80
CA ASP A 245 -6.65 -18.62 -15.54
C ASP A 245 -5.42 -18.93 -14.66
N CYS A 246 -5.59 -18.87 -13.34
CA CYS A 246 -4.58 -19.21 -12.34
C CYS A 246 -4.94 -20.50 -11.58
N ILE A 247 -3.97 -21.00 -10.81
CA ILE A 247 -4.17 -22.10 -9.86
C ILE A 247 -5.15 -21.68 -8.76
N ASN A 248 -6.16 -22.51 -8.52
CA ASN A 248 -7.23 -22.25 -7.55
C ASN A 248 -7.22 -23.26 -6.39
N GLY A 249 -7.98 -22.97 -5.33
CA GLY A 249 -8.00 -23.78 -4.10
C GLY A 249 -8.39 -25.25 -4.27
N PHE A 250 -9.15 -25.61 -5.31
CA PHE A 250 -9.52 -26.99 -5.62
C PHE A 250 -8.40 -27.71 -6.39
N LEU A 251 -7.79 -27.04 -7.37
CA LEU A 251 -6.67 -27.60 -8.14
C LEU A 251 -5.44 -27.85 -7.26
N LEU A 252 -5.20 -27.01 -6.24
CA LEU A 252 -4.18 -27.26 -5.22
C LEU A 252 -4.42 -28.59 -4.47
N SER A 253 -5.65 -28.84 -4.01
CA SER A 253 -6.00 -30.13 -3.38
C SER A 253 -5.87 -31.32 -4.33
N VAL A 254 -6.15 -31.17 -5.63
CA VAL A 254 -5.93 -32.24 -6.62
C VAL A 254 -4.43 -32.50 -6.83
N ILE A 255 -3.59 -31.47 -6.90
CA ILE A 255 -2.13 -31.61 -7.05
C ILE A 255 -1.52 -32.28 -5.82
N MET A 256 -1.94 -31.90 -4.60
CA MET A 256 -1.52 -32.57 -3.37
C MET A 256 -2.00 -34.04 -3.33
N SER A 257 -3.22 -34.31 -3.76
CA SER A 257 -3.75 -35.69 -3.87
C SER A 257 -2.98 -36.53 -4.88
N TYR A 258 -2.58 -35.94 -6.01
CA TYR A 258 -1.71 -36.58 -7.00
C TYR A 258 -0.34 -36.92 -6.40
N LEU A 259 0.31 -35.98 -5.71
CA LEU A 259 1.62 -36.17 -5.07
C LEU A 259 1.60 -37.18 -3.92
N ALA A 260 0.46 -37.31 -3.23
CA ALA A 260 0.21 -38.34 -2.22
C ALA A 260 -0.16 -39.72 -2.81
N SER A 261 -0.37 -39.82 -4.13
CA SER A 261 -0.73 -41.06 -4.82
C SER A 261 0.49 -41.76 -5.44
N LYS A 262 0.33 -43.07 -5.74
CA LYS A 262 1.32 -43.84 -6.51
C LYS A 262 1.63 -43.20 -7.87
N SER A 263 0.66 -42.53 -8.49
CA SER A 263 0.79 -41.83 -9.78
C SER A 263 1.72 -40.61 -9.71
N GLY A 264 1.82 -39.96 -8.54
CA GLY A 264 2.80 -38.90 -8.24
C GLY A 264 4.10 -39.42 -7.63
N GLY A 265 4.23 -40.74 -7.44
CA GLY A 265 5.38 -41.40 -6.84
C GLY A 265 5.42 -41.40 -5.31
N ASN A 266 4.27 -41.22 -4.63
CA ASN A 266 4.18 -41.10 -3.16
C ASN A 266 5.13 -40.04 -2.56
N ARG A 267 5.34 -38.92 -3.28
CA ARG A 267 6.21 -37.82 -2.85
C ARG A 267 5.73 -37.19 -1.54
N ILE A 268 4.41 -37.17 -1.34
CA ILE A 268 3.79 -36.86 -0.06
C ILE A 268 3.38 -38.19 0.59
N ASN A 269 3.72 -38.38 1.86
CA ASN A 269 3.39 -39.60 2.60
C ASN A 269 3.14 -39.29 4.09
N LYS A 270 2.55 -40.24 4.83
CA LYS A 270 2.05 -40.00 6.20
C LYS A 270 3.10 -39.74 7.29
N SER A 271 4.41 -39.82 7.01
CA SER A 271 5.44 -39.40 7.99
C SER A 271 5.86 -37.93 7.85
N LEU A 272 5.44 -37.22 6.80
CA LEU A 272 5.81 -35.82 6.57
C LEU A 272 4.97 -34.87 7.44
N LYS A 273 5.63 -33.89 8.07
CA LYS A 273 4.97 -32.76 8.74
C LYS A 273 4.31 -31.81 7.73
N PRO A 274 3.27 -31.02 8.11
CA PRO A 274 2.58 -30.14 7.17
C PRO A 274 3.49 -29.14 6.44
N MET A 275 4.52 -28.61 7.11
CA MET A 275 5.50 -27.70 6.49
C MET A 275 6.41 -28.40 5.45
N GLN A 276 6.71 -29.69 5.65
CA GLN A 276 7.45 -30.50 4.68
C GLN A 276 6.56 -30.85 3.48
N ILE A 277 5.29 -31.17 3.72
CA ILE A 277 4.27 -31.36 2.67
C ILE A 277 4.09 -30.08 1.85
N PHE A 278 4.06 -28.90 2.49
CA PHE A 278 4.02 -27.60 1.83
C PHE A 278 5.25 -27.41 0.91
N ARG A 279 6.47 -27.56 1.44
CA ARG A 279 7.71 -27.43 0.64
C ARG A 279 7.70 -28.36 -0.58
N VAL A 280 7.46 -29.67 -0.40
CA VAL A 280 7.41 -30.66 -1.48
C VAL A 280 6.35 -30.33 -2.54
N THR A 281 5.21 -29.75 -2.15
CA THR A 281 4.17 -29.29 -3.08
C THR A 281 4.64 -28.07 -3.88
N MET A 282 5.28 -27.10 -3.22
CA MET A 282 5.81 -25.89 -3.84
C MET A 282 6.97 -26.18 -4.80
N ASP A 283 7.94 -27.01 -4.38
CA ASP A 283 9.06 -27.48 -5.20
C ASP A 283 8.57 -28.14 -6.50
N PHE A 284 7.52 -28.97 -6.39
CA PHE A 284 6.92 -29.65 -7.53
C PHE A 284 6.19 -28.69 -8.48
N ILE A 285 5.48 -27.69 -7.97
CA ILE A 285 4.85 -26.65 -8.79
C ILE A 285 5.93 -25.86 -9.54
N ALA A 286 6.97 -25.40 -8.84
CA ALA A 286 8.03 -24.57 -9.38
C ALA A 286 8.95 -25.27 -10.40
N SER A 287 9.38 -26.52 -10.14
CA SER A 287 10.54 -27.14 -10.81
C SER A 287 10.25 -28.40 -11.64
N SER A 288 9.06 -28.99 -11.56
CA SER A 288 8.84 -30.36 -12.02
C SER A 288 8.72 -30.52 -13.54
N LYS A 289 9.71 -31.16 -14.18
CA LYS A 289 9.69 -31.61 -15.60
C LYS A 289 8.62 -32.67 -15.92
N LEU A 290 7.65 -32.89 -15.03
CA LEU A 290 6.44 -33.67 -15.27
C LEU A 290 5.31 -32.79 -15.86
N TRP A 291 5.34 -31.47 -15.65
CA TRP A 291 4.41 -30.54 -16.30
C TRP A 291 4.50 -30.62 -17.83
N ASP A 292 5.72 -30.70 -18.40
CA ASP A 292 5.98 -30.88 -19.84
C ASP A 292 5.35 -32.15 -20.43
N LYS A 293 5.12 -33.16 -19.59
CA LYS A 293 4.57 -34.47 -19.97
C LYS A 293 3.05 -34.53 -19.80
N GLY A 294 2.48 -33.60 -19.03
CA GLY A 294 1.10 -33.62 -18.54
C GLY A 294 0.96 -34.55 -17.34
N LEU A 295 0.28 -34.07 -16.29
CA LEU A 295 -0.02 -34.86 -15.10
C LEU A 295 -1.27 -35.73 -15.36
N LEU A 296 -1.31 -36.90 -14.72
CA LEU A 296 -2.31 -37.93 -14.96
C LEU A 296 -2.68 -38.62 -13.65
N LEU A 297 -3.91 -38.44 -13.18
CA LEU A 297 -4.42 -39.15 -12.01
C LEU A 297 -4.67 -40.63 -12.36
N GLN A 298 -4.72 -41.51 -11.35
CA GLN A 298 -5.22 -42.88 -11.52
C GLN A 298 -6.20 -43.21 -10.38
N PRO A 299 -7.22 -44.07 -10.61
CA PRO A 299 -8.11 -44.52 -9.55
C PRO A 299 -7.37 -45.19 -8.40
N GLN A 300 -7.83 -44.97 -7.17
CA GLN A 300 -7.41 -45.72 -5.99
C GLN A 300 -8.58 -46.58 -5.49
N GLY A 301 -8.48 -47.90 -5.64
CA GLY A 301 -9.46 -48.86 -5.11
C GLY A 301 -9.34 -50.23 -5.75
N GLN A 302 -9.20 -51.28 -4.93
CA GLN A 302 -9.33 -52.66 -5.38
C GLN A 302 -10.80 -53.07 -5.32
N TYR A 303 -11.52 -52.93 -6.44
CA TYR A 303 -12.79 -53.62 -6.60
C TYR A 303 -12.51 -55.06 -7.04
N ASN A 304 -12.79 -56.02 -6.16
CA ASN A 304 -12.72 -57.44 -6.46
C ASN A 304 -13.90 -57.85 -7.37
N ILE A 305 -13.81 -57.51 -8.65
CA ILE A 305 -14.70 -58.00 -9.70
C ILE A 305 -14.07 -59.27 -10.30
N SER A 306 -14.91 -60.25 -10.64
CA SER A 306 -14.48 -61.56 -11.16
C SER A 306 -13.69 -61.45 -12.47
N MET A 307 -12.79 -62.41 -12.72
CA MET A 307 -11.67 -62.31 -13.67
C MET A 307 -12.02 -62.24 -15.17
N GLU A 308 -13.30 -62.11 -15.55
CA GLU A 308 -13.75 -62.16 -16.96
C GLU A 308 -13.97 -60.78 -17.60
N VAL A 309 -13.77 -59.67 -16.87
CA VAL A 309 -13.92 -58.29 -17.39
C VAL A 309 -12.56 -57.58 -17.61
N ALA A 310 -11.45 -58.22 -17.23
CA ALA A 310 -10.14 -57.59 -17.05
C ALA A 310 -9.47 -57.00 -18.31
N ASP A 311 -9.90 -57.40 -19.51
CA ASP A 311 -9.25 -57.04 -20.79
C ASP A 311 -9.75 -55.73 -21.44
N GLN A 312 -10.87 -55.15 -21.00
CA GLN A 312 -11.42 -53.94 -21.66
C GLN A 312 -11.07 -52.60 -20.99
N GLU A 313 -10.78 -52.57 -19.69
CA GLU A 313 -10.55 -51.29 -18.97
C GLU A 313 -9.09 -50.83 -18.94
N LYS A 314 -8.15 -51.60 -19.49
CA LYS A 314 -6.70 -51.32 -19.45
C LYS A 314 -6.23 -50.20 -20.41
N LYS A 315 -7.10 -49.24 -20.71
CA LYS A 315 -6.93 -48.24 -21.78
C LYS A 315 -6.24 -46.96 -21.28
N SER A 316 -4.92 -47.01 -21.17
CA SER A 316 -4.10 -45.80 -21.00
C SER A 316 -4.22 -44.89 -22.23
N ILE A 317 -4.36 -43.57 -22.01
CA ILE A 317 -4.37 -42.54 -23.06
C ILE A 317 -3.23 -42.75 -24.06
N SER A 318 -3.54 -42.67 -25.36
CA SER A 318 -2.58 -42.88 -26.44
C SER A 318 -1.48 -41.81 -26.45
N LYS A 319 -0.38 -42.10 -27.13
CA LYS A 319 0.77 -41.16 -27.25
C LYS A 319 0.40 -39.95 -28.11
N GLU A 320 -0.52 -40.17 -29.05
CA GLU A 320 -1.10 -39.20 -29.98
C GLU A 320 -2.11 -38.29 -29.24
N GLU A 321 -3.05 -38.88 -28.49
CA GLU A 321 -4.02 -38.14 -27.66
C GLU A 321 -3.31 -37.22 -26.66
N ARG A 322 -2.27 -37.71 -25.95
CA ARG A 322 -1.43 -36.88 -25.06
C ARG A 322 -0.72 -35.73 -25.78
N THR A 323 -0.44 -35.89 -27.07
CA THR A 323 0.19 -34.83 -27.88
C THR A 323 -0.84 -33.78 -28.30
N GLN A 324 -2.07 -34.19 -28.64
CA GLN A 324 -3.18 -33.26 -28.93
C GLN A 324 -3.52 -32.37 -27.73
N TYR A 325 -3.63 -32.91 -26.50
CA TYR A 325 -3.88 -32.09 -25.30
C TYR A 325 -2.86 -30.95 -25.14
N ARG A 326 -1.56 -31.22 -25.39
CA ARG A 326 -0.48 -30.21 -25.28
C ARG A 326 -0.51 -29.15 -26.38
N GLN A 327 -1.04 -29.48 -27.55
CA GLN A 327 -1.26 -28.51 -28.64
C GLN A 327 -2.44 -27.57 -28.36
N LEU A 328 -3.38 -27.97 -27.49
CA LEU A 328 -4.62 -27.26 -27.19
C LEU A 328 -4.60 -26.45 -25.88
N PHE A 329 -3.75 -26.85 -24.92
CA PHE A 329 -3.70 -26.34 -23.55
C PHE A 329 -2.27 -26.09 -23.06
N PRO A 330 -1.95 -24.90 -22.49
CA PRO A 330 -0.62 -24.61 -21.93
C PRO A 330 -0.22 -25.49 -20.74
N VAL A 331 -1.20 -25.97 -19.97
CA VAL A 331 -1.00 -26.90 -18.84
C VAL A 331 -2.02 -28.03 -18.95
N VAL A 332 -1.54 -29.26 -18.69
CA VAL A 332 -2.31 -30.50 -18.85
C VAL A 332 -2.28 -31.26 -17.53
N LEU A 333 -3.44 -31.33 -16.86
CA LEU A 333 -3.67 -32.11 -15.64
C LEU A 333 -4.94 -32.93 -15.87
N ILE A 334 -4.76 -34.19 -16.25
CA ILE A 334 -5.86 -35.06 -16.69
C ILE A 334 -6.36 -35.90 -15.51
N ASP A 335 -7.68 -35.97 -15.36
CA ASP A 335 -8.32 -36.70 -14.27
C ASP A 335 -8.28 -38.23 -14.40
N SER A 336 -8.82 -38.92 -13.39
CA SER A 336 -8.90 -40.38 -13.31
C SER A 336 -9.82 -41.01 -14.34
N SER A 337 -10.67 -40.23 -15.02
CA SER A 337 -11.50 -40.67 -16.14
C SER A 337 -10.76 -40.63 -17.49
N PHE A 338 -9.56 -40.04 -17.52
CA PHE A 338 -8.74 -39.83 -18.71
C PHE A 338 -9.40 -38.96 -19.81
N HIS A 339 -10.53 -38.31 -19.50
CA HIS A 339 -11.39 -37.64 -20.46
C HIS A 339 -11.61 -36.15 -20.17
N PHE A 340 -10.89 -35.56 -19.21
CA PHE A 340 -11.05 -34.15 -18.81
C PHE A 340 -9.71 -33.56 -18.36
N ASN A 341 -9.37 -32.34 -18.84
CA ASN A 341 -8.22 -31.56 -18.37
C ASN A 341 -8.69 -30.55 -17.32
N LEU A 342 -8.33 -30.77 -16.06
CA LEU A 342 -8.64 -29.89 -14.93
C LEU A 342 -7.95 -28.51 -15.05
N ALA A 343 -6.80 -28.43 -15.73
CA ALA A 343 -6.03 -27.20 -15.90
C ALA A 343 -6.39 -26.41 -17.18
N PHE A 344 -7.51 -26.73 -17.84
CA PHE A 344 -7.83 -26.24 -19.20
C PHE A 344 -7.93 -24.72 -19.38
N ARG A 345 -8.12 -23.97 -18.30
CA ARG A 345 -8.19 -22.50 -18.30
C ARG A 345 -6.84 -21.82 -18.09
N PHE A 346 -5.79 -22.55 -17.69
CA PHE A 346 -4.51 -21.94 -17.33
C PHE A 346 -3.86 -21.24 -18.51
N THR A 347 -3.54 -19.96 -18.33
CA THR A 347 -2.62 -19.24 -19.22
C THR A 347 -1.18 -19.58 -18.84
N ARG A 348 -0.25 -19.50 -19.81
CA ARG A 348 1.18 -19.69 -19.53
C ARG A 348 1.70 -18.66 -18.52
N SER A 349 1.21 -17.43 -18.59
CA SER A 349 1.50 -16.35 -17.65
C SER A 349 0.86 -16.56 -16.27
N GLY A 350 -0.39 -17.04 -16.19
CA GLY A 350 -1.04 -17.38 -14.92
C GLY A 350 -0.40 -18.54 -14.16
N PHE A 351 0.23 -19.49 -14.88
CA PHE A 351 1.08 -20.53 -14.29
C PHE A 351 2.44 -19.98 -13.84
N LEU A 352 3.10 -19.15 -14.66
CA LEU A 352 4.37 -18.50 -14.29
C LEU A 352 4.25 -17.53 -13.11
N GLU A 353 3.10 -16.86 -12.92
CA GLU A 353 2.81 -16.05 -11.71
C GLU A 353 2.84 -16.92 -10.44
N ALA A 354 2.38 -18.17 -10.50
CA ALA A 354 2.44 -19.09 -9.38
C ALA A 354 3.88 -19.60 -9.13
N ASN A 355 4.62 -19.96 -10.19
CA ASN A 355 5.99 -20.47 -10.04
C ASN A 355 6.99 -19.41 -9.57
N GLY A 356 6.73 -18.12 -9.79
CA GLY A 356 7.64 -17.03 -9.41
C GLY A 356 7.65 -16.63 -7.93
N GLY A 357 6.69 -17.09 -7.12
CA GLY A 357 6.50 -16.64 -5.72
C GLY A 357 7.21 -17.46 -4.64
N PHE A 358 8.30 -18.16 -4.99
CA PHE A 358 8.89 -19.21 -4.15
C PHE A 358 9.88 -18.72 -3.06
N GLU A 359 10.68 -17.68 -3.35
CA GLU A 359 11.84 -17.30 -2.51
C GLU A 359 11.48 -16.60 -1.18
N GLU A 360 10.22 -16.18 -1.00
CA GLU A 360 9.71 -15.63 0.27
C GLU A 360 8.48 -16.41 0.76
N ILE A 361 8.65 -17.22 1.81
CA ILE A 361 7.57 -18.03 2.40
C ILE A 361 6.60 -17.18 3.26
N TYR A 362 6.92 -15.91 3.52
CA TYR A 362 6.17 -15.05 4.43
C TYR A 362 4.78 -14.61 3.91
N MET A 363 3.81 -14.61 4.82
CA MET A 363 2.37 -14.35 4.58
C MET A 363 2.01 -12.87 4.33
N THR A 364 2.97 -12.02 3.98
CA THR A 364 2.69 -10.63 3.64
C THR A 364 1.86 -10.58 2.35
N LYS A 365 0.71 -9.93 2.38
CA LYS A 365 -0.16 -9.74 1.20
C LYS A 365 0.56 -8.85 0.17
N VAL A 366 0.73 -9.34 -1.06
CA VAL A 366 1.36 -8.58 -2.14
C VAL A 366 0.29 -8.03 -3.10
N ASP A 367 -0.01 -6.74 -2.98
CA ASP A 367 -0.94 -6.06 -3.89
C ASP A 367 -0.45 -6.05 -5.34
N PHE A 368 -1.37 -5.99 -6.31
CA PHE A 368 -1.04 -6.05 -7.74
C PHE A 368 0.12 -5.11 -8.16
N PRO A 369 0.16 -3.82 -7.78
CA PRO A 369 1.27 -2.94 -8.15
C PRO A 369 2.63 -3.30 -7.56
N ALA A 370 2.67 -4.10 -6.49
CA ALA A 370 3.93 -4.51 -5.86
C ALA A 370 4.57 -5.73 -6.55
N LYS A 371 3.81 -6.50 -7.33
CA LYS A 371 4.29 -7.69 -8.05
C LYS A 371 5.05 -7.39 -9.35
N TYR A 372 4.87 -6.20 -9.91
CA TYR A 372 5.29 -5.85 -11.26
C TYR A 372 6.12 -4.57 -11.25
N ASP A 373 7.09 -4.49 -12.16
CA ASP A 373 8.00 -3.34 -12.27
C ASP A 373 7.35 -2.21 -13.07
N TYR A 374 6.50 -2.56 -14.02
CA TYR A 374 5.70 -1.62 -14.79
C TYR A 374 4.21 -1.97 -14.69
N CYS A 375 3.39 -0.97 -14.39
CA CYS A 375 1.93 -1.04 -14.46
C CYS A 375 1.41 -0.17 -15.62
N LEU A 376 0.54 -0.78 -16.42
CA LEU A 376 -0.17 -0.19 -17.55
C LEU A 376 -1.67 -0.49 -17.39
N ARG A 377 -2.52 0.49 -17.69
CA ARG A 377 -3.98 0.41 -17.58
C ARG A 377 -4.61 0.85 -18.90
N LEU A 378 -5.49 0.02 -19.46
CA LEU A 378 -6.21 0.31 -20.70
C LEU A 378 -7.69 0.55 -20.41
N ASN A 379 -8.16 1.77 -20.69
CA ASN A 379 -9.58 2.09 -20.61
C ASN A 379 -10.27 1.67 -21.91
N LEU A 380 -11.13 0.65 -21.83
CA LEU A 380 -11.81 0.04 -22.98
C LEU A 380 -13.31 0.34 -23.01
N ARG A 381 -13.81 1.18 -22.09
CA ARG A 381 -15.23 1.53 -21.95
C ARG A 381 -15.76 2.16 -23.24
N GLY A 382 -16.80 1.56 -23.83
CA GLY A 382 -17.40 2.02 -25.09
C GLY A 382 -16.61 1.64 -26.37
N ASN A 383 -15.53 0.86 -26.27
CA ASN A 383 -14.80 0.42 -27.46
C ASN A 383 -15.54 -0.72 -28.20
N ASN A 384 -16.35 -0.35 -29.19
CA ASN A 384 -17.11 -1.29 -30.02
C ASN A 384 -16.25 -2.39 -30.67
N LYS A 385 -14.93 -2.21 -30.86
CA LYS A 385 -14.03 -3.25 -31.39
C LYS A 385 -13.85 -4.45 -30.43
N VAL A 386 -14.13 -4.28 -29.13
CA VAL A 386 -14.15 -5.40 -28.16
C VAL A 386 -15.35 -6.31 -28.46
N TYR A 387 -16.51 -5.71 -28.69
CA TYR A 387 -17.80 -6.43 -28.80
C TYR A 387 -18.18 -6.81 -30.24
N ALA A 388 -17.36 -6.44 -31.23
CA ALA A 388 -17.63 -6.62 -32.67
C ALA A 388 -17.84 -8.09 -33.11
N SER A 389 -17.35 -9.06 -32.34
CA SER A 389 -17.58 -10.50 -32.55
C SER A 389 -18.89 -11.03 -31.94
N GLY A 390 -19.65 -10.20 -31.22
CA GLY A 390 -20.62 -10.65 -30.22
C GLY A 390 -19.93 -11.08 -28.92
N TYR A 391 -20.71 -11.16 -27.83
CA TYR A 391 -20.16 -11.34 -26.48
C TYR A 391 -19.68 -12.78 -26.17
N CYS A 392 -20.36 -13.80 -26.71
CA CYS A 392 -20.32 -15.18 -26.20
C CYS A 392 -20.12 -16.24 -27.31
N LEU A 393 -19.09 -16.11 -28.13
CA LEU A 393 -18.65 -17.16 -29.07
C LEU A 393 -17.94 -18.32 -28.33
N ASP A 394 -16.94 -18.98 -28.91
CA ASP A 394 -16.18 -20.06 -28.25
C ASP A 394 -15.34 -19.50 -27.07
N ASP A 395 -14.39 -18.61 -27.37
CA ASP A 395 -13.81 -17.66 -26.40
C ASP A 395 -14.77 -16.46 -26.19
N GLU A 396 -14.85 -15.96 -24.95
CA GLU A 396 -15.57 -14.71 -24.66
C GLU A 396 -14.82 -13.51 -25.29
N CYS A 397 -15.53 -12.45 -25.68
CA CYS A 397 -14.92 -11.36 -26.46
C CYS A 397 -13.82 -10.59 -25.70
N TRP A 398 -14.01 -10.35 -24.40
CA TRP A 398 -12.98 -9.76 -23.53
C TRP A 398 -11.76 -10.69 -23.35
N ARG A 399 -11.93 -12.02 -23.31
CA ARG A 399 -10.79 -12.97 -23.26
C ARG A 399 -10.00 -12.95 -24.55
N THR A 400 -10.70 -12.83 -25.67
CA THR A 400 -10.08 -12.66 -27.00
C THR A 400 -9.28 -11.35 -27.04
N TYR A 401 -9.78 -10.29 -26.40
CA TYR A 401 -9.08 -9.01 -26.28
C TYR A 401 -7.89 -9.07 -25.31
N GLU A 402 -8.00 -9.73 -24.14
CA GLU A 402 -6.89 -9.99 -23.21
C GLU A 402 -5.74 -10.74 -23.91
N LYS A 403 -6.06 -11.81 -24.65
CA LYS A 403 -5.09 -12.57 -25.47
C LYS A 403 -4.46 -11.71 -26.56
N LYS A 404 -5.22 -10.81 -27.19
CA LYS A 404 -4.71 -9.87 -28.20
C LYS A 404 -3.76 -8.82 -27.60
N VAL A 405 -4.09 -8.25 -26.44
CA VAL A 405 -3.19 -7.33 -25.73
C VAL A 405 -1.92 -8.07 -25.30
N TYR A 406 -2.05 -9.32 -24.83
CA TYR A 406 -0.92 -10.18 -24.47
C TYR A 406 0.01 -10.43 -25.66
N SER A 407 -0.50 -10.93 -26.78
CA SER A 407 0.34 -11.25 -27.94
C SER A 407 1.01 -10.03 -28.56
N LEU A 408 0.34 -8.87 -28.52
CA LEU A 408 0.94 -7.60 -28.95
C LEU A 408 2.12 -7.18 -28.05
N LEU A 409 1.95 -7.23 -26.74
CA LEU A 409 3.02 -6.87 -25.79
C LEU A 409 4.15 -7.92 -25.76
N GLU A 410 3.83 -9.21 -25.91
CA GLU A 410 4.83 -10.29 -26.02
C GLU A 410 5.69 -10.12 -27.30
N GLN A 411 5.05 -9.83 -28.44
CA GLN A 411 5.74 -9.58 -29.70
C GLN A 411 6.51 -8.24 -29.70
N GLY A 412 6.03 -7.22 -28.99
CA GLY A 412 6.68 -5.92 -28.90
C GLY A 412 7.85 -5.86 -27.91
N LEU A 413 7.72 -6.50 -26.75
CA LEU A 413 8.71 -6.44 -25.67
C LEU A 413 9.73 -7.59 -25.75
N THR A 414 9.37 -8.75 -26.30
CA THR A 414 10.29 -9.88 -26.54
C THR A 414 11.06 -10.30 -25.27
N ASP A 415 12.38 -10.46 -25.32
CA ASP A 415 13.22 -10.86 -24.17
C ASP A 415 13.48 -9.73 -23.16
N ARG A 416 12.95 -8.51 -23.38
CA ARG A 416 13.00 -7.40 -22.40
C ARG A 416 12.21 -7.72 -21.13
N VAL A 417 11.31 -8.71 -21.15
CA VAL A 417 10.37 -9.03 -20.07
C VAL A 417 10.40 -10.50 -19.68
N LYS A 418 10.32 -10.76 -18.37
CA LYS A 418 10.26 -12.10 -17.77
C LYS A 418 8.82 -12.62 -17.66
N LEU A 419 7.87 -11.71 -17.46
CA LEU A 419 6.44 -12.02 -17.37
C LEU A 419 5.59 -10.81 -17.79
N ILE A 420 4.57 -11.05 -18.62
CA ILE A 420 3.46 -10.12 -18.84
C ILE A 420 2.21 -10.77 -18.22
N ARG A 421 1.56 -10.06 -17.31
CA ARG A 421 0.26 -10.45 -16.73
C ARG A 421 -0.80 -9.44 -17.15
N ILE A 422 -1.87 -9.92 -17.77
CA ILE A 422 -3.07 -9.13 -18.06
C ILE A 422 -4.21 -9.70 -17.23
N THR A 423 -5.02 -8.81 -16.65
CA THR A 423 -6.20 -9.15 -15.87
C THR A 423 -7.30 -8.12 -16.08
N TRP A 424 -8.46 -8.56 -16.56
CA TRP A 424 -9.67 -7.74 -16.68
C TRP A 424 -10.79 -8.29 -15.79
N ARG A 425 -11.32 -7.43 -14.91
CA ARG A 425 -12.56 -7.70 -14.16
C ARG A 425 -13.72 -7.21 -15.02
N ASN A 426 -14.67 -8.11 -15.31
CA ASN A 426 -15.71 -7.86 -16.32
C ASN A 426 -17.10 -7.78 -15.69
N SER A 427 -17.40 -8.61 -14.70
CA SER A 427 -18.63 -8.54 -13.89
C SER A 427 -18.55 -7.45 -12.82
N SER A 428 -19.50 -6.51 -12.80
CA SER A 428 -19.72 -5.62 -11.65
C SER A 428 -20.45 -6.35 -10.51
N SER A 429 -20.32 -5.84 -9.28
CA SER A 429 -21.05 -6.35 -8.11
C SER A 429 -22.57 -6.11 -8.16
N GLU A 430 -23.03 -5.16 -8.99
CA GLU A 430 -24.44 -4.80 -9.19
C GLU A 430 -24.94 -5.21 -10.59
N TRP A 431 -24.59 -6.41 -11.07
CA TRP A 431 -25.05 -6.87 -12.38
C TRP A 431 -26.56 -7.18 -12.39
N LYS A 432 -27.25 -6.64 -13.40
CA LYS A 432 -28.66 -6.91 -13.68
C LYS A 432 -28.77 -7.74 -14.95
N ILE A 433 -29.25 -8.98 -14.81
CA ILE A 433 -29.41 -9.95 -15.92
C ILE A 433 -30.35 -9.42 -17.02
N GLU A 434 -31.26 -8.52 -16.65
CA GLU A 434 -32.24 -7.86 -17.49
C GLU A 434 -31.59 -6.85 -18.46
N GLU A 435 -30.47 -6.23 -18.05
CA GLU A 435 -29.70 -5.24 -18.81
C GLU A 435 -28.66 -5.87 -19.76
N GLY A 436 -28.42 -7.18 -19.62
CA GLY A 436 -27.48 -7.96 -20.44
C GLY A 436 -26.01 -7.71 -20.08
N PHE A 437 -25.11 -7.88 -21.04
CA PHE A 437 -23.65 -7.67 -20.85
C PHE A 437 -23.21 -6.23 -21.16
N SER A 438 -24.15 -5.31 -21.36
CA SER A 438 -23.89 -3.89 -21.69
C SER A 438 -23.02 -3.13 -20.66
N LYS A 439 -22.93 -3.63 -19.42
CA LYS A 439 -22.07 -3.10 -18.35
C LYS A 439 -20.74 -3.86 -18.16
N PHE A 440 -20.51 -4.95 -18.90
CA PHE A 440 -19.26 -5.70 -18.78
C PHE A 440 -18.09 -4.89 -19.35
N GLY A 441 -16.91 -5.03 -18.75
CA GLY A 441 -15.72 -4.26 -19.16
C GLY A 441 -15.83 -2.75 -18.88
N ALA A 442 -16.65 -2.36 -17.89
CA ALA A 442 -16.70 -0.97 -17.38
C ALA A 442 -15.45 -0.60 -16.56
N ASP A 443 -14.84 -1.58 -15.88
CA ASP A 443 -13.50 -1.46 -15.31
C ASP A 443 -12.43 -1.47 -16.41
N ALA A 444 -11.29 -0.83 -16.15
CA ALA A 444 -10.14 -0.85 -17.05
C ALA A 444 -9.39 -2.19 -17.00
N LEU A 445 -8.85 -2.62 -18.14
CA LEU A 445 -7.95 -3.77 -18.22
C LEU A 445 -6.61 -3.40 -17.60
N LEU A 446 -6.13 -4.20 -16.65
CA LEU A 446 -4.85 -3.99 -15.97
C LEU A 446 -3.78 -4.92 -16.55
N THR A 447 -2.61 -4.34 -16.79
CA THR A 447 -1.41 -5.01 -17.31
C THR A 447 -0.25 -4.77 -16.35
N GLY A 448 0.29 -5.86 -15.79
CA GLY A 448 1.52 -5.88 -15.02
C GLY A 448 2.65 -6.51 -15.84
N ILE A 449 3.83 -5.89 -15.82
CA ILE A 449 5.01 -6.34 -16.55
C ILE A 449 6.18 -6.46 -15.58
N LEU A 450 6.85 -7.62 -15.60
CA LEU A 450 8.07 -7.92 -14.87
C LEU A 450 9.25 -7.94 -15.86
N VAL A 451 10.30 -7.17 -15.61
CA VAL A 451 11.46 -7.06 -16.54
C VAL A 451 12.43 -8.24 -16.42
N SER A 452 13.23 -8.47 -17.47
CA SER A 452 14.23 -9.55 -17.50
C SER A 452 15.54 -9.18 -16.79
N SER A 453 16.18 -8.10 -17.24
CA SER A 453 17.43 -7.56 -16.69
C SER A 453 17.64 -6.16 -17.27
N CYS A 454 18.27 -5.26 -16.51
CA CYS A 454 18.43 -3.85 -16.90
C CYS A 454 19.03 -3.69 -18.30
N GLU A 455 20.05 -4.48 -18.65
CA GLU A 455 20.71 -4.48 -19.96
C GLU A 455 19.75 -4.78 -21.12
N LYS A 456 18.99 -5.87 -21.01
CA LYS A 456 18.00 -6.29 -22.02
C LYS A 456 16.86 -5.30 -22.09
N SER A 457 16.29 -4.95 -20.93
CA SER A 457 15.07 -4.18 -20.83
C SER A 457 15.26 -2.71 -21.23
N PHE A 458 16.45 -2.14 -21.02
CA PHE A 458 16.76 -0.72 -21.28
C PHE A 458 17.71 -0.49 -22.47
N ARG A 459 17.95 -1.51 -23.32
CA ARG A 459 18.66 -1.31 -24.60
C ARG A 459 17.91 -0.34 -25.50
N VAL A 460 18.64 0.55 -26.18
CA VAL A 460 18.09 1.56 -27.09
C VAL A 460 17.68 0.98 -28.44
N VAL A 461 18.28 -0.14 -28.86
CA VAL A 461 18.03 -0.81 -30.15
C VAL A 461 17.54 -2.23 -29.92
N ASP A 462 16.46 -2.62 -30.60
CA ASP A 462 16.09 -4.02 -30.77
C ASP A 462 16.57 -4.51 -32.13
N ILE A 463 17.33 -5.60 -32.15
CA ILE A 463 17.78 -6.28 -33.37
C ILE A 463 16.69 -7.28 -33.77
N GLY A 464 16.19 -7.14 -35.00
CA GLY A 464 15.21 -8.02 -35.62
C GLY A 464 15.86 -9.12 -36.49
N PRO A 465 15.11 -9.67 -37.45
CA PRO A 465 15.64 -10.66 -38.39
C PRO A 465 16.69 -10.05 -39.34
N ASP A 466 17.59 -10.90 -39.81
CA ASP A 466 18.60 -10.56 -40.81
C ASP A 466 17.95 -10.08 -42.13
N ALA A 467 18.60 -9.13 -42.82
CA ALA A 467 18.13 -8.55 -44.06
C ALA A 467 17.95 -9.56 -45.22
N GLU A 468 18.65 -10.70 -45.19
CA GLU A 468 18.46 -11.79 -46.15
C GLU A 468 17.13 -12.55 -45.93
N ASN A 469 16.62 -12.60 -44.70
CA ASN A 469 15.36 -13.27 -44.37
C ASN A 469 14.14 -12.39 -44.70
N LYS A 470 13.86 -12.29 -46.00
CA LYS A 470 12.78 -11.47 -46.58
C LYS A 470 11.41 -11.75 -45.98
N GLU A 471 11.10 -12.99 -45.60
CA GLU A 471 9.82 -13.34 -44.98
C GLU A 471 9.66 -12.78 -43.57
N GLU A 472 10.68 -12.93 -42.73
CA GLU A 472 10.64 -12.40 -41.37
C GLU A 472 10.80 -10.88 -41.35
N GLY A 473 11.62 -10.32 -42.24
CA GLY A 473 11.70 -8.87 -42.44
C GLY A 473 10.34 -8.25 -42.84
N LEU A 474 9.58 -8.89 -43.74
CA LEU A 474 8.22 -8.45 -44.06
C LEU A 474 7.26 -8.54 -42.86
N LYS A 475 7.36 -9.59 -42.03
CA LYS A 475 6.58 -9.72 -40.79
C LYS A 475 6.95 -8.62 -39.78
N PHE A 476 8.24 -8.32 -39.63
CA PHE A 476 8.80 -7.28 -38.75
C PHE A 476 8.37 -5.88 -39.17
N ARG A 477 8.57 -5.51 -40.45
CA ARG A 477 8.12 -4.21 -41.02
C ARG A 477 6.60 -4.06 -40.97
N LYS A 478 5.82 -5.12 -41.14
CA LYS A 478 4.35 -5.06 -40.99
C LYS A 478 3.94 -4.73 -39.55
N PHE A 479 4.60 -5.35 -38.57
CA PHE A 479 4.37 -5.09 -37.15
C PHE A 479 4.82 -3.68 -36.76
N TRP A 480 6.10 -3.34 -36.91
CA TRP A 480 6.65 -2.05 -36.45
C TRP A 480 6.40 -0.86 -37.37
N GLY A 481 6.12 -1.05 -38.66
CA GLY A 481 5.88 0.03 -39.62
C GLY A 481 7.04 1.01 -39.72
N GLU A 482 6.74 2.30 -39.57
CA GLU A 482 7.68 3.42 -39.57
C GLU A 482 8.80 3.32 -38.50
N LYS A 483 8.67 2.41 -37.52
CA LYS A 483 9.72 2.14 -36.53
C LYS A 483 10.70 1.03 -36.94
N ALA A 484 10.48 0.33 -38.05
CA ALA A 484 11.45 -0.60 -38.62
C ALA A 484 12.46 0.12 -39.54
N GLU A 485 13.74 0.01 -39.22
CA GLU A 485 14.86 0.46 -40.06
C GLU A 485 15.80 -0.72 -40.39
N LEU A 486 16.52 -0.65 -41.51
CA LEU A 486 17.65 -1.55 -41.78
C LEU A 486 18.92 -0.92 -41.21
N ARG A 487 19.57 -1.62 -40.27
CA ARG A 487 20.75 -1.11 -39.55
C ARG A 487 21.94 -2.02 -39.74
N ARG A 488 23.12 -1.43 -40.02
CA ARG A 488 24.41 -2.14 -39.98
C ARG A 488 25.05 -1.99 -38.60
N PHE A 489 25.51 -3.11 -38.05
CA PHE A 489 26.12 -3.19 -36.73
C PHE A 489 27.66 -3.22 -36.80
N LYS A 490 28.35 -3.11 -35.66
CA LYS A 490 29.82 -2.97 -35.57
C LYS A 490 30.59 -4.23 -36.00
N ASP A 491 29.93 -5.37 -35.92
CA ASP A 491 30.35 -6.69 -36.40
C ASP A 491 30.20 -6.86 -37.92
N GLY A 492 29.51 -5.92 -38.58
CA GLY A 492 29.21 -5.95 -40.02
C GLY A 492 27.80 -6.45 -40.36
N THR A 493 27.10 -7.06 -39.41
CA THR A 493 25.75 -7.65 -39.58
C THR A 493 24.74 -6.59 -40.04
N ILE A 494 23.80 -6.95 -40.93
CA ILE A 494 22.74 -6.06 -41.40
C ILE A 494 21.38 -6.70 -41.11
N ALA A 495 20.63 -6.12 -40.18
CA ALA A 495 19.34 -6.64 -39.75
C ALA A 495 18.27 -5.55 -39.80
N GLU A 496 17.01 -5.96 -39.87
CA GLU A 496 15.90 -5.10 -39.47
C GLU A 496 16.08 -4.73 -37.99
N SER A 497 15.66 -3.54 -37.59
CA SER A 497 15.86 -3.03 -36.23
C SER A 497 14.79 -2.02 -35.85
N THR A 498 14.60 -1.78 -34.54
CA THR A 498 13.86 -0.61 -34.05
C THR A 498 14.71 0.19 -33.05
N VAL A 499 14.51 1.51 -33.03
CA VAL A 499 15.32 2.43 -32.21
C VAL A 499 14.44 3.31 -31.31
N TRP A 500 14.80 3.32 -30.03
CA TRP A 500 14.10 3.96 -28.92
C TRP A 500 14.97 5.06 -28.31
N GLU A 501 15.33 6.05 -29.12
CA GLU A 501 16.21 7.16 -28.73
C GLU A 501 15.67 7.89 -27.49
N CYS A 502 16.57 8.10 -26.52
CA CYS A 502 16.29 8.65 -25.20
C CYS A 502 17.59 9.13 -24.54
N ARG A 503 17.47 10.03 -23.55
CA ARG A 503 18.59 10.40 -22.65
C ARG A 503 19.00 9.20 -21.77
N GLN A 504 20.15 9.26 -21.11
CA GLN A 504 20.66 8.11 -20.35
C GLN A 504 19.76 7.76 -19.16
N TRP A 505 19.22 8.77 -18.46
CA TRP A 505 18.25 8.56 -17.37
C TRP A 505 16.85 8.13 -17.87
N GLU A 506 16.41 8.61 -19.04
CA GLU A 506 15.12 8.28 -19.65
C GLU A 506 14.99 6.81 -20.10
N ARG A 507 16.08 6.01 -20.11
CA ARG A 507 16.06 4.63 -20.63
C ARG A 507 15.06 3.71 -19.92
N HIS A 508 14.73 4.01 -18.66
CA HIS A 508 13.69 3.28 -17.92
C HIS A 508 12.29 3.47 -18.55
N LEU A 509 12.07 4.49 -19.37
CA LEU A 509 10.82 4.72 -20.11
C LEU A 509 10.72 3.92 -21.42
N ILE A 510 11.75 3.17 -21.84
CA ILE A 510 11.70 2.41 -23.11
C ILE A 510 10.56 1.38 -23.11
N ILE A 511 10.33 0.70 -21.98
CA ILE A 511 9.19 -0.24 -21.81
C ILE A 511 7.84 0.47 -21.99
N LYS A 512 7.71 1.70 -21.48
CA LYS A 512 6.52 2.56 -21.70
C LYS A 512 6.38 2.93 -23.17
N ARG A 513 7.45 3.42 -23.81
CA ARG A 513 7.45 3.86 -25.23
C ARG A 513 7.09 2.73 -26.19
N ILE A 514 7.62 1.52 -25.98
CA ILE A 514 7.25 0.32 -26.74
C ILE A 514 5.77 -0.03 -26.53
N SER A 515 5.35 -0.15 -25.27
CA SER A 515 3.98 -0.57 -24.92
C SER A 515 2.92 0.39 -25.46
N GLU A 516 3.14 1.71 -25.35
CA GLU A 516 2.28 2.73 -25.96
C GLU A 516 2.25 2.59 -27.49
N TYR A 517 3.41 2.51 -28.15
CA TYR A 517 3.49 2.45 -29.62
C TYR A 517 2.73 1.26 -30.20
N THR A 518 3.00 0.06 -29.69
CA THR A 518 2.38 -1.19 -30.17
C THR A 518 0.85 -1.17 -29.95
N ILE A 519 0.38 -0.62 -28.83
CA ILE A 519 -1.05 -0.55 -28.51
C ILE A 519 -1.78 0.50 -29.36
N LEU A 520 -1.21 1.71 -29.49
CA LEU A 520 -1.71 2.76 -30.39
C LEU A 520 -1.87 2.20 -31.81
N ARG A 521 -0.81 1.58 -32.34
CA ARG A 521 -0.74 1.07 -33.71
C ARG A 521 -1.71 -0.08 -33.99
N HIS A 522 -1.85 -1.05 -33.10
CA HIS A 522 -2.60 -2.29 -33.39
C HIS A 522 -4.02 -2.38 -32.79
N LEU A 523 -4.39 -1.50 -31.85
CA LEU A 523 -5.74 -1.42 -31.30
C LEU A 523 -6.50 -0.13 -31.73
N SER A 524 -5.78 0.92 -32.13
CA SER A 524 -6.32 2.26 -32.43
C SER A 524 -7.12 2.84 -31.26
N LEU A 525 -6.58 2.69 -30.05
CA LEU A 525 -7.04 3.43 -28.86
C LEU A 525 -6.49 4.86 -28.91
N PRO A 526 -7.21 5.88 -28.44
CA PRO A 526 -6.63 7.21 -28.22
C PRO A 526 -5.63 7.15 -27.04
N LYS A 527 -4.61 8.02 -27.04
CA LYS A 527 -3.54 7.99 -26.03
C LYS A 527 -4.06 8.17 -24.59
N GLU A 528 -5.09 8.97 -24.41
CA GLU A 528 -5.79 9.19 -23.12
C GLU A 528 -6.34 7.91 -22.46
N ASN A 529 -6.60 6.85 -23.24
CA ASN A 529 -7.07 5.55 -22.74
C ASN A 529 -5.92 4.56 -22.45
N ILE A 530 -4.65 5.00 -22.56
CA ILE A 530 -3.44 4.20 -22.34
C ILE A 530 -2.65 4.85 -21.20
N VAL A 531 -2.86 4.38 -19.98
CA VAL A 531 -2.32 5.01 -18.75
C VAL A 531 -1.16 4.19 -18.22
N HIS A 532 0.05 4.76 -18.23
CA HIS A 532 1.28 4.11 -17.78
C HIS A 532 1.84 4.82 -16.54
N VAL A 533 2.19 4.05 -15.51
CA VAL A 533 2.65 4.57 -14.21
C VAL A 533 4.13 5.00 -14.19
N ALA A 534 4.90 4.62 -15.21
CA ALA A 534 6.36 4.56 -15.15
C ALA A 534 7.07 5.91 -14.92
N ASP A 535 6.50 7.02 -15.41
CA ASP A 535 7.06 8.37 -15.37
C ASP A 535 6.41 9.27 -14.29
N GLN A 536 5.46 8.75 -13.51
CA GLN A 536 4.66 9.55 -12.58
C GLN A 536 5.47 10.10 -11.39
N LEU A 537 6.73 9.69 -11.24
CA LEU A 537 7.69 10.16 -10.23
C LEU A 537 8.93 10.84 -10.82
N ASP A 538 9.03 11.00 -12.15
CA ASP A 538 10.21 11.58 -12.79
C ASP A 538 10.49 13.03 -12.33
N PHE A 539 9.44 13.73 -11.88
CA PHE A 539 9.55 15.07 -11.29
C PHE A 539 10.44 15.11 -10.04
N SER A 540 10.58 14.01 -9.28
CA SER A 540 11.46 13.97 -8.10
C SER A 540 12.90 13.59 -8.45
N LEU A 541 13.15 13.10 -9.67
CA LEU A 541 14.50 12.78 -10.18
C LEU A 541 15.11 13.95 -10.96
N LEU A 542 14.27 14.84 -11.52
CA LEU A 542 14.67 16.01 -12.29
C LEU A 542 14.82 17.25 -11.39
N ASN A 543 16.03 17.48 -10.88
CA ASN A 543 16.39 18.82 -10.41
C ASN A 543 16.96 19.67 -11.56
N GLY A 544 16.38 20.85 -11.77
CA GLY A 544 16.85 21.81 -12.77
C GLY A 544 16.62 21.35 -14.22
N VAL A 545 17.69 21.31 -15.01
CA VAL A 545 17.64 21.09 -16.49
C VAL A 545 18.63 20.00 -16.94
N GLY A 546 19.34 19.37 -16.01
CA GLY A 546 20.43 18.41 -16.28
C GLY A 546 19.99 16.98 -16.57
N ASP A 547 20.95 16.14 -17.00
CA ASP A 547 20.85 14.67 -16.95
C ASP A 547 21.54 14.22 -15.65
N PRO A 548 20.82 13.67 -14.64
CA PRO A 548 21.41 13.32 -13.34
C PRO A 548 22.58 12.33 -13.42
N ILE A 549 22.58 11.45 -14.43
CA ILE A 549 23.60 10.41 -14.57
C ILE A 549 24.89 10.99 -15.19
N SER A 550 24.75 11.98 -16.07
CA SER A 550 25.85 12.55 -16.86
C SER A 550 27.02 13.10 -16.03
N PHE A 551 26.76 13.69 -14.86
CA PHE A 551 27.79 14.27 -14.00
C PHE A 551 28.71 13.22 -13.35
N SER A 552 28.20 12.02 -13.10
CA SER A 552 28.92 10.95 -12.39
C SER A 552 30.15 10.46 -13.17
N ALA A 553 30.08 10.45 -14.50
CA ALA A 553 31.21 10.06 -15.36
C ALA A 553 32.37 11.07 -15.27
N ASN A 554 32.06 12.37 -15.22
CA ASN A 554 33.07 13.43 -15.07
C ASN A 554 33.73 13.38 -13.69
N LEU A 555 32.96 13.12 -12.64
CA LEU A 555 33.46 12.95 -11.28
C LEU A 555 34.42 11.75 -11.16
N LEU A 556 34.05 10.59 -11.71
CA LEU A 556 34.91 9.40 -11.69
C LEU A 556 36.24 9.64 -12.42
N GLY A 557 36.21 10.31 -13.58
CA GLY A 557 37.43 10.70 -14.30
C GLY A 557 38.30 11.68 -13.53
N ALA A 558 37.70 12.67 -12.84
CA ALA A 558 38.43 13.60 -11.99
C ALA A 558 39.11 12.88 -10.81
N PHE A 559 38.41 11.95 -10.16
CA PHE A 559 38.97 11.12 -9.09
C PHE A 559 40.10 10.22 -9.59
N GLU A 560 40.00 9.59 -10.77
CA GLU A 560 41.08 8.75 -11.32
C GLU A 560 42.38 9.55 -11.47
N VAL A 561 42.30 10.77 -12.01
CA VAL A 561 43.48 11.64 -12.17
C VAL A 561 44.04 12.11 -10.82
N LEU A 562 43.19 12.47 -9.85
CA LEU A 562 43.65 12.79 -8.48
C LEU A 562 44.34 11.59 -7.82
N SER A 563 43.72 10.41 -7.91
CA SER A 563 44.21 9.14 -7.37
C SER A 563 45.55 8.74 -7.98
N LYS A 564 45.79 9.10 -9.26
CA LYS A 564 47.09 8.94 -9.93
C LYS A 564 48.12 10.00 -9.51
N ARG A 565 47.73 11.27 -9.33
CA ARG A 565 48.63 12.33 -8.84
C ARG A 565 49.11 12.03 -7.40
N LEU A 566 48.21 11.60 -6.51
CA LEU A 566 48.53 11.22 -5.12
C LEU A 566 49.56 10.09 -5.01
N ARG A 567 49.43 9.02 -5.80
CA ARG A 567 50.41 7.90 -5.80
C ARG A 567 51.78 8.27 -6.39
N ASN A 568 51.85 9.39 -7.11
CA ASN A 568 53.08 9.89 -7.74
C ASN A 568 53.71 11.06 -6.94
N LEU A 569 53.47 11.11 -5.62
CA LEU A 569 54.13 12.04 -4.70
C LEU A 569 55.46 11.46 -4.21
N ASP A 570 56.57 12.12 -4.55
CA ASP A 570 57.92 11.68 -4.17
C ASP A 570 58.51 12.42 -2.95
N ASP A 571 58.06 13.64 -2.63
CA ASP A 571 58.52 14.42 -1.45
C ASP A 571 57.58 14.25 -0.23
N ILE A 572 57.29 13.01 0.14
CA ILE A 572 56.54 12.66 1.36
C ILE A 572 57.27 11.56 2.16
N PRO A 573 57.36 11.63 3.51
CA PRO A 573 58.17 10.69 4.30
C PRO A 573 57.70 9.23 4.31
N LEU A 574 56.46 8.97 3.88
CA LEU A 574 55.88 7.66 3.68
C LEU A 574 55.05 7.73 2.39
N LYS A 575 55.23 6.76 1.48
CA LYS A 575 54.49 6.72 0.22
C LYS A 575 53.02 6.35 0.44
N ILE A 576 52.16 6.86 -0.46
CA ILE A 576 50.73 6.55 -0.47
C ILE A 576 50.52 5.16 -1.10
N SER A 577 50.05 4.21 -0.29
CA SER A 577 49.78 2.83 -0.67
C SER A 577 48.39 2.65 -1.28
N SER A 578 47.39 3.37 -0.76
CA SER A 578 45.98 3.23 -1.11
C SER A 578 45.30 4.59 -1.20
N VAL A 579 44.35 4.72 -2.12
CA VAL A 579 43.48 5.91 -2.28
C VAL A 579 42.10 5.41 -2.67
N GLN A 580 41.09 5.67 -1.83
CA GLN A 580 39.74 5.12 -1.96
C GLN A 580 38.65 6.21 -1.79
N PRO A 581 37.60 6.21 -2.63
CA PRO A 581 36.51 7.18 -2.51
C PRO A 581 35.50 6.77 -1.42
N LEU A 582 35.20 7.67 -0.48
CA LEU A 582 34.22 7.45 0.60
C LEU A 582 32.88 8.15 0.40
N ASP A 583 32.78 9.10 -0.53
CA ASP A 583 31.52 9.82 -0.77
C ASP A 583 30.41 8.96 -1.42
N SER A 584 29.17 9.24 -1.04
CA SER A 584 27.94 8.74 -1.67
C SER A 584 27.88 8.92 -3.19
N ALA A 585 28.48 9.98 -3.74
CA ALA A 585 28.49 10.28 -5.16
C ALA A 585 29.24 9.21 -5.98
N PHE A 586 30.33 8.65 -5.45
CA PHE A 586 31.13 7.63 -6.14
C PHE A 586 30.50 6.24 -6.16
N ARG A 587 29.52 6.00 -5.29
CA ARG A 587 28.73 4.75 -5.21
C ARG A 587 27.28 4.93 -5.65
N PHE A 588 26.98 6.00 -6.38
CA PHE A 588 25.67 6.30 -6.97
C PHE A 588 24.49 6.34 -5.97
N THR A 589 24.75 6.77 -4.73
CA THR A 589 23.72 6.94 -3.67
C THR A 589 23.61 8.38 -3.16
N SER A 590 24.27 9.36 -3.78
CA SER A 590 23.98 10.78 -3.49
C SER A 590 22.60 11.14 -4.05
N VAL A 591 21.76 11.78 -3.24
CA VAL A 591 20.44 12.29 -3.67
C VAL A 591 20.57 13.38 -4.73
N TYR A 592 21.66 14.14 -4.70
CA TYR A 592 22.00 15.14 -5.72
C TYR A 592 23.40 14.82 -6.28
N PRO A 593 23.51 14.41 -7.56
CA PRO A 593 24.79 14.20 -8.21
C PRO A 593 25.68 15.44 -8.12
N SER A 594 26.98 15.24 -7.89
CA SER A 594 27.93 16.35 -7.74
C SER A 594 28.14 17.06 -9.09
N GLU A 595 27.62 18.28 -9.21
CA GLU A 595 27.87 19.14 -10.36
C GLU A 595 29.29 19.76 -10.29
N PRO A 596 30.02 19.89 -11.42
CA PRO A 596 31.33 20.53 -11.43
C PRO A 596 31.20 22.05 -11.26
N HIS A 597 31.75 22.57 -10.17
CA HIS A 597 31.70 23.98 -9.80
C HIS A 597 32.69 24.84 -10.61
N PRO A 598 32.27 25.94 -11.25
CA PRO A 598 33.13 26.74 -12.14
C PRO A 598 34.42 27.28 -11.51
N MET A 599 34.44 27.53 -10.20
CA MET A 599 35.62 28.05 -9.48
C MET A 599 36.58 26.96 -8.96
N ALA A 600 36.20 25.67 -9.01
CA ALA A 600 37.02 24.55 -8.54
C ALA A 600 37.86 23.89 -9.66
N TYR A 601 38.07 24.59 -10.78
CA TYR A 601 39.00 24.20 -11.84
C TYR A 601 40.39 24.83 -11.61
N GLU A 602 41.45 24.08 -11.90
CA GLU A 602 42.84 24.57 -11.83
C GLU A 602 43.08 25.78 -12.76
N LYS A 603 42.33 25.89 -13.86
CA LYS A 603 42.43 26.96 -14.87
C LYS A 603 41.06 27.58 -15.14
N ASP A 604 41.04 28.85 -15.54
CA ASP A 604 39.80 29.58 -15.87
C ASP A 604 39.11 28.97 -17.10
N VAL A 605 38.00 28.26 -16.86
CA VAL A 605 37.16 27.71 -17.92
C VAL A 605 36.27 28.84 -18.47
N GLY A 606 36.38 29.13 -19.78
CA GLY A 606 35.64 30.18 -20.47
C GLY A 606 34.14 29.89 -20.67
N GLN A 607 33.41 29.61 -19.59
CA GLN A 607 31.99 29.26 -19.62
C GLN A 607 31.07 30.45 -19.92
N LYS A 608 29.95 30.17 -20.59
CA LYS A 608 28.89 31.14 -20.90
C LYS A 608 27.94 31.31 -19.70
N SER A 609 28.17 32.35 -18.90
CA SER A 609 27.14 33.07 -18.14
C SER A 609 26.05 32.23 -17.43
N GLN A 610 26.43 31.46 -16.40
CA GLN A 610 25.49 31.24 -15.30
C GLN A 610 25.20 32.61 -14.65
N LYS A 611 23.91 32.94 -14.43
CA LYS A 611 23.54 34.25 -13.83
C LYS A 611 24.00 34.38 -12.38
N LEU A 612 24.00 33.27 -11.65
CA LEU A 612 24.37 33.13 -10.25
C LEU A 612 25.30 31.91 -10.12
N ILE A 613 26.41 32.07 -9.41
CA ILE A 613 27.39 31.00 -9.12
C ILE A 613 27.42 30.82 -7.59
N PRO A 614 27.27 29.60 -7.05
CA PRO A 614 27.35 29.38 -5.60
C PRO A 614 28.67 29.85 -4.98
N THR A 615 28.64 30.30 -3.73
CA THR A 615 29.86 30.52 -2.93
C THR A 615 30.30 29.25 -2.20
N CYS A 616 29.36 28.36 -1.88
CA CYS A 616 29.60 27.18 -1.06
C CYS A 616 29.85 25.92 -1.91
N ILE A 617 30.89 25.15 -1.57
CA ILE A 617 31.18 23.85 -2.20
C ILE A 617 31.23 22.77 -1.11
N GLN A 618 30.48 21.69 -1.29
CA GLN A 618 30.58 20.48 -0.44
C GLN A 618 31.74 19.61 -0.94
N PRO A 619 32.73 19.25 -0.10
CA PRO A 619 33.84 18.40 -0.50
C PRO A 619 33.47 16.91 -0.44
N LEU A 620 34.07 16.13 -1.33
CA LEU A 620 33.82 14.70 -1.48
C LEU A 620 34.93 13.92 -0.76
N GLU A 621 34.59 13.09 0.23
CA GLU A 621 35.60 12.43 1.07
C GLU A 621 36.37 11.32 0.33
N VAL A 622 37.69 11.33 0.50
CA VAL A 622 38.68 10.40 -0.05
C VAL A 622 39.59 9.94 1.08
N MET A 623 39.65 8.63 1.29
CA MET A 623 40.55 8.00 2.26
C MET A 623 41.88 7.61 1.59
N ILE A 624 42.96 7.87 2.29
CA ILE A 624 44.34 7.58 1.92
C ILE A 624 44.92 6.63 2.97
N GLN A 625 45.70 5.66 2.53
CA GLN A 625 46.60 4.89 3.40
C GLN A 625 48.05 5.15 2.98
N LEU A 626 48.92 5.24 3.97
CA LEU A 626 50.37 5.33 3.79
C LEU A 626 50.98 3.92 3.82
N GLU A 627 52.27 3.80 3.53
CA GLU A 627 53.01 2.54 3.76
C GLU A 627 53.26 2.28 5.26
N GLY A 628 53.37 1.00 5.62
CA GLY A 628 53.52 0.57 7.01
C GLY A 628 54.85 1.02 7.62
N SER A 629 54.80 1.62 8.82
CA SER A 629 55.98 2.13 9.51
C SER A 629 55.92 1.84 11.01
N GLY A 630 57.08 1.51 11.61
CA GLY A 630 57.21 1.35 13.06
C GLY A 630 57.21 2.67 13.84
N ASN A 631 57.46 3.80 13.16
CA ASN A 631 57.79 5.08 13.78
C ASN A 631 56.56 5.92 14.19
N TRP A 632 55.34 5.40 14.03
CA TRP A 632 54.13 6.11 14.46
C TRP A 632 54.05 6.25 15.99
N PRO A 633 53.56 7.40 16.52
CA PRO A 633 53.37 7.61 17.94
C PRO A 633 52.49 6.55 18.62
N MET A 634 52.62 6.44 19.95
CA MET A 634 51.84 5.52 20.78
C MET A 634 50.61 6.18 21.43
N ASP A 635 50.45 7.50 21.26
CA ASP A 635 49.36 8.31 21.81
C ASP A 635 48.40 8.71 20.67
N ASP A 636 47.10 8.54 20.86
CA ASP A 636 46.09 8.75 19.83
C ASP A 636 45.99 10.22 19.37
N VAL A 637 46.15 11.19 20.27
CA VAL A 637 46.11 12.62 19.93
C VAL A 637 47.36 12.99 19.11
N VAL A 638 48.51 12.44 19.47
CA VAL A 638 49.75 12.63 18.70
C VAL A 638 49.69 11.90 17.35
N ILE A 639 49.01 10.76 17.23
CA ILE A 639 48.71 10.11 15.94
C ILE A 639 47.88 11.05 15.05
N GLU A 640 46.75 11.59 15.54
CA GLU A 640 45.90 12.48 14.71
C GLU A 640 46.65 13.74 14.28
N LYS A 641 47.43 14.38 15.18
CA LYS A 641 48.26 15.54 14.79
C LYS A 641 49.39 15.17 13.82
N THR A 642 49.90 13.93 13.86
CA THR A 642 50.84 13.42 12.86
C THR A 642 50.14 13.22 11.50
N LYS A 643 48.89 12.74 11.47
CA LYS A 643 48.09 12.67 10.23
C LYS A 643 47.87 14.06 9.63
N SER A 644 47.51 15.07 10.44
CA SER A 644 47.40 16.47 9.97
C SER A 644 48.72 16.98 9.36
N ALA A 645 49.87 16.66 9.96
CA ALA A 645 51.18 17.03 9.41
C ALA A 645 51.48 16.36 8.05
N PHE A 646 51.15 15.07 7.88
CA PHE A 646 51.23 14.40 6.58
C PHE A 646 50.28 15.02 5.55
N LEU A 647 49.04 15.33 5.93
CA LEU A 647 48.05 15.96 5.04
C LEU A 647 48.52 17.36 4.59
N LEU A 648 49.09 18.17 5.49
CA LEU A 648 49.68 19.47 5.14
C LEU A 648 50.81 19.32 4.10
N LYS A 649 51.72 18.35 4.27
CA LYS A 649 52.83 18.10 3.33
C LYS A 649 52.35 17.52 1.99
N ILE A 650 51.30 16.71 1.99
CA ILE A 650 50.60 16.26 0.77
C ILE A 650 50.00 17.48 0.05
N GLY A 651 49.29 18.36 0.76
CA GLY A 651 48.71 19.59 0.23
C GLY A 651 49.73 20.53 -0.40
N GLU A 652 50.84 20.79 0.29
CA GLU A 652 51.96 21.60 -0.24
C GLU A 652 52.48 21.05 -1.58
N ASN A 653 52.76 19.74 -1.64
CA ASN A 653 53.24 19.12 -2.88
C ASN A 653 52.19 19.14 -4.00
N LEU A 654 50.90 18.95 -3.70
CA LEU A 654 49.83 19.04 -4.70
C LEU A 654 49.72 20.46 -5.29
N GLN A 655 49.93 21.50 -4.48
CA GLN A 655 50.03 22.89 -4.95
C GLN A 655 51.29 23.10 -5.80
N ASN A 656 52.46 22.74 -5.29
CA ASN A 656 53.76 22.99 -5.94
C ASN A 656 53.94 22.21 -7.26
N THR A 657 53.50 20.96 -7.34
CA THR A 657 53.76 20.08 -8.49
C THR A 657 52.70 20.18 -9.59
N TRP A 658 51.42 20.43 -9.24
CA TRP A 658 50.31 20.44 -10.20
C TRP A 658 49.46 21.71 -10.22
N GLY A 659 49.77 22.73 -9.40
CA GLY A 659 49.05 23.99 -9.37
C GLY A 659 47.61 23.87 -8.86
N MET A 660 47.32 22.85 -8.04
CA MET A 660 46.02 22.71 -7.37
C MET A 660 45.82 23.84 -6.35
N THR A 661 44.57 24.13 -5.99
CA THR A 661 44.27 24.94 -4.80
C THR A 661 43.90 23.98 -3.67
N CYS A 662 44.59 24.05 -2.52
CA CYS A 662 44.27 23.22 -1.36
C CYS A 662 44.06 24.07 -0.11
N TYR A 663 43.06 23.73 0.70
CA TYR A 663 42.73 24.36 1.98
C TYR A 663 42.94 23.35 3.10
N ALA A 664 43.61 23.74 4.18
CA ALA A 664 43.79 22.89 5.35
C ALA A 664 42.78 23.24 6.45
N THR A 665 42.28 22.23 7.15
CA THR A 665 41.55 22.37 8.42
C THR A 665 42.45 21.85 9.56
N GLU A 666 41.91 21.67 10.77
CA GLU A 666 42.64 21.05 11.87
C GLU A 666 42.93 19.54 11.63
N SER A 667 42.06 18.87 10.87
CA SER A 667 42.03 17.40 10.68
C SER A 667 42.16 16.94 9.22
N ASP A 668 41.94 17.84 8.26
CA ASP A 668 41.69 17.50 6.85
C ASP A 668 42.45 18.44 5.90
N VAL A 669 42.63 18.00 4.65
CA VAL A 669 42.98 18.90 3.53
C VAL A 669 41.98 18.72 2.39
N ASP A 670 41.35 19.83 1.99
CA ASP A 670 40.41 19.93 0.88
C ASP A 670 41.12 20.41 -0.38
N VAL A 671 41.05 19.62 -1.46
CA VAL A 671 41.74 19.86 -2.74
C VAL A 671 40.74 20.23 -3.82
N LEU A 672 40.89 21.40 -4.45
CA LEU A 672 40.09 21.81 -5.61
C LEU A 672 40.75 21.35 -6.92
N MET A 673 40.02 20.56 -7.70
CA MET A 673 40.48 20.00 -8.97
C MET A 673 39.32 19.69 -9.91
N SER A 674 39.45 20.06 -11.20
CA SER A 674 38.55 19.67 -12.29
C SER A 674 37.05 19.97 -12.06
N GLY A 675 36.74 20.96 -11.23
CA GLY A 675 35.38 21.36 -10.86
C GLY A 675 34.89 20.78 -9.53
N TYR A 676 35.69 19.98 -8.83
CA TYR A 676 35.30 19.30 -7.59
C TYR A 676 36.22 19.69 -6.43
N ALA A 677 35.70 19.56 -5.20
CA ALA A 677 36.48 19.61 -3.97
C ALA A 677 36.60 18.18 -3.41
N PHE A 678 37.81 17.74 -3.07
CA PHE A 678 38.08 16.41 -2.51
C PHE A 678 38.70 16.54 -1.12
N ARG A 679 38.07 15.96 -0.09
CA ARG A 679 38.57 15.97 1.29
C ARG A 679 39.45 14.75 1.55
N LEU A 680 40.73 14.98 1.85
CA LEU A 680 41.71 13.92 2.08
C LEU A 680 41.79 13.56 3.57
N ARG A 681 41.60 12.26 3.89
CA ARG A 681 41.71 11.70 5.25
C ARG A 681 42.69 10.53 5.27
N ILE A 682 43.48 10.38 6.34
CA ILE A 682 44.45 9.27 6.50
C ILE A 682 43.88 8.21 7.45
N LEU A 683 43.73 6.98 6.95
CA LEU A 683 43.41 5.80 7.76
C LEU A 683 44.70 5.11 8.24
N HIS A 684 44.81 4.83 9.54
CA HIS A 684 45.98 4.19 10.15
C HIS A 684 45.65 2.86 10.84
N GLU A 685 46.50 1.84 10.62
CA GLU A 685 46.22 0.45 10.99
C GLU A 685 46.11 0.20 12.50
N ARG A 686 46.80 0.98 13.36
CA ARG A 686 46.68 0.81 14.82
C ARG A 686 45.25 1.04 15.34
N GLY A 687 44.44 1.87 14.68
CA GLY A 687 43.04 2.08 15.02
C GLY A 687 42.20 0.79 14.94
N LEU A 688 42.60 -0.16 14.09
CA LEU A 688 41.98 -1.49 13.97
C LEU A 688 42.43 -2.45 15.08
N GLY A 689 43.62 -2.25 15.65
CA GLY A 689 44.19 -3.11 16.71
C GLY A 689 43.43 -3.03 18.03
N LEU A 690 42.74 -1.91 18.29
CA LEU A 690 41.91 -1.71 19.49
C LEU A 690 40.63 -2.56 19.48
N LEU A 691 40.10 -2.87 18.29
CA LEU A 691 38.87 -3.68 18.11
C LEU A 691 38.95 -5.05 18.80
N LYS A 692 40.16 -5.64 18.91
CA LYS A 692 40.37 -6.99 19.45
C LYS A 692 40.67 -7.04 20.96
N LYS A 693 40.60 -5.91 21.69
CA LYS A 693 41.07 -5.84 23.09
C LYS A 693 40.07 -5.34 24.15
N GLN A 694 38.86 -4.90 23.79
CA GLN A 694 37.93 -4.26 24.74
C GLN A 694 36.81 -5.16 25.33
N VAL A 695 36.91 -6.49 25.23
CA VAL A 695 35.92 -7.45 25.78
C VAL A 695 36.04 -7.61 27.32
N GLY A 696 36.41 -6.56 28.06
CA GLY A 696 36.96 -6.69 29.41
C GLY A 696 36.54 -5.69 30.50
N ASN A 697 35.85 -4.58 30.18
CA ASN A 697 35.38 -3.62 31.20
C ASN A 697 34.11 -2.90 30.76
N SER A 698 33.07 -2.93 31.60
CA SER A 698 31.69 -2.55 31.24
C SER A 698 31.26 -1.13 31.61
N GLN A 699 32.15 -0.28 32.12
CA GLN A 699 31.85 1.12 32.47
C GLN A 699 32.94 2.09 32.02
N MET A 700 33.00 2.38 30.73
CA MET A 700 33.60 3.60 30.19
C MET A 700 32.89 4.00 28.89
N ARG A 701 32.82 5.30 28.57
CA ARG A 701 32.09 5.79 27.38
C ARG A 701 32.62 5.12 26.11
N ARG A 702 31.73 4.53 25.29
CA ARG A 702 32.05 4.03 23.93
C ARG A 702 32.47 5.20 23.02
N ILE A 703 33.75 5.53 23.00
CA ILE A 703 34.33 6.48 22.04
C ILE A 703 34.69 5.69 20.78
N SER A 704 34.03 5.98 19.66
CA SER A 704 34.47 5.47 18.35
C SER A 704 35.73 6.22 17.92
N SER A 705 36.78 5.49 17.53
CA SER A 705 37.96 6.10 16.91
C SER A 705 37.66 6.51 15.46
N THR A 706 38.28 7.61 15.02
CA THR A 706 38.16 8.14 13.65
C THR A 706 38.55 7.09 12.60
N ASP A 707 39.61 6.32 12.86
CA ASP A 707 40.04 5.19 12.03
C ASP A 707 38.99 4.06 11.92
N LYS A 708 38.23 3.77 12.99
CA LYS A 708 37.16 2.75 12.95
C LYS A 708 36.04 3.17 12.01
N GLU A 709 35.61 4.43 12.09
CA GLU A 709 34.59 4.98 11.18
C GLU A 709 35.08 4.95 9.72
N LEU A 710 36.30 5.41 9.46
CA LEU A 710 36.89 5.43 8.12
C LEU A 710 37.00 4.04 7.49
N PHE A 711 37.39 3.02 8.27
CA PHE A 711 37.47 1.63 7.80
C PHE A 711 36.08 1.05 7.49
N ILE A 712 35.10 1.23 8.37
CA ILE A 712 33.72 0.75 8.13
C ILE A 712 33.14 1.43 6.88
N ARG A 713 33.37 2.73 6.73
CA ARG A 713 32.92 3.51 5.56
C ARG A 713 33.64 3.11 4.26
N SER A 714 34.88 2.64 4.31
CA SER A 714 35.56 2.12 3.11
C SER A 714 35.01 0.76 2.66
N GLN A 715 34.75 -0.16 3.59
CA GLN A 715 34.08 -1.44 3.29
C GLN A 715 32.69 -1.20 2.69
N HIS A 716 31.89 -0.34 3.32
CA HIS A 716 30.59 0.09 2.81
C HIS A 716 30.67 0.69 1.40
N SER A 717 31.60 1.63 1.17
CA SER A 717 31.75 2.31 -0.13
C SER A 717 32.09 1.31 -1.24
N SER A 718 32.98 0.36 -0.96
CA SER A 718 33.35 -0.73 -1.88
C SER A 718 32.15 -1.65 -2.19
N MET A 719 31.46 -2.15 -1.15
CA MET A 719 30.34 -3.08 -1.35
C MET A 719 29.15 -2.46 -2.09
N ILE A 720 28.76 -1.22 -1.77
CA ILE A 720 27.63 -0.57 -2.45
C ILE A 720 27.97 -0.21 -3.90
N ASN A 721 29.23 0.14 -4.21
CA ASN A 721 29.66 0.34 -5.59
C ASN A 721 29.61 -0.99 -6.39
N GLY A 722 30.03 -2.11 -5.78
CA GLY A 722 29.85 -3.45 -6.36
C GLY A 722 28.37 -3.82 -6.57
N LEU A 723 27.52 -3.47 -5.62
CA LEU A 723 26.06 -3.67 -5.71
C LEU A 723 25.45 -2.85 -6.87
N HIS A 724 25.89 -1.60 -7.07
CA HIS A 724 25.44 -0.77 -8.20
C HIS A 724 25.77 -1.43 -9.56
N GLY A 725 26.98 -1.97 -9.71
CA GLY A 725 27.37 -2.70 -10.92
C GLY A 725 26.49 -3.92 -11.22
N ARG A 726 25.93 -4.56 -10.19
CA ARG A 726 25.01 -5.70 -10.32
C ARG A 726 23.54 -5.28 -10.45
N TYR A 727 23.16 -4.13 -9.89
CA TYR A 727 21.79 -3.60 -9.86
C TYR A 727 21.74 -2.09 -10.16
N PRO A 728 21.85 -1.65 -11.44
CA PRO A 728 21.93 -0.23 -11.79
C PRO A 728 20.73 0.64 -11.38
N ILE A 729 19.56 0.04 -11.10
CA ILE A 729 18.34 0.74 -10.64
C ILE A 729 18.39 1.07 -9.13
N TYR A 730 19.33 0.48 -8.37
CA TYR A 730 19.40 0.59 -6.90
C TYR A 730 19.42 2.03 -6.38
N GLY A 731 20.13 2.95 -7.06
CA GLY A 731 20.15 4.36 -6.70
C GLY A 731 18.81 5.07 -6.97
N PRO A 732 18.29 5.05 -8.22
CA PRO A 732 17.05 5.76 -8.56
C PRO A 732 15.76 5.30 -7.84
N VAL A 733 15.54 3.99 -7.64
CA VAL A 733 14.27 3.47 -7.08
C VAL A 733 14.47 2.20 -6.25
N VAL A 734 13.98 2.21 -5.00
CA VAL A 734 13.94 1.02 -4.12
C VAL A 734 12.51 0.79 -3.60
N ARG A 735 12.03 -0.46 -3.59
CA ARG A 735 10.71 -0.87 -3.02
C ARG A 735 10.67 -0.84 -1.47
N PHE A 736 11.33 0.14 -0.85
CA PHE A 736 11.64 0.14 0.59
C PHE A 736 10.45 0.39 1.51
N LEU A 737 9.49 1.25 1.14
CA LEU A 737 8.42 1.71 2.04
C LEU A 737 7.58 0.56 2.65
N ARG A 738 7.21 -0.45 1.85
CA ARG A 738 6.47 -1.62 2.35
C ARG A 738 7.27 -2.42 3.37
N PHE A 739 8.54 -2.68 3.06
CA PHE A 739 9.46 -3.40 3.95
C PHE A 739 9.63 -2.65 5.28
N LEU A 740 9.98 -1.37 5.20
CA LEU A 740 10.16 -0.48 6.37
C LEU A 740 8.91 -0.44 7.27
N SER A 741 7.70 -0.45 6.68
CA SER A 741 6.43 -0.42 7.40
C SER A 741 5.97 -1.74 8.03
N SER A 742 6.51 -2.89 7.59
CA SER A 742 6.05 -4.24 7.97
C SER A 742 7.11 -5.13 8.63
N TYR A 743 8.38 -4.72 8.60
CA TYR A 743 9.47 -5.42 9.25
C TYR A 743 9.42 -5.25 10.78
N ASP A 744 9.70 -6.33 11.51
CA ASP A 744 9.72 -6.34 12.97
C ASP A 744 11.11 -5.96 13.52
N TRP A 745 11.37 -4.66 13.52
CA TRP A 745 12.59 -4.05 14.07
C TRP A 745 12.81 -4.31 15.57
N MET A 746 11.75 -4.66 16.32
CA MET A 746 11.87 -4.93 17.77
C MET A 746 12.45 -6.32 18.03
N PHE A 747 11.93 -7.34 17.34
CA PHE A 747 12.22 -8.75 17.65
C PHE A 747 13.03 -9.48 16.58
N THR A 748 13.42 -8.83 15.47
CA THR A 748 14.27 -9.44 14.41
C THR A 748 15.44 -8.53 14.03
N PRO A 749 16.69 -9.04 13.98
CA PRO A 749 17.83 -8.33 13.39
C PRO A 749 17.80 -8.40 11.86
N LEU A 750 18.05 -7.26 11.19
CA LEU A 750 18.15 -7.22 9.73
C LEU A 750 19.58 -7.57 9.29
N VAL A 751 19.75 -8.83 8.90
CA VAL A 751 21.00 -9.34 8.31
C VAL A 751 21.02 -9.02 6.81
N ILE A 752 22.06 -8.32 6.37
CA ILE A 752 22.24 -7.86 4.99
C ILE A 752 23.49 -8.54 4.42
N ASP A 753 23.29 -9.69 3.79
CA ASP A 753 24.35 -10.37 3.04
C ASP A 753 24.36 -9.92 1.58
N ILE A 754 25.42 -9.22 1.17
CA ILE A 754 25.58 -8.69 -0.20
C ILE A 754 26.25 -9.73 -1.12
N ASN A 755 27.06 -10.62 -0.55
CA ASN A 755 27.91 -11.56 -1.29
C ASN A 755 27.39 -13.00 -1.22
N ASN A 756 26.57 -13.33 -0.23
CA ASN A 756 26.34 -14.67 0.34
C ASN A 756 27.63 -15.21 0.99
N ASP A 757 28.27 -14.41 1.84
CA ASP A 757 29.53 -14.73 2.52
C ASP A 757 29.43 -14.99 4.04
N PHE A 758 28.25 -14.87 4.66
CA PHE A 758 28.08 -15.27 6.07
C PHE A 758 28.15 -16.80 6.28
N THR A 759 28.82 -17.17 7.37
CA THR A 759 28.91 -18.53 7.91
C THR A 759 27.87 -18.76 9.02
N SER A 760 27.72 -20.03 9.44
CA SER A 760 26.87 -20.37 10.60
C SER A 760 27.41 -19.82 11.93
N GLU A 761 28.70 -19.51 12.03
CA GLU A 761 29.27 -18.86 13.21
C GLU A 761 28.85 -17.38 13.25
N ASP A 762 28.75 -16.72 12.10
CA ASP A 762 28.28 -15.34 11.97
C ASP A 762 26.78 -15.20 12.29
N GLU A 763 25.93 -16.16 11.86
CA GLU A 763 24.50 -16.18 12.27
C GLU A 763 24.35 -16.21 13.80
N VAL A 764 25.21 -16.95 14.50
CA VAL A 764 25.21 -17.03 15.97
C VAL A 764 25.71 -15.74 16.60
N GLU A 765 26.86 -15.21 16.16
CA GLU A 765 27.44 -13.96 16.68
C GLU A 765 26.45 -12.78 16.54
N ILE A 766 25.80 -12.65 15.38
CA ILE A 766 24.78 -11.63 15.12
C ILE A 766 23.57 -11.81 16.04
N THR A 767 23.14 -13.05 16.29
CA THR A 767 22.01 -13.35 17.18
C THR A 767 22.33 -13.03 18.63
N GLU A 768 23.54 -13.36 19.10
CA GLU A 768 24.00 -13.02 20.45
C GLU A 768 24.12 -11.50 20.65
N ASN A 769 24.74 -10.80 19.70
CA ASN A 769 24.82 -9.32 19.71
C ASN A 769 23.42 -8.67 19.71
N PHE A 770 22.48 -9.18 18.92
CA PHE A 770 21.09 -8.71 18.92
C PHE A 770 20.43 -8.91 20.29
N MET A 771 20.51 -10.11 20.87
CA MET A 771 19.93 -10.40 22.19
C MET A 771 20.56 -9.54 23.29
N LEU A 772 21.87 -9.29 23.25
CA LEU A 772 22.55 -8.36 24.15
C LEU A 772 22.02 -6.92 24.00
N SER A 773 21.84 -6.43 22.77
CA SER A 773 21.27 -5.10 22.47
C SER A 773 19.81 -4.94 22.91
N ARG A 774 19.10 -6.05 23.12
CA ARG A 774 17.70 -6.08 23.59
C ARG A 774 17.58 -6.34 25.09
N LYS A 775 18.64 -6.77 25.78
CA LYS A 775 18.59 -7.08 27.22
C LYS A 775 18.21 -5.88 28.10
N SER A 776 18.62 -4.66 27.75
CA SER A 776 18.26 -3.45 28.51
C SER A 776 16.76 -3.10 28.45
N TYR A 777 16.03 -3.62 27.46
CA TYR A 777 14.58 -3.44 27.31
C TYR A 777 13.78 -4.15 28.42
N GLU A 778 14.27 -5.30 28.89
CA GLU A 778 13.64 -6.08 29.97
C GLU A 778 13.73 -5.35 31.32
N GLU A 779 14.77 -4.53 31.52
CA GLU A 779 14.97 -3.72 32.71
C GLU A 779 14.24 -2.36 32.63
N ASN A 780 14.20 -1.72 31.45
CA ASN A 780 13.37 -0.55 31.21
C ASN A 780 13.04 -0.36 29.71
N VAL A 781 11.74 -0.27 29.39
CA VAL A 781 11.19 -0.01 28.05
C VAL A 781 11.76 1.25 27.37
N GLN A 782 12.25 2.23 28.14
CA GLN A 782 12.88 3.45 27.62
C GLN A 782 14.39 3.33 27.35
N ASN A 783 15.07 2.27 27.82
CA ASN A 783 16.54 2.13 27.77
C ASN A 783 17.05 1.30 26.57
N VAL A 784 16.33 1.32 25.44
CA VAL A 784 16.79 0.63 24.21
C VAL A 784 17.91 1.46 23.56
N GLU A 785 19.13 0.95 23.53
CA GLU A 785 20.29 1.69 22.95
C GLU A 785 20.10 2.01 21.46
N SER A 786 19.54 1.08 20.67
CA SER A 786 19.28 1.25 19.23
C SER A 786 17.94 0.66 18.82
N ALA A 787 17.11 1.42 18.08
CA ALA A 787 15.80 0.93 17.66
C ALA A 787 15.87 -0.03 16.46
N MET A 788 16.86 0.13 15.56
CA MET A 788 17.11 -0.78 14.44
C MET A 788 18.38 -1.60 14.70
N PHE A 789 18.40 -2.86 14.28
CA PHE A 789 19.62 -3.67 14.28
C PHE A 789 19.93 -4.07 12.84
N LEU A 790 21.07 -3.60 12.32
CA LEU A 790 21.52 -3.75 10.94
C LEU A 790 22.86 -4.50 10.93
N ALA A 791 22.86 -5.78 10.56
CA ALA A 791 24.07 -6.59 10.52
C ALA A 791 24.61 -6.72 9.09
N THR A 792 25.92 -6.54 8.92
CA THR A 792 26.68 -6.74 7.68
C THR A 792 27.97 -7.49 7.98
N SER A 793 28.65 -8.09 7.00
CA SER A 793 29.90 -8.84 7.24
C SER A 793 31.08 -7.97 7.72
N TYR A 794 30.96 -6.63 7.71
CA TYR A 794 31.89 -5.68 8.32
C TYR A 794 31.35 -4.94 9.56
N ASP A 795 30.08 -5.14 9.92
CA ASP A 795 29.46 -4.66 11.17
C ASP A 795 28.37 -5.65 11.61
N LYS A 796 28.78 -6.69 12.35
CA LYS A 796 27.88 -7.73 12.88
C LYS A 796 27.12 -7.30 14.15
N ALA A 797 27.59 -6.23 14.79
CA ALA A 797 27.06 -5.73 16.07
C ALA A 797 26.11 -4.53 15.89
N SER A 798 25.91 -4.05 14.65
CA SER A 798 25.08 -2.89 14.31
C SER A 798 25.57 -1.58 14.95
N GLU A 799 26.87 -1.46 15.22
CA GLU A 799 27.45 -0.30 15.89
C GLU A 799 27.61 0.93 14.97
N ALA A 800 27.66 0.75 13.64
CA ALA A 800 28.10 1.78 12.73
C ALA A 800 27.05 2.84 12.38
N TRP A 801 25.79 2.43 12.18
CA TRP A 801 24.76 3.29 11.55
C TRP A 801 23.53 3.54 12.41
N ALA A 802 23.10 2.56 13.22
CA ALA A 802 21.82 2.62 13.93
C ALA A 802 21.95 3.05 15.41
N ILE A 803 23.17 3.00 15.98
CA ILE A 803 23.40 3.10 17.44
C ILE A 803 22.99 4.45 18.07
N PHE A 804 22.89 5.53 17.29
CA PHE A 804 22.46 6.85 17.78
C PHE A 804 21.11 7.30 17.22
N SER A 805 20.75 6.86 16.01
CA SER A 805 19.49 7.20 15.33
C SER A 805 19.20 6.16 14.23
N PRO A 806 17.94 5.81 13.95
CA PRO A 806 16.73 6.29 14.62
C PRO A 806 16.55 5.70 16.01
N ASN A 807 16.18 6.55 16.96
CA ASN A 807 15.65 6.11 18.25
C ASN A 807 14.21 5.58 18.10
N LEU A 808 13.64 5.01 19.17
CA LEU A 808 12.34 4.34 19.11
C LEU A 808 11.18 5.25 18.67
N TYR A 809 11.25 6.56 18.94
CA TYR A 809 10.24 7.53 18.52
C TYR A 809 10.41 7.92 17.04
N GLU A 810 11.65 8.12 16.61
CA GLU A 810 12.00 8.38 15.20
C GLU A 810 11.59 7.22 14.30
N LEU A 811 11.91 5.98 14.71
CA LEU A 811 11.55 4.76 13.99
C LEU A 811 10.02 4.60 13.90
N ARG A 812 9.28 4.86 14.98
CA ARG A 812 7.80 4.85 14.97
C ARG A 812 7.22 5.87 13.99
N ARG A 813 7.79 7.08 13.91
CA ARG A 813 7.38 8.11 12.95
C ARG A 813 7.66 7.68 11.50
N LEU A 814 8.86 7.14 11.28
CA LEU A 814 9.31 6.64 9.98
C LEU A 814 8.44 5.48 9.46
N VAL A 815 8.15 4.49 10.32
CA VAL A 815 7.23 3.36 10.03
C VAL A 815 5.82 3.86 9.69
N ALA A 816 5.29 4.83 10.43
CA ALA A 816 3.96 5.39 10.19
C ALA A 816 3.85 6.13 8.85
N TYR A 817 4.86 6.94 8.50
CA TYR A 817 4.94 7.61 7.21
C TYR A 817 5.09 6.58 6.07
N ALA A 818 5.94 5.57 6.24
CA ALA A 818 6.15 4.52 5.24
C ALA A 818 4.87 3.72 4.95
N HIS A 819 4.09 3.36 5.97
CA HIS A 819 2.80 2.70 5.83
C HIS A 819 1.81 3.58 5.03
N SER A 820 1.64 4.83 5.45
CA SER A 820 0.70 5.76 4.82
C SER A 820 1.04 6.01 3.34
N SER A 821 2.32 6.23 3.02
CA SER A 821 2.77 6.46 1.64
C SER A 821 2.68 5.19 0.78
N ALA A 822 2.97 4.01 1.33
CA ALA A 822 2.83 2.74 0.60
C ALA A 822 1.36 2.43 0.26
N GLU A 823 0.43 2.64 1.19
CA GLU A 823 -1.02 2.50 0.93
C GLU A 823 -1.53 3.54 -0.07
N TYR A 824 -1.11 4.80 0.07
CA TYR A 824 -1.53 5.89 -0.82
C TYR A 824 -1.04 5.67 -2.26
N LEU A 825 0.26 5.40 -2.45
CA LEU A 825 0.85 5.05 -3.75
C LEU A 825 0.11 3.86 -4.42
N THR A 826 -0.22 2.83 -3.64
CA THR A 826 -0.97 1.67 -4.15
C THR A 826 -2.39 2.04 -4.59
N ASN A 827 -3.04 2.98 -3.88
CA ASN A 827 -4.33 3.52 -4.28
C ASN A 827 -4.26 4.36 -5.56
N LEU A 828 -3.25 5.24 -5.72
CA LEU A 828 -3.09 6.08 -6.91
C LEU A 828 -2.99 5.22 -8.19
N ILE A 829 -2.12 4.21 -8.16
CA ILE A 829 -1.89 3.27 -9.28
C ILE A 829 -3.20 2.57 -9.70
N LEU A 830 -4.05 2.20 -8.74
CA LEU A 830 -5.30 1.49 -9.03
C LEU A 830 -6.44 2.43 -9.45
N LYS A 831 -6.46 3.68 -9.00
CA LYS A 831 -7.60 4.62 -9.14
C LYS A 831 -7.55 5.58 -10.33
N ASN A 832 -6.56 5.46 -11.23
CA ASN A 832 -6.45 6.28 -12.45
C ASN A 832 -6.28 7.79 -12.19
N GLN A 833 -5.61 8.16 -11.11
CA GLN A 833 -5.27 9.56 -10.84
C GLN A 833 -3.90 9.87 -11.45
N ILE A 834 -3.88 10.73 -12.47
CA ILE A 834 -2.71 11.09 -13.30
C ILE A 834 -2.38 12.60 -13.15
N GLU A 835 -3.01 13.26 -12.17
CA GLU A 835 -2.79 14.68 -11.87
C GLU A 835 -1.51 14.82 -11.04
N SER A 836 -0.51 15.54 -11.56
CA SER A 836 0.80 15.74 -10.92
C SER A 836 0.68 16.10 -9.44
N GLN A 837 -0.20 17.05 -9.10
CA GLN A 837 -0.37 17.54 -7.73
C GLN A 837 -0.76 16.44 -6.73
N ILE A 838 -1.40 15.35 -7.18
CA ILE A 838 -1.78 14.21 -6.35
C ILE A 838 -0.57 13.31 -6.04
N TRP A 839 0.36 13.17 -6.99
CA TRP A 839 1.62 12.42 -6.80
C TRP A 839 2.66 13.23 -6.04
N GLU A 840 2.74 14.55 -6.26
CA GLU A 840 3.58 15.48 -5.50
C GLU A 840 3.33 15.40 -3.98
N CYS A 841 2.09 15.09 -3.56
CA CYS A 841 1.75 14.92 -2.14
C CYS A 841 2.53 13.81 -1.42
N LEU A 842 3.14 12.85 -2.14
CA LEU A 842 4.06 11.85 -1.55
C LEU A 842 5.38 12.47 -1.06
N PHE A 843 5.75 13.66 -1.57
CA PHE A 843 7.03 14.34 -1.33
C PHE A 843 6.86 15.69 -0.60
N ARG A 844 5.65 16.03 -0.14
CA ARG A 844 5.37 17.28 0.58
C ARG A 844 5.31 17.02 2.09
N THR A 845 6.24 17.62 2.84
CA THR A 845 6.33 17.47 4.31
C THR A 845 5.06 17.99 5.00
N PRO A 846 4.40 17.19 5.87
CA PRO A 846 3.21 17.63 6.61
C PRO A 846 3.61 18.53 7.79
N LEU A 847 3.84 19.83 7.50
CA LEU A 847 4.28 20.84 8.49
C LEU A 847 3.32 21.02 9.68
N ASN A 848 2.06 20.59 9.56
CA ASN A 848 1.08 20.58 10.64
C ASN A 848 1.38 19.55 11.76
N ASN A 849 2.38 18.69 11.58
CA ASN A 849 2.81 17.66 12.54
C ASN A 849 3.95 18.15 13.46
N TYR A 850 4.14 19.46 13.60
CA TYR A 850 5.13 20.11 14.47
C TYR A 850 4.43 21.14 15.37
N ASP A 851 4.94 21.37 16.57
CA ASP A 851 4.35 22.32 17.52
C ASP A 851 4.61 23.78 17.11
N ALA A 852 5.78 24.01 16.51
CA ALA A 852 6.18 25.25 15.87
C ALA A 852 7.03 24.95 14.62
N VAL A 853 7.08 25.90 13.68
CA VAL A 853 7.91 25.82 12.47
C VAL A 853 8.66 27.12 12.26
N ILE A 854 9.96 27.02 11.95
CA ILE A 854 10.82 28.13 11.51
C ILE A 854 10.94 28.05 10.00
N LEU A 855 10.48 29.08 9.28
CA LEU A 855 10.64 29.24 7.84
C LEU A 855 11.89 30.07 7.55
N LEU A 856 12.84 29.46 6.84
CA LEU A 856 14.11 30.04 6.42
C LEU A 856 13.93 30.79 5.10
N HIS A 857 14.62 31.92 4.93
CA HIS A 857 14.57 32.65 3.67
C HIS A 857 15.38 31.91 2.60
N ARG A 858 14.85 31.74 1.38
CA ARG A 858 15.56 30.94 0.36
C ARG A 858 16.88 31.58 -0.09
N ASP A 859 16.94 32.91 -0.11
CA ASP A 859 18.14 33.68 -0.52
C ASP A 859 19.36 33.56 0.42
N ILE A 860 19.25 32.96 1.61
CA ILE A 860 20.38 32.71 2.53
C ILE A 860 20.83 31.23 2.56
N LEU A 861 20.04 30.32 1.96
CA LEU A 861 20.38 28.89 1.89
C LEU A 861 21.48 28.65 0.83
N PRO A 862 22.42 27.69 1.04
CA PRO A 862 23.47 27.42 0.06
C PRO A 862 22.96 26.69 -1.19
N PHE A 863 21.89 25.90 -1.06
CA PHE A 863 21.33 25.09 -2.16
C PHE A 863 19.78 25.12 -2.25
N PRO A 864 19.10 26.27 -2.20
CA PRO A 864 17.63 26.39 -2.24
C PRO A 864 16.99 25.80 -3.51
N GLN A 865 17.76 25.52 -4.56
CA GLN A 865 17.30 24.79 -5.74
C GLN A 865 17.18 23.27 -5.54
N ARG A 866 17.67 22.70 -4.43
CA ARG A 866 17.53 21.26 -4.13
C ARG A 866 16.11 20.90 -3.66
N LEU A 867 15.46 21.81 -2.95
CA LEU A 867 14.10 21.62 -2.44
C LEU A 867 13.06 21.53 -3.57
N LEU A 868 12.40 20.38 -3.69
CA LEU A 868 11.37 20.10 -4.69
C LEU A 868 10.14 21.01 -4.53
N PHE A 869 9.71 21.28 -3.29
CA PHE A 869 8.50 22.04 -2.97
C PHE A 869 8.77 23.04 -1.83
N PRO A 870 8.66 24.37 -2.07
CA PRO A 870 8.80 25.37 -1.02
C PRO A 870 7.80 25.20 0.13
N SER A 871 8.21 25.55 1.36
CA SER A 871 7.38 25.39 2.56
C SER A 871 6.34 26.50 2.72
N GLU A 872 5.15 26.29 2.16
CA GLU A 872 4.02 27.21 2.30
C GLU A 872 3.12 26.85 3.51
N MET A 873 3.14 27.67 4.56
CA MET A 873 2.19 27.57 5.69
C MET A 873 1.14 28.68 5.65
N THR A 874 -0.09 28.33 5.26
CA THR A 874 -1.24 29.26 5.28
C THR A 874 -2.02 29.23 6.61
N GLN A 875 -1.88 28.16 7.40
CA GLN A 875 -2.51 27.99 8.71
C GLN A 875 -1.55 27.21 9.64
N GLY A 876 -1.46 27.61 10.90
CA GLY A 876 -0.57 27.01 11.92
C GLY A 876 -0.74 27.69 13.27
N ARG A 877 -0.19 27.10 14.36
CA ARG A 877 -0.26 27.69 15.70
C ARG A 877 0.87 28.70 15.96
N HIS A 878 2.10 28.30 15.66
CA HIS A 878 3.31 29.10 15.82
C HIS A 878 4.17 28.97 14.57
N VAL A 879 4.44 30.09 13.90
CA VAL A 879 5.32 30.15 12.73
C VAL A 879 6.29 31.32 12.94
N ALA A 880 7.58 31.02 12.90
CA ALA A 880 8.66 31.98 12.79
C ALA A 880 9.00 32.14 11.30
N GLN A 881 9.07 33.38 10.80
CA GLN A 881 9.48 33.69 9.43
C GLN A 881 10.27 34.99 9.47
N GLY A 882 11.35 35.10 8.69
CA GLY A 882 12.19 36.30 8.66
C GLY A 882 12.67 36.72 7.28
N ASP A 883 13.05 37.99 7.17
CA ASP A 883 13.71 38.54 5.98
C ASP A 883 15.17 38.04 5.88
N ALA A 884 15.72 38.00 4.66
CA ALA A 884 17.11 37.64 4.41
C ALA A 884 18.11 38.61 5.08
N SER A 885 19.19 38.06 5.62
CA SER A 885 20.37 38.85 6.00
C SER A 885 21.05 39.49 4.77
N ARG A 886 21.74 40.61 4.99
CA ARG A 886 22.56 41.30 3.97
C ARG A 886 24.05 40.99 4.08
N ASP A 887 24.46 40.33 5.16
CA ASP A 887 25.87 40.15 5.51
C ASP A 887 26.48 38.92 4.82
N PHE A 888 25.63 37.97 4.40
CA PHE A 888 26.00 36.80 3.61
C PHE A 888 25.05 36.62 2.42
N HIS A 889 25.63 36.31 1.25
CA HIS A 889 24.90 35.91 0.06
C HIS A 889 25.52 34.63 -0.53
N PRO A 890 24.77 33.51 -0.62
CA PRO A 890 25.26 32.22 -1.09
C PRO A 890 25.56 32.16 -2.59
N TYR A 891 25.37 33.26 -3.33
CA TYR A 891 25.59 33.35 -4.77
C TYR A 891 26.30 34.64 -5.19
N MET A 892 27.17 34.54 -6.20
CA MET A 892 27.82 35.66 -6.90
C MET A 892 27.26 35.85 -8.31
N LEU A 893 27.18 37.10 -8.78
CA LEU A 893 26.80 37.39 -10.18
C LEU A 893 27.94 37.03 -11.16
N GLY A 894 27.66 36.14 -12.12
CA GLY A 894 28.63 35.63 -13.10
C GLY A 894 29.08 36.62 -14.20
N ASN A 895 28.88 37.93 -14.04
CA ASN A 895 29.13 38.95 -15.07
C ASN A 895 30.48 39.71 -14.93
N LEU A 896 31.27 39.46 -13.88
CA LEU A 896 32.53 40.18 -13.63
C LEU A 896 33.70 39.60 -14.44
N LYS A 897 33.78 39.95 -15.73
CA LYS A 897 34.95 39.65 -16.56
C LYS A 897 36.22 40.27 -15.94
N GLY A 898 37.24 39.43 -15.67
CA GLY A 898 38.58 39.87 -15.26
C GLY A 898 38.91 39.83 -13.75
N ARG A 899 38.08 39.17 -12.91
CA ARG A 899 38.32 39.06 -11.45
C ARG A 899 38.25 37.61 -10.91
N THR A 900 38.72 36.63 -11.68
CA THR A 900 38.63 35.20 -11.33
C THR A 900 39.38 34.83 -10.04
N ASN A 901 40.58 35.36 -9.79
CA ASN A 901 41.28 35.14 -8.52
C ASN A 901 40.55 35.75 -7.31
N GLU A 902 39.94 36.93 -7.43
CA GLU A 902 39.10 37.50 -6.36
C GLU A 902 37.83 36.68 -6.10
N MET A 903 37.29 36.00 -7.11
CA MET A 903 36.15 35.09 -6.97
C MET A 903 36.53 33.76 -6.32
N LYS A 904 37.70 33.20 -6.65
CA LYS A 904 38.22 31.99 -5.98
C LYS A 904 38.39 32.21 -4.47
N ASN A 905 38.84 33.39 -4.05
CA ASN A 905 38.94 33.78 -2.64
C ASN A 905 37.58 33.98 -1.93
N LYS A 906 36.45 33.88 -2.64
CA LYS A 906 35.08 33.92 -2.08
C LYS A 906 34.40 32.54 -2.09
N VAL A 907 35.10 31.50 -2.52
CA VAL A 907 34.64 30.12 -2.39
C VAL A 907 34.87 29.66 -0.96
N ILE A 908 33.83 29.12 -0.33
CA ILE A 908 33.90 28.55 1.01
C ILE A 908 33.62 27.05 0.92
N VAL A 909 34.62 26.23 1.29
CA VAL A 909 34.48 24.76 1.28
C VAL A 909 33.83 24.30 2.58
N ASN A 910 32.89 23.36 2.49
CA ASN A 910 32.20 22.72 3.61
C ASN A 910 31.40 23.67 4.54
N PHE A 911 30.98 24.84 4.05
CA PHE A 911 30.14 25.77 4.79
C PHE A 911 28.66 25.68 4.39
N ASP A 912 27.81 25.37 5.37
CA ASP A 912 26.36 25.50 5.29
C ASP A 912 25.89 26.28 6.52
N PRO A 913 25.40 27.53 6.36
CA PRO A 913 24.99 28.36 7.50
C PRO A 913 23.74 27.81 8.19
N THR A 914 22.94 26.99 7.51
CA THR A 914 21.78 26.30 8.09
C THR A 914 22.21 25.24 9.08
N ARG A 915 23.29 24.53 8.76
CA ARG A 915 23.91 23.56 9.68
C ARG A 915 24.49 24.27 10.91
N CYS A 916 25.22 25.37 10.71
CA CYS A 916 25.74 26.16 11.84
C CYS A 916 24.61 26.60 12.79
N PHE A 917 23.53 27.17 12.25
CA PHE A 917 22.36 27.57 13.05
C PHE A 917 21.68 26.40 13.78
N LEU A 918 21.68 25.20 13.20
CA LEU A 918 21.18 24.00 13.87
C LEU A 918 22.13 23.49 14.96
N ASP A 919 23.44 23.57 14.74
CA ASP A 919 24.45 23.22 15.74
C ASP A 919 24.38 24.20 16.93
N ASP A 920 24.20 25.50 16.68
CA ASP A 920 23.95 26.55 17.69
C ASP A 920 22.65 26.27 18.48
N LEU A 921 21.53 26.00 17.78
CA LEU A 921 20.24 25.68 18.43
C LEU A 921 20.30 24.42 19.30
N ASN A 922 21.02 23.37 18.86
CA ASN A 922 21.23 22.16 19.67
C ASN A 922 22.10 22.43 20.90
N GLY A 923 23.02 23.40 20.83
CA GLY A 923 23.87 23.82 21.95
C GLY A 923 23.13 24.67 22.99
N GLU A 924 22.30 25.63 22.56
CA GLU A 924 21.60 26.56 23.46
C GLU A 924 20.30 25.97 24.05
N PHE A 925 19.54 25.17 23.29
CA PHE A 925 18.21 24.67 23.68
C PHE A 925 18.18 23.15 23.97
N GLN A 926 19.31 22.61 24.45
CA GLN A 926 19.46 21.17 24.69
C GLN A 926 18.43 20.65 25.72
N ASN A 927 17.63 19.66 25.30
CA ASN A 927 16.50 19.05 26.05
C ASN A 927 15.24 19.93 26.21
N THR A 928 15.14 21.06 25.49
CA THR A 928 13.94 21.92 25.49
C THR A 928 12.97 21.54 24.36
N PHE A 929 13.51 21.26 23.16
CA PHE A 929 12.76 20.78 22.02
C PHE A 929 13.63 19.97 21.07
N LYS A 930 13.02 19.01 20.38
CA LYS A 930 13.65 18.27 19.29
C LYS A 930 13.46 18.99 17.95
N LEU A 931 14.59 19.21 17.26
CA LEU A 931 14.68 19.75 15.91
C LEU A 931 14.39 18.69 14.84
N TRP A 932 13.70 19.09 13.78
CA TRP A 932 13.42 18.27 12.60
C TRP A 932 13.68 19.09 11.33
N TYR A 933 14.65 18.67 10.52
CA TYR A 933 15.12 19.40 9.34
C TYR A 933 15.55 18.43 8.23
N ASP A 934 15.50 18.87 6.98
CA ASP A 934 16.07 18.16 5.82
C ASP A 934 17.36 18.87 5.37
N SER A 935 18.48 18.19 5.64
CA SER A 935 19.86 18.63 5.38
C SER A 935 20.24 18.73 3.91
N LEU A 936 19.32 18.44 2.99
CA LEU A 936 19.55 18.54 1.55
C LEU A 936 19.17 19.90 0.97
N GLY A 937 18.56 20.80 1.76
CA GLY A 937 18.34 22.21 1.40
C GLY A 937 16.93 22.73 1.66
N ALA A 938 16.23 22.20 2.66
CA ALA A 938 14.88 22.65 2.98
C ALA A 938 14.83 24.09 3.53
N ASP A 939 13.70 24.74 3.32
CA ASP A 939 13.38 26.10 3.78
C ASP A 939 12.52 26.12 5.06
N ALA A 940 12.42 24.99 5.77
CA ALA A 940 11.70 24.88 7.04
C ALA A 940 12.38 23.95 8.04
N ILE A 941 12.36 24.35 9.32
CA ILE A 941 12.74 23.55 10.48
C ILE A 941 11.48 23.36 11.34
N GLY A 942 11.10 22.11 11.60
CA GLY A 942 10.02 21.77 12.52
C GLY A 942 10.53 21.55 13.94
N LEU A 943 9.78 22.05 14.94
CA LEU A 943 10.08 21.85 16.36
C LEU A 943 9.01 20.96 17.00
N THR A 944 9.41 20.07 17.90
CA THR A 944 8.50 19.37 18.83
C THR A 944 9.01 19.51 20.25
N TRP A 945 8.18 19.97 21.18
CA TRP A 945 8.61 20.20 22.56
C TRP A 945 8.95 18.89 23.27
N ASP A 946 10.06 18.86 24.02
CA ASP A 946 10.40 17.71 24.83
C ASP A 946 9.47 17.68 26.06
N LYS A 947 8.75 16.57 26.23
CA LYS A 947 7.81 16.42 27.37
C LYS A 947 8.62 16.06 28.63
N PRO A 948 8.52 16.84 29.73
CA PRO A 948 9.36 16.63 30.91
C PRO A 948 9.15 15.24 31.51
N ASN A 949 10.25 14.52 31.73
CA ASN A 949 10.24 13.12 32.12
C ASN A 949 9.53 12.90 33.48
N SER A 950 8.39 12.21 33.46
CA SER A 950 7.56 11.97 34.64
C SER A 950 8.10 10.91 35.61
N MET A 951 9.42 10.66 35.64
CA MET A 951 10.11 9.81 36.62
C MET A 951 11.54 10.28 36.95
N LYS A 952 11.67 11.29 37.82
CA LYS A 952 12.63 11.30 38.96
C LYS A 952 12.44 12.56 39.82
N ARG A 953 11.78 12.41 40.98
CA ARG A 953 11.90 13.38 42.07
C ARG A 953 13.20 13.13 42.83
N VAL A 954 14.28 13.77 42.40
CA VAL A 954 15.37 14.12 43.32
C VAL A 954 14.98 15.43 44.00
N ARG A 955 15.29 15.58 45.29
CA ARG A 955 15.04 16.83 46.03
C ARG A 955 16.23 17.75 45.88
N GLU A 956 16.10 18.76 45.02
CA GLU A 956 16.86 20.02 45.11
C GLU A 956 15.85 21.18 45.07
N GLU A 957 16.25 22.37 45.50
CA GLU A 957 15.33 23.37 46.07
C GLU A 957 14.98 24.50 45.09
N GLU A 958 13.67 24.78 45.01
CA GLU A 958 13.01 26.00 44.52
C GLU A 958 13.18 26.43 43.03
N THR A 959 12.12 27.06 42.49
CA THR A 959 12.05 27.71 41.15
C THR A 959 12.12 26.83 39.88
N GLU A 960 11.24 25.83 39.76
CA GLU A 960 10.80 25.38 38.42
C GLU A 960 9.90 26.45 37.76
N GLU A 961 10.49 27.39 37.01
CA GLU A 961 9.72 28.23 36.09
C GLU A 961 9.21 27.40 34.91
N HIS A 962 7.90 27.34 34.71
CA HIS A 962 7.32 26.87 33.45
C HIS A 962 7.69 27.84 32.31
N GLN A 963 8.76 27.54 31.58
CA GLN A 963 9.21 28.33 30.43
C GLN A 963 8.05 28.52 29.43
N ASP A 964 7.75 29.78 29.09
CA ASP A 964 6.76 30.12 28.07
C ASP A 964 7.28 29.68 26.68
N PRO A 965 6.56 28.82 25.93
CA PRO A 965 6.93 28.49 24.54
C PRO A 965 7.05 29.71 23.62
N ILE A 966 6.35 30.82 23.93
CA ILE A 966 6.48 32.09 23.21
C ILE A 966 7.75 32.87 23.66
N GLY A 967 8.23 32.64 24.88
CA GLY A 967 9.54 33.09 25.35
C GLY A 967 10.66 32.35 24.61
N ILE A 968 10.66 31.02 24.65
CA ILE A 968 11.67 30.20 23.96
C ILE A 968 11.73 30.53 22.45
N LEU A 969 10.58 30.71 21.79
CA LEU A 969 10.54 31.13 20.38
C LEU A 969 11.07 32.56 20.12
N ARG A 970 11.07 33.45 21.13
CA ARG A 970 11.76 34.75 21.05
C ARG A 970 13.27 34.61 21.22
N ASP A 971 13.73 33.64 21.99
CA ASP A 971 15.16 33.42 22.19
C ASP A 971 15.78 32.70 20.99
N VAL A 972 15.02 31.80 20.35
CA VAL A 972 15.30 31.32 18.98
C VAL A 972 15.30 32.48 17.95
N GLU A 973 14.37 33.44 18.05
CA GLU A 973 14.40 34.70 17.25
C GLU A 973 15.61 35.57 17.59
N ASN A 974 16.10 35.56 18.84
CA ASN A 974 17.28 36.30 19.30
C ASN A 974 18.57 35.71 18.72
N LEU A 975 18.75 34.39 18.78
CA LEU A 975 19.87 33.67 18.16
C LEU A 975 19.85 33.85 16.63
N ALA A 976 18.68 33.75 16.00
CA ALA A 976 18.52 33.86 14.56
C ALA A 976 18.87 35.24 13.97
N LYS A 977 19.00 36.31 14.77
CA LYS A 977 19.09 37.73 14.32
C LYS A 977 20.09 38.01 13.17
N HIS A 978 21.19 37.27 13.09
CA HIS A 978 22.23 37.45 12.06
C HIS A 978 21.98 36.63 10.78
N PHE A 979 21.15 35.58 10.87
CA PHE A 979 20.85 34.65 9.78
C PHE A 979 19.46 34.92 9.18
N ALA A 980 18.42 34.99 10.01
CA ALA A 980 17.05 35.30 9.62
C ALA A 980 16.40 36.28 10.60
N LYS A 981 15.87 37.40 10.10
CA LYS A 981 15.22 38.41 10.94
C LYS A 981 13.78 38.00 11.28
N VAL A 982 13.65 37.00 12.16
CA VAL A 982 12.38 36.39 12.55
C VAL A 982 11.38 37.43 13.08
N ALA A 983 10.11 37.26 12.71
CA ALA A 983 8.98 37.96 13.29
C ALA A 983 7.91 36.95 13.73
N LEU A 984 7.66 36.88 15.05
CA LEU A 984 6.63 36.04 15.67
C LEU A 984 5.19 36.43 15.24
N ARG A 985 4.76 35.95 14.07
CA ARG A 985 3.38 36.06 13.61
C ARG A 985 2.48 35.11 14.39
N LYS A 986 1.86 35.61 15.47
CA LYS A 986 0.60 35.05 15.96
C LYS A 986 -0.37 35.01 14.78
N ALA A 987 -0.76 33.80 14.36
CA ALA A 987 -1.76 33.62 13.32
C ALA A 987 -3.01 34.42 13.72
N MET A 988 -3.42 35.39 12.89
CA MET A 988 -4.55 36.24 13.22
C MET A 988 -5.80 35.36 13.34
N LYS A 989 -6.35 35.24 14.56
CA LYS A 989 -7.80 35.10 14.68
C LYS A 989 -8.40 36.23 13.83
N GLY A 990 -9.35 35.89 12.96
CA GLY A 990 -10.14 36.87 12.22
C GLY A 990 -10.97 37.73 13.17
N ILE A 991 -10.34 38.71 13.80
CA ILE A 991 -10.99 39.82 14.48
C ILE A 991 -11.54 40.70 13.36
N GLY A 992 -12.86 40.89 13.34
CA GLY A 992 -13.51 41.62 12.27
C GLY A 992 -12.95 43.04 12.13
N THR A 993 -12.58 43.41 10.90
CA THR A 993 -12.51 44.81 10.50
C THR A 993 -13.85 45.46 10.84
N LYS A 994 -13.82 46.50 11.69
CA LYS A 994 -15.03 47.23 12.08
C LYS A 994 -15.68 47.88 10.86
N ASP A 995 -17.00 48.08 10.93
CA ASP A 995 -17.75 48.89 9.98
C ASP A 995 -17.31 50.36 10.00
N THR A 996 -16.32 50.72 9.17
CA THR A 996 -16.13 52.06 8.56
C THR A 996 -15.04 52.00 7.49
N ASP A 997 -15.41 51.82 6.21
CA ASP A 997 -14.71 52.43 5.04
C ASP A 997 -15.31 52.05 3.66
N LEU A 998 -16.26 51.10 3.60
CA LEU A 998 -16.92 50.73 2.33
C LEU A 998 -17.94 51.76 1.78
N ILE A 999 -18.04 52.96 2.37
CA ILE A 999 -18.87 54.08 1.87
C ILE A 999 -18.00 55.12 1.13
N ARG A 1000 -17.21 54.68 0.14
CA ARG A 1000 -16.50 55.62 -0.76
C ARG A 1000 -16.27 55.22 -2.22
N ILE A 1001 -16.63 54.00 -2.64
CA ILE A 1001 -16.44 53.53 -4.04
C ILE A 1001 -17.76 53.07 -4.71
N LEU A 1002 -18.89 53.68 -4.34
CA LEU A 1002 -20.18 53.56 -5.05
C LEU A 1002 -20.92 54.92 -5.15
N LYS A 1003 -20.18 55.98 -5.53
CA LYS A 1003 -20.76 57.29 -5.90
C LYS A 1003 -20.00 57.94 -7.07
N MET A 1004 -20.18 57.40 -8.27
CA MET A 1004 -20.00 58.09 -9.57
C MET A 1004 -20.82 57.33 -10.62
N GLY A 1005 -21.42 58.04 -11.59
CA GLY A 1005 -22.31 57.47 -12.61
C GLY A 1005 -23.80 57.65 -12.28
N SER A 1006 -24.46 58.55 -13.01
CA SER A 1006 -25.87 58.94 -12.81
C SER A 1006 -26.64 59.00 -14.13
N GLY A 1007 -27.89 58.51 -14.12
CA GLY A 1007 -28.84 58.60 -15.25
C GLY A 1007 -28.92 57.34 -16.13
N SER A 1008 -30.04 57.05 -16.79
CA SER A 1008 -31.38 57.63 -16.63
C SER A 1008 -32.51 56.68 -17.12
N ASP A 1009 -33.74 57.01 -16.72
CA ASP A 1009 -35.06 56.75 -17.36
C ASP A 1009 -35.67 55.35 -17.58
N SER A 1010 -36.87 55.21 -17.00
CA SER A 1010 -38.07 54.49 -17.50
C SER A 1010 -37.99 53.00 -17.91
N ASN A 1011 -38.73 52.08 -17.27
CA ASN A 1011 -40.19 52.00 -17.45
C ASN A 1011 -40.94 51.19 -16.37
N GLY A 1012 -42.25 51.43 -16.24
CA GLY A 1012 -43.01 51.16 -15.01
C GLY A 1012 -43.51 49.72 -14.72
N TRP A 1013 -43.40 48.77 -15.65
CA TRP A 1013 -44.17 47.51 -15.56
C TRP A 1013 -43.70 46.53 -14.46
N ASN A 1014 -42.42 46.58 -14.05
CA ASN A 1014 -41.84 45.57 -13.15
C ASN A 1014 -42.22 45.70 -11.67
N ARG A 1015 -42.88 46.79 -11.24
CA ARG A 1015 -43.24 46.99 -9.82
C ARG A 1015 -44.31 46.01 -9.31
N ALA A 1016 -45.26 45.60 -10.16
CA ALA A 1016 -46.38 44.74 -9.75
C ALA A 1016 -45.94 43.31 -9.41
N ARG A 1017 -45.12 42.67 -10.26
CA ARG A 1017 -44.62 41.30 -10.03
C ARG A 1017 -43.80 41.18 -8.74
N GLY A 1018 -43.00 42.19 -8.41
CA GLY A 1018 -42.18 42.20 -7.19
C GLY A 1018 -42.98 42.23 -5.88
N LEU A 1019 -44.22 42.76 -5.89
CA LEU A 1019 -45.09 42.77 -4.71
C LEU A 1019 -45.79 41.42 -4.49
N VAL A 1020 -46.33 40.81 -5.55
CA VAL A 1020 -46.98 39.49 -5.47
C VAL A 1020 -45.99 38.41 -5.01
N LEU A 1021 -44.75 38.44 -5.52
CA LEU A 1021 -43.72 37.49 -5.12
C LEU A 1021 -43.32 37.66 -3.64
N LYS A 1022 -43.21 38.90 -3.15
CA LYS A 1022 -42.95 39.19 -1.73
C LYS A 1022 -44.09 38.74 -0.82
N ALA A 1023 -45.34 38.91 -1.22
CA ALA A 1023 -46.51 38.44 -0.47
C ALA A 1023 -46.52 36.90 -0.35
N LEU A 1024 -46.29 36.18 -1.45
CA LEU A 1024 -46.22 34.71 -1.44
C LEU A 1024 -45.07 34.18 -0.59
N VAL A 1025 -43.89 34.81 -0.63
CA VAL A 1025 -42.74 34.43 0.22
C VAL A 1025 -43.02 34.71 1.70
N LEU A 1026 -43.69 35.81 2.05
CA LEU A 1026 -44.04 36.12 3.44
C LEU A 1026 -45.10 35.18 4.00
N VAL A 1027 -46.17 34.89 3.25
CA VAL A 1027 -47.23 33.96 3.70
C VAL A 1027 -46.71 32.52 3.73
N GLY A 1028 -45.99 32.08 2.70
CA GLY A 1028 -45.35 30.76 2.66
C GLY A 1028 -44.33 30.58 3.79
N GLY A 1029 -43.48 31.59 4.01
CA GLY A 1029 -42.51 31.61 5.11
C GLY A 1029 -43.16 31.57 6.49
N ALA A 1030 -44.25 32.33 6.70
CA ALA A 1030 -45.00 32.31 7.96
C ALA A 1030 -45.63 30.93 8.24
N VAL A 1031 -46.21 30.27 7.22
CA VAL A 1031 -46.75 28.90 7.35
C VAL A 1031 -45.64 27.88 7.60
N LEU A 1032 -44.47 28.04 6.97
CA LEU A 1032 -43.32 27.16 7.20
C LEU A 1032 -42.76 27.32 8.63
N LEU A 1033 -42.56 28.56 9.11
CA LEU A 1033 -42.18 28.81 10.50
C LEU A 1033 -43.21 28.24 11.48
N LYS A 1034 -44.52 28.42 11.23
CA LYS A 1034 -45.57 27.92 12.12
C LYS A 1034 -45.71 26.37 12.11
N ARG A 1035 -45.16 25.69 11.09
CA ARG A 1035 -44.96 24.22 11.09
C ARG A 1035 -43.64 23.80 11.76
N LEU A 1036 -42.60 24.63 11.70
CA LEU A 1036 -41.27 24.34 12.27
C LEU A 1036 -41.13 24.73 13.76
N THR A 1037 -42.00 25.59 14.29
CA THR A 1037 -42.13 25.86 15.73
C THR A 1037 -43.21 24.98 16.38
N LYS A 1038 -43.11 23.66 16.21
CA LYS A 1038 -43.68 22.76 17.23
C LYS A 1038 -42.95 23.03 18.55
N SER A 1039 -43.69 23.06 19.66
CA SER A 1039 -43.10 23.18 20.98
C SER A 1039 -42.15 21.99 21.23
N THR A 1040 -40.88 22.25 21.56
CA THR A 1040 -39.94 21.19 21.93
C THR A 1040 -40.26 20.73 23.34
N THR A 1041 -40.95 19.60 23.46
CA THR A 1041 -41.21 18.94 24.73
C THR A 1041 -39.91 18.34 25.29
N ARG A 1042 -39.88 17.97 26.58
CA ARG A 1042 -38.73 17.23 27.13
C ARG A 1042 -38.55 15.86 26.46
N TRP A 1043 -39.60 15.26 25.90
CA TRP A 1043 -39.50 14.06 25.08
C TRP A 1043 -38.79 14.32 23.74
N ASP A 1044 -39.02 15.47 23.10
CA ASP A 1044 -38.25 15.87 21.91
C ASP A 1044 -36.77 16.12 22.27
N HIS A 1045 -36.50 16.71 23.43
CA HIS A 1045 -35.13 16.85 23.94
C HIS A 1045 -34.45 15.50 24.18
N ALA A 1046 -35.13 14.55 24.82
CA ALA A 1046 -34.62 13.20 25.06
C ALA A 1046 -34.33 12.46 23.74
N ARG A 1047 -35.22 12.58 22.73
CA ARG A 1047 -35.00 12.02 21.40
C ARG A 1047 -33.75 12.62 20.72
N ILE A 1048 -33.61 13.95 20.70
CA ILE A 1048 -32.44 14.60 20.09
C ILE A 1048 -31.12 14.16 20.75
N VAL A 1049 -31.11 13.95 22.07
CA VAL A 1049 -29.93 13.41 22.77
C VAL A 1049 -29.66 11.95 22.40
N ALA A 1050 -30.70 11.09 22.37
CA ALA A 1050 -30.55 9.70 21.97
C ALA A 1050 -30.04 9.56 20.52
N ASP A 1051 -30.57 10.35 19.60
CA ASP A 1051 -30.18 10.38 18.19
C ASP A 1051 -28.71 10.85 18.04
N ALA A 1052 -28.29 11.92 18.74
CA ALA A 1052 -26.94 12.46 18.66
C ALA A 1052 -25.86 11.53 19.28
N VAL A 1053 -26.18 10.82 20.37
CA VAL A 1053 -25.26 9.84 20.98
C VAL A 1053 -25.18 8.56 20.12
N THR A 1054 -26.26 8.18 19.45
CA THR A 1054 -26.34 7.05 18.49
C THR A 1054 -25.38 7.20 17.29
N GLY A 1055 -24.89 6.08 16.76
CA GLY A 1055 -23.97 5.99 15.63
C GLY A 1055 -22.51 5.77 16.04
N GLU A 1056 -21.70 5.27 15.11
CA GLU A 1056 -20.25 5.07 15.29
C GLU A 1056 -19.51 6.41 15.28
N LYS A 1057 -18.63 6.62 16.26
CA LYS A 1057 -17.81 7.82 16.41
C LYS A 1057 -16.37 7.45 16.81
N PHE A 1058 -15.40 8.27 16.42
CA PHE A 1058 -13.98 8.06 16.70
C PHE A 1058 -13.33 9.30 17.33
N SER A 1059 -12.39 9.09 18.25
CA SER A 1059 -11.46 10.15 18.72
C SER A 1059 -10.22 10.31 17.81
N ARG A 1060 -10.21 9.69 16.63
CA ARG A 1060 -9.07 9.64 15.68
C ARG A 1060 -8.40 10.99 15.45
N GLU A 1061 -9.19 12.03 15.18
CA GLU A 1061 -8.66 13.39 14.92
C GLU A 1061 -8.02 14.03 16.15
N GLN A 1062 -8.40 13.61 17.37
CA GLN A 1062 -7.78 14.09 18.61
C GLN A 1062 -6.52 13.29 18.93
N ALA A 1063 -6.59 11.97 18.82
CA ALA A 1063 -5.45 11.08 19.00
C ALA A 1063 -4.33 11.35 17.98
N SER A 1064 -4.64 11.90 16.80
CA SER A 1064 -3.63 12.38 15.84
C SER A 1064 -3.09 13.78 16.15
N ARG A 1065 -3.70 14.52 17.07
CA ARG A 1065 -3.27 15.86 17.54
C ARG A 1065 -2.49 15.80 18.86
N ASP A 1066 -2.78 14.84 19.74
CA ASP A 1066 -2.13 14.65 21.04
C ASP A 1066 -2.15 13.16 21.43
N PRO A 1067 -1.29 12.33 20.79
CA PRO A 1067 -1.31 10.87 20.93
C PRO A 1067 -0.90 10.36 22.31
N ASP A 1068 -0.16 11.15 23.09
CA ASP A 1068 0.35 10.73 24.41
C ASP A 1068 -0.71 10.86 25.51
N ASN A 1069 -1.69 11.76 25.34
CA ASN A 1069 -2.80 11.94 26.28
C ASN A 1069 -4.11 11.26 25.82
N PHE A 1070 -4.31 11.08 24.50
CA PHE A 1070 -5.57 10.58 23.94
C PHE A 1070 -5.36 9.40 22.99
N PHE A 1071 -5.87 8.23 23.38
CA PHE A 1071 -5.91 7.08 22.48
C PHE A 1071 -6.94 7.29 21.36
N ASN A 1072 -6.71 6.68 20.18
CA ASN A 1072 -7.75 6.60 19.15
C ASN A 1072 -8.74 5.49 19.54
N LEU A 1073 -9.87 5.92 20.07
CA LEU A 1073 -10.95 5.09 20.57
C LEU A 1073 -12.13 5.13 19.60
N ARG A 1074 -12.71 3.96 19.36
CA ARG A 1074 -14.04 3.80 18.79
C ARG A 1074 -15.06 3.94 19.93
N MET A 1075 -16.12 4.69 19.69
CA MET A 1075 -17.32 4.71 20.51
C MET A 1075 -18.50 4.37 19.60
N PHE A 1076 -19.21 3.28 19.86
CA PHE A 1076 -20.38 2.88 19.07
C PHE A 1076 -21.59 2.79 19.99
N THR A 1077 -22.64 3.54 19.66
CA THR A 1077 -23.93 3.48 20.37
C THR A 1077 -25.03 3.16 19.36
N CYS A 1078 -25.98 2.30 19.71
CA CYS A 1078 -27.14 2.01 18.86
C CYS A 1078 -28.37 1.60 19.69
N PRO A 1079 -29.60 1.77 19.16
CA PRO A 1079 -30.81 1.31 19.84
C PRO A 1079 -30.79 -0.20 20.09
N ALA A 1080 -31.21 -0.59 21.29
CA ALA A 1080 -31.34 -1.97 21.74
C ALA A 1080 -32.80 -2.30 22.12
N ALA A 1081 -33.45 -1.45 22.94
CA ALA A 1081 -34.86 -1.61 23.32
C ALA A 1081 -35.57 -0.27 23.56
N GLU A 1082 -36.87 -0.32 23.90
CA GLU A 1082 -37.69 0.82 24.28
C GLU A 1082 -38.57 0.41 25.47
N MET A 1083 -38.54 1.21 26.54
CA MET A 1083 -39.30 0.96 27.76
C MET A 1083 -40.78 1.33 27.55
N VAL A 1084 -41.67 0.75 28.36
CA VAL A 1084 -43.12 0.99 28.33
C VAL A 1084 -43.49 2.47 28.54
N ASP A 1085 -42.63 3.26 29.19
CA ASP A 1085 -42.83 4.71 29.39
C ASP A 1085 -42.36 5.58 28.19
N GLY A 1086 -41.75 4.98 27.17
CA GLY A 1086 -41.17 5.65 26.00
C GLY A 1086 -39.67 5.97 26.12
N SER A 1087 -39.00 5.59 27.22
CA SER A 1087 -37.54 5.74 27.37
C SER A 1087 -36.79 4.85 26.38
N LYS A 1088 -35.79 5.40 25.69
CA LYS A 1088 -34.97 4.62 24.74
C LYS A 1088 -33.81 3.95 25.46
N VAL A 1089 -33.67 2.63 25.29
CA VAL A 1089 -32.49 1.87 25.73
C VAL A 1089 -31.54 1.71 24.54
N LEU A 1090 -30.34 2.26 24.67
CA LEU A 1090 -29.26 2.14 23.70
C LEU A 1090 -28.18 1.23 24.29
N TYR A 1091 -27.63 0.32 23.50
CA TYR A 1091 -26.35 -0.33 23.83
C TYR A 1091 -25.19 0.62 23.45
N PHE A 1092 -24.17 0.67 24.30
CA PHE A 1092 -22.98 1.50 24.17
C PHE A 1092 -21.71 0.68 24.38
N GLU A 1093 -20.72 0.85 23.51
CA GLU A 1093 -19.38 0.29 23.67
C GLU A 1093 -18.26 1.30 23.38
N GLN A 1094 -17.12 1.07 24.04
CA GLN A 1094 -15.84 1.70 23.73
C GLN A 1094 -14.74 0.65 23.55
N ALA A 1095 -13.97 0.79 22.46
CA ALA A 1095 -12.89 -0.12 22.07
C ALA A 1095 -11.71 0.67 21.48
N PHE A 1096 -10.50 0.08 21.49
CA PHE A 1096 -9.39 0.61 20.71
C PHE A 1096 -9.65 0.39 19.22
N TRP A 1097 -9.39 1.40 18.37
CA TRP A 1097 -9.77 1.34 16.95
C TRP A 1097 -9.14 0.18 16.16
N ARG A 1098 -7.98 -0.34 16.59
CA ARG A 1098 -7.30 -1.51 15.98
C ARG A 1098 -7.89 -2.85 16.40
N THR A 1099 -8.66 -2.89 17.48
CA THR A 1099 -9.26 -4.09 18.04
C THR A 1099 -10.71 -3.81 18.47
N PRO A 1100 -11.61 -3.37 17.55
CA PRO A 1100 -13.02 -3.13 17.87
C PRO A 1100 -13.66 -4.36 18.54
N GLN A 1101 -13.29 -5.57 18.09
CA GLN A 1101 -13.72 -6.86 18.61
C GLN A 1101 -13.35 -7.16 20.07
N LYS A 1102 -12.63 -6.26 20.74
CA LYS A 1102 -12.32 -6.30 22.18
C LYS A 1102 -12.72 -4.96 22.84
N PRO A 1103 -14.03 -4.69 23.02
CA PRO A 1103 -14.48 -3.52 23.77
C PRO A 1103 -14.06 -3.67 25.25
N PHE A 1104 -13.44 -2.62 25.80
CA PHE A 1104 -13.01 -2.58 27.20
C PHE A 1104 -14.06 -1.95 28.13
N ARG A 1105 -15.10 -1.35 27.56
CA ARG A 1105 -16.28 -0.88 28.29
C ARG A 1105 -17.52 -1.14 27.44
N GLN A 1106 -18.54 -1.76 28.03
CA GLN A 1106 -19.85 -2.01 27.45
C GLN A 1106 -20.90 -1.62 28.51
N ARG A 1107 -21.98 -0.94 28.11
CA ARG A 1107 -23.05 -0.48 29.01
C ARG A 1107 -24.38 -0.36 28.26
N PHE A 1108 -25.50 -0.36 29.00
CA PHE A 1108 -26.75 0.20 28.49
C PHE A 1108 -26.87 1.68 28.89
N TYR A 1109 -27.45 2.49 28.00
CA TYR A 1109 -27.86 3.86 28.22
C TYR A 1109 -29.38 4.00 28.05
N MET A 1110 -30.10 4.30 29.14
CA MET A 1110 -31.50 4.67 29.10
C MET A 1110 -31.63 6.20 29.01
N VAL A 1111 -32.22 6.69 27.92
CA VAL A 1111 -32.42 8.12 27.64
C VAL A 1111 -33.89 8.48 27.84
N LYS A 1112 -34.16 9.38 28.78
CA LYS A 1112 -35.53 9.80 29.15
C LYS A 1112 -35.59 11.29 29.55
N PRO A 1113 -36.76 11.96 29.52
CA PRO A 1113 -36.88 13.35 29.96
C PRO A 1113 -36.68 13.50 31.46
N CYS A 1114 -36.08 14.62 31.89
CA CYS A 1114 -35.99 14.94 33.32
C CYS A 1114 -37.37 15.16 33.96
N SER A 1115 -37.53 14.73 35.23
CA SER A 1115 -38.74 15.00 36.03
C SER A 1115 -39.05 16.51 36.12
N LYS A 1116 -40.32 16.91 36.25
CA LYS A 1116 -40.73 18.34 36.18
C LYS A 1116 -40.05 19.24 37.22
N GLU A 1117 -39.64 18.68 38.36
CA GLU A 1117 -38.95 19.37 39.46
C GLU A 1117 -37.45 19.57 39.19
N MET A 1118 -36.84 18.74 38.34
CA MET A 1118 -35.43 18.83 37.97
C MET A 1118 -35.13 20.00 37.03
N LYS A 1119 -33.99 20.67 37.26
CA LYS A 1119 -33.44 21.77 36.44
C LYS A 1119 -32.68 21.31 35.18
N CYS A 1120 -32.94 20.10 34.70
CA CYS A 1120 -32.37 19.53 33.47
C CYS A 1120 -33.48 19.24 32.44
N ASP A 1121 -33.08 18.87 31.23
CA ASP A 1121 -34.00 18.52 30.14
C ASP A 1121 -34.07 17.01 29.91
N VAL A 1122 -32.91 16.32 29.99
CA VAL A 1122 -32.75 14.89 29.69
C VAL A 1122 -31.90 14.18 30.74
N GLU A 1123 -32.33 13.00 31.16
CA GLU A 1123 -31.59 12.06 31.98
C GLU A 1123 -30.95 11.01 31.06
N LEU A 1124 -29.62 10.96 31.02
CA LEU A 1124 -28.85 9.89 30.39
C LEU A 1124 -28.38 8.94 31.50
N SER A 1125 -29.16 7.91 31.77
CA SER A 1125 -28.90 6.94 32.84
C SER A 1125 -28.15 5.73 32.29
N SER A 1126 -27.11 5.27 33.00
CA SER A 1126 -26.22 4.22 32.54
C SER A 1126 -26.25 3.02 33.48
N TYR A 1127 -26.29 1.84 32.88
CA TYR A 1127 -26.46 0.56 33.57
C TYR A 1127 -25.39 -0.45 33.14
N ALA A 1128 -25.07 -1.37 34.05
CA ALA A 1128 -24.32 -2.58 33.74
C ALA A 1128 -25.15 -3.51 32.84
N ILE A 1129 -24.46 -4.41 32.13
CA ILE A 1129 -25.04 -5.50 31.35
C ILE A 1129 -24.79 -6.79 32.16
N ARG A 1130 -25.79 -7.66 32.31
CA ARG A 1130 -25.63 -8.91 33.08
C ARG A 1130 -24.64 -9.86 32.43
N ASP A 1131 -24.83 -10.19 31.15
CA ASP A 1131 -23.83 -10.90 30.34
C ASP A 1131 -23.10 -9.93 29.39
N ALA A 1132 -21.95 -9.42 29.79
CA ALA A 1132 -21.15 -8.53 28.95
C ALA A 1132 -20.33 -9.27 27.86
N GLU A 1133 -20.41 -10.60 27.75
CA GLU A 1133 -19.82 -11.35 26.62
C GLU A 1133 -20.85 -11.48 25.49
N GLU A 1134 -22.11 -11.81 25.80
CA GLU A 1134 -23.19 -11.95 24.82
C GLU A 1134 -23.41 -10.65 24.03
N TYR A 1135 -23.17 -9.47 24.60
CA TYR A 1135 -23.41 -8.19 23.92
C TYR A 1135 -22.21 -7.64 23.11
N LYS A 1136 -21.06 -8.33 23.05
CA LYS A 1136 -19.87 -7.82 22.33
C LYS A 1136 -20.12 -7.51 20.86
N ASN A 1137 -19.81 -6.28 20.45
CA ASN A 1137 -20.03 -5.78 19.08
C ASN A 1137 -21.51 -5.77 18.67
N PHE A 1138 -22.46 -5.68 19.61
CA PHE A 1138 -23.92 -5.70 19.36
C PHE A 1138 -24.34 -4.69 18.27
N CYS A 1139 -23.67 -3.55 18.16
CA CYS A 1139 -23.96 -2.57 17.11
C CYS A 1139 -23.46 -2.95 15.70
N ASP A 1140 -22.43 -3.79 15.57
CA ASP A 1140 -21.98 -4.34 14.28
C ASP A 1140 -22.83 -5.52 13.83
N ARG A 1141 -23.45 -6.25 14.77
CA ARG A 1141 -24.35 -7.35 14.44
C ARG A 1141 -25.56 -6.85 13.64
N PRO A 1142 -25.98 -7.56 12.58
CA PRO A 1142 -27.30 -7.35 11.98
C PRO A 1142 -28.41 -7.37 13.04
N LYS A 1143 -29.53 -6.66 12.82
CA LYS A 1143 -30.64 -6.60 13.80
C LYS A 1143 -31.22 -7.99 14.12
N ASP A 1144 -31.17 -8.88 13.14
CA ASP A 1144 -31.55 -10.29 13.18
C ASP A 1144 -30.56 -11.20 13.94
N GLN A 1145 -29.46 -10.66 14.49
CA GLN A 1145 -28.43 -11.37 15.26
C GLN A 1145 -28.15 -10.70 16.62
N ARG A 1146 -29.14 -9.99 17.15
CA ARG A 1146 -29.11 -9.31 18.44
C ARG A 1146 -30.14 -9.97 19.36
N PRO A 1147 -29.87 -10.07 20.68
CA PRO A 1147 -30.90 -10.35 21.67
C PRO A 1147 -32.15 -9.47 21.47
N LEU A 1148 -33.31 -10.06 21.75
CA LEU A 1148 -34.61 -9.44 21.59
C LEU A 1148 -34.77 -8.23 22.53
N PRO A 1149 -35.62 -7.23 22.18
CA PRO A 1149 -35.85 -6.07 23.05
C PRO A 1149 -36.31 -6.42 24.47
N GLU A 1150 -36.99 -7.55 24.63
CA GLU A 1150 -37.42 -8.12 25.91
C GLU A 1150 -36.22 -8.63 26.72
N GLU A 1151 -35.35 -9.45 26.11
CA GLU A 1151 -34.12 -9.98 26.70
C GLU A 1151 -33.16 -8.83 27.11
N VAL A 1152 -33.03 -7.82 26.25
CA VAL A 1152 -32.29 -6.57 26.52
C VAL A 1152 -32.77 -5.88 27.79
N VAL A 1153 -34.08 -5.87 28.05
CA VAL A 1153 -34.67 -5.22 29.24
C VAL A 1153 -34.44 -6.08 30.49
N GLU A 1154 -34.49 -7.40 30.39
CA GLU A 1154 -34.17 -8.29 31.52
C GLU A 1154 -32.69 -8.21 31.92
N ASP A 1155 -31.78 -7.98 30.98
CA ASP A 1155 -30.31 -7.88 31.21
C ASP A 1155 -29.79 -6.47 31.55
N VAL A 1156 -30.68 -5.48 31.68
CA VAL A 1156 -30.35 -4.22 32.37
C VAL A 1156 -30.09 -4.54 33.85
N ALA A 1157 -28.80 -4.53 34.23
CA ALA A 1157 -28.36 -4.85 35.57
C ALA A 1157 -28.28 -3.59 36.47
N GLU A 1158 -27.25 -3.49 37.30
CA GLU A 1158 -27.10 -2.38 38.26
C GLU A 1158 -27.05 -1.00 37.58
N HIS A 1159 -27.73 -0.02 38.19
CA HIS A 1159 -27.61 1.39 37.80
C HIS A 1159 -26.25 1.94 38.24
N LEU A 1160 -25.44 2.35 37.27
CA LEU A 1160 -24.07 2.81 37.51
C LEU A 1160 -24.02 4.32 37.80
N THR A 1161 -24.75 5.13 37.00
CA THR A 1161 -24.74 6.59 37.11
C THR A 1161 -25.81 7.24 36.23
N THR A 1162 -26.13 8.52 36.45
CA THR A 1162 -26.95 9.34 35.55
C THR A 1162 -26.29 10.68 35.29
N ILE A 1163 -26.17 11.04 34.00
CA ILE A 1163 -25.74 12.36 33.55
C ILE A 1163 -26.99 13.21 33.28
N TYR A 1164 -27.07 14.37 33.94
CA TYR A 1164 -28.21 15.29 33.85
C TYR A 1164 -27.93 16.39 32.84
N LEU A 1165 -28.46 16.23 31.63
CA LEU A 1165 -28.21 17.10 30.48
C LEU A 1165 -29.21 18.25 30.42
N LYS A 1166 -28.70 19.47 30.23
CA LYS A 1166 -29.48 20.70 29.98
C LYS A 1166 -29.10 21.28 28.61
N ARG A 1167 -30.04 21.96 27.95
CA ARG A 1167 -29.80 22.64 26.68
C ARG A 1167 -28.82 23.81 26.87
N CYS A 1168 -27.81 23.89 26.02
CA CYS A 1168 -26.82 24.96 26.05
C CYS A 1168 -27.44 26.32 25.70
N GLN A 1169 -27.01 27.38 26.41
CA GLN A 1169 -27.44 28.75 26.15
C GLN A 1169 -27.01 29.24 24.75
N ARG A 1170 -27.84 30.10 24.14
CA ARG A 1170 -27.55 30.72 22.84
C ARG A 1170 -26.18 31.43 22.88
N GLY A 1171 -25.26 30.97 22.04
CA GLY A 1171 -23.88 31.48 21.96
C GLY A 1171 -22.81 30.42 22.24
N LYS A 1172 -23.12 29.38 23.03
CA LYS A 1172 -22.21 28.24 23.23
C LYS A 1172 -22.05 27.39 21.95
N ARG A 1173 -20.94 26.64 21.87
CA ARG A 1173 -20.68 25.65 20.78
C ARG A 1173 -21.56 24.41 20.89
N CYS A 1174 -21.87 23.97 22.12
CA CYS A 1174 -22.70 22.80 22.41
C CYS A 1174 -24.20 23.04 22.13
N LEU A 1175 -24.92 21.93 22.02
CA LEU A 1175 -26.38 21.83 21.99
C LEU A 1175 -26.93 21.44 23.36
N TYR A 1176 -26.27 20.49 24.03
CA TYR A 1176 -26.53 20.08 25.42
C TYR A 1176 -25.21 19.93 26.17
N GLU A 1177 -25.23 20.16 27.47
CA GLU A 1177 -24.12 19.97 28.40
C GLU A 1177 -24.65 19.41 29.73
N GLY A 1178 -23.88 18.58 30.42
CA GLY A 1178 -24.32 18.00 31.69
C GLY A 1178 -23.27 17.11 32.34
N SER A 1179 -23.50 16.79 33.61
CA SER A 1179 -22.60 15.98 34.44
C SER A 1179 -23.40 15.00 35.29
N THR A 1180 -22.68 14.07 35.91
CA THR A 1180 -23.13 13.37 37.12
C THR A 1180 -23.32 14.37 38.28
N PRO A 1181 -24.01 13.98 39.37
CA PRO A 1181 -24.15 14.82 40.56
C PRO A 1181 -22.79 15.25 41.17
N PRO A 1182 -22.76 16.33 41.98
CA PRO A 1182 -21.61 16.65 42.83
C PRO A 1182 -21.29 15.47 43.76
N GLY A 1183 -20.01 15.08 43.85
CA GLY A 1183 -19.57 13.83 44.49
C GLY A 1183 -19.44 12.64 43.54
N GLY A 1184 -19.94 12.74 42.31
CA GLY A 1184 -19.79 11.69 41.30
C GLY A 1184 -20.67 10.46 41.57
N PHE A 1185 -20.15 9.29 41.24
CA PHE A 1185 -20.73 7.97 41.53
C PHE A 1185 -19.64 6.99 42.00
N PRO A 1186 -19.93 6.01 42.87
CA PRO A 1186 -18.92 5.08 43.38
C PRO A 1186 -18.18 4.34 42.26
N ASN A 1187 -16.85 4.24 42.37
CA ASN A 1187 -16.04 3.53 41.40
C ASN A 1187 -14.70 3.09 41.99
N SER A 1188 -14.46 1.78 42.06
CA SER A 1188 -13.25 1.16 42.63
C SER A 1188 -12.14 0.85 41.61
N TRP A 1189 -12.26 1.31 40.37
CA TRP A 1189 -11.29 0.98 39.32
C TRP A 1189 -10.00 1.81 39.45
N ASN A 1190 -8.85 1.18 39.26
CA ASN A 1190 -7.52 1.80 39.27
C ASN A 1190 -7.28 2.79 40.44
N GLY A 1191 -7.67 2.40 41.66
CA GLY A 1191 -7.43 3.17 42.89
C GLY A 1191 -8.36 4.38 43.08
N ALA A 1192 -9.43 4.50 42.30
CA ALA A 1192 -10.49 5.44 42.61
C ALA A 1192 -11.42 4.90 43.71
N SER A 1193 -12.18 5.82 44.31
CA SER A 1193 -13.34 5.56 45.17
C SER A 1193 -14.62 6.13 44.56
N TYR A 1194 -14.52 7.22 43.79
CA TYR A 1194 -15.62 7.78 42.99
C TYR A 1194 -15.16 8.25 41.61
N CYS A 1195 -16.09 8.29 40.65
CA CYS A 1195 -15.89 8.80 39.30
C CYS A 1195 -16.84 9.98 39.03
N VAL A 1196 -16.37 10.99 38.31
CA VAL A 1196 -17.19 12.05 37.74
C VAL A 1196 -17.23 11.89 36.23
N SER A 1197 -18.43 11.91 35.65
CA SER A 1197 -18.62 11.88 34.19
C SER A 1197 -19.31 13.16 33.72
N GLU A 1198 -18.79 13.76 32.65
CA GLU A 1198 -19.35 14.93 31.97
C GLU A 1198 -19.54 14.65 30.49
N LEU A 1199 -20.66 15.11 29.91
CA LEU A 1199 -20.96 14.95 28.49
C LEU A 1199 -21.49 16.25 27.90
N ALA A 1200 -20.94 16.65 26.76
CA ALA A 1200 -21.45 17.74 25.94
C ALA A 1200 -21.73 17.25 24.51
N VAL A 1201 -22.96 17.45 24.05
CA VAL A 1201 -23.37 17.21 22.66
C VAL A 1201 -23.04 18.46 21.85
N ILE A 1202 -22.16 18.34 20.87
CA ILE A 1202 -21.73 19.41 19.97
C ILE A 1202 -22.54 19.36 18.67
N LYS A 1203 -22.51 20.44 17.86
CA LYS A 1203 -23.15 20.48 16.54
C LYS A 1203 -22.50 19.47 15.59
N LYS A 1204 -23.29 18.87 14.69
CA LYS A 1204 -22.89 17.73 13.83
C LYS A 1204 -22.61 16.44 14.61
N ASP A 1205 -23.34 16.22 15.70
CA ASP A 1205 -23.38 14.96 16.46
C ASP A 1205 -22.00 14.50 16.97
N GLU A 1206 -21.10 15.48 17.18
CA GLU A 1206 -19.83 15.32 17.86
C GLU A 1206 -20.08 15.28 19.38
N ILE A 1207 -19.49 14.32 20.07
CA ILE A 1207 -19.72 14.05 21.50
C ILE A 1207 -18.43 14.27 22.26
N HIS A 1208 -18.42 15.24 23.17
CA HIS A 1208 -17.29 15.54 24.05
C HIS A 1208 -17.56 14.93 25.42
N THR A 1209 -16.61 14.15 25.96
CA THR A 1209 -16.77 13.43 27.23
C THR A 1209 -15.57 13.56 28.14
N TRP A 1210 -15.79 13.71 29.44
CA TRP A 1210 -14.77 13.53 30.48
C TRP A 1210 -15.23 12.40 31.39
N ASP A 1211 -14.36 11.42 31.62
CA ASP A 1211 -14.47 10.47 32.73
C ASP A 1211 -13.21 10.61 33.58
N ARG A 1212 -13.39 10.81 34.89
CA ARG A 1212 -12.30 11.10 35.83
C ARG A 1212 -12.53 10.37 37.15
N GLY A 1213 -11.60 9.51 37.52
CA GLY A 1213 -11.62 8.78 38.80
C GLY A 1213 -10.80 9.48 39.87
N TYR A 1214 -11.33 9.50 41.10
CA TYR A 1214 -10.78 10.19 42.27
C TYR A 1214 -10.71 9.26 43.47
N ASP A 1215 -9.65 9.34 44.27
CA ASP A 1215 -9.50 8.61 45.54
C ASP A 1215 -10.38 9.20 46.67
N GLU A 1216 -10.35 8.60 47.87
CA GLU A 1216 -11.08 9.09 49.06
C GLU A 1216 -10.66 10.50 49.51
N ASN A 1217 -9.46 10.95 49.10
CA ASN A 1217 -8.92 12.28 49.41
C ASN A 1217 -9.26 13.33 48.33
N GLY A 1218 -9.93 12.92 47.23
CA GLY A 1218 -10.25 13.79 46.09
C GLY A 1218 -9.13 13.98 45.07
N ASN A 1219 -8.06 13.18 45.11
CA ASN A 1219 -6.98 13.19 44.11
C ASN A 1219 -7.41 12.47 42.84
N GLN A 1220 -7.26 13.10 41.66
CA GLN A 1220 -7.56 12.42 40.39
C GLN A 1220 -6.48 11.38 40.03
N VAL A 1221 -6.82 10.11 40.24
CA VAL A 1221 -5.97 8.93 39.99
C VAL A 1221 -5.94 8.49 38.53
N TRP A 1222 -7.06 8.63 37.80
CA TRP A 1222 -7.12 8.30 36.37
C TRP A 1222 -8.10 9.20 35.58
N GLY A 1223 -8.05 9.06 34.26
CA GLY A 1223 -8.81 9.89 33.33
C GLY A 1223 -8.05 11.13 32.88
N VAL A 1224 -8.57 11.80 31.86
CA VAL A 1224 -7.90 12.92 31.19
C VAL A 1224 -7.93 14.19 32.03
N LYS A 1225 -6.79 14.90 32.10
CA LYS A 1225 -6.60 16.12 32.90
C LYS A 1225 -6.66 17.42 32.07
N THR A 1226 -6.33 17.34 30.78
CA THR A 1226 -6.11 18.50 29.89
C THR A 1226 -7.30 18.84 28.97
N GLY A 1227 -8.25 17.92 28.76
CA GLY A 1227 -9.40 18.13 27.88
C GLY A 1227 -10.34 16.92 27.82
N PRO A 1228 -11.49 17.02 27.11
CA PRO A 1228 -12.40 15.90 26.89
C PRO A 1228 -11.82 14.90 25.90
N TYR A 1229 -12.37 13.69 25.83
CA TYR A 1229 -12.34 12.90 24.60
C TYR A 1229 -13.35 13.48 23.59
N GLU A 1230 -12.86 13.87 22.41
CA GLU A 1230 -13.62 14.43 21.28
C GLU A 1230 -14.03 13.33 20.29
N PHE A 1231 -15.21 12.72 20.47
CA PHE A 1231 -15.72 11.67 19.57
C PHE A 1231 -16.52 12.27 18.40
N LYS A 1232 -16.00 12.17 17.17
CA LYS A 1232 -16.66 12.65 15.95
C LYS A 1232 -17.30 11.51 15.16
N PRO A 1233 -18.48 11.70 14.52
CA PRO A 1233 -19.11 10.68 13.70
C PRO A 1233 -18.18 10.11 12.62
N ALA A 1234 -18.29 8.80 12.39
CA ALA A 1234 -17.69 8.16 11.24
C ALA A 1234 -18.19 8.82 9.94
N PRO A 1235 -17.33 9.02 8.91
CA PRO A 1235 -17.79 9.46 7.60
C PRO A 1235 -18.74 8.39 7.04
N ALA A 1236 -20.01 8.74 6.88
CA ALA A 1236 -21.05 7.77 6.59
C ALA A 1236 -20.78 6.99 5.29
N PRO A 1237 -21.01 5.66 5.26
CA PRO A 1237 -20.99 4.91 4.02
C PRO A 1237 -22.07 5.46 3.10
N ALA A 1238 -21.68 5.82 1.87
CA ALA A 1238 -22.59 6.45 0.93
C ALA A 1238 -23.76 5.49 0.57
N PRO A 1239 -25.02 5.97 0.54
CA PRO A 1239 -26.14 5.14 0.09
C PRO A 1239 -25.97 4.79 -1.39
N ALA A 1240 -26.27 3.52 -1.74
CA ALA A 1240 -26.11 3.00 -3.09
C ALA A 1240 -27.19 3.54 -4.06
N SER A 1241 -26.98 4.76 -4.57
CA SER A 1241 -27.80 5.34 -5.63
C SER A 1241 -27.05 6.41 -6.44
N SER A 1242 -27.14 6.30 -7.77
CA SER A 1242 -26.67 7.25 -8.80
C SER A 1242 -25.18 7.62 -8.79
N SER A 1243 -24.49 7.27 -9.89
CA SER A 1243 -23.09 7.60 -10.13
C SER A 1243 -22.88 9.06 -10.57
N SER A 1244 -22.66 9.96 -9.61
CA SER A 1244 -22.04 11.28 -9.82
C SER A 1244 -21.44 11.80 -8.52
N ASP A 1245 -20.41 12.64 -8.63
CA ASP A 1245 -19.80 13.44 -7.55
C ASP A 1245 -19.18 12.68 -6.37
N MET A 1246 -18.00 12.09 -6.61
CA MET A 1246 -17.07 11.69 -5.56
C MET A 1246 -15.96 12.75 -5.42
N PHE A 1247 -15.85 13.37 -4.24
CA PHE A 1247 -14.83 14.36 -3.83
C PHE A 1247 -14.73 15.65 -4.67
N SER A 1248 -15.36 16.72 -4.18
CA SER A 1248 -14.90 18.09 -4.47
C SER A 1248 -13.52 18.34 -3.84
N PRO A 1249 -12.61 19.07 -4.50
CA PRO A 1249 -11.30 19.40 -3.94
C PRO A 1249 -11.39 20.35 -2.74
N LEU A 1250 -10.27 20.52 -2.03
CA LEU A 1250 -10.09 21.59 -1.05
C LEU A 1250 -10.43 22.95 -1.69
N ASN A 1251 -11.23 23.77 -1.01
CA ASN A 1251 -11.55 25.14 -1.44
C ASN A 1251 -10.32 26.06 -1.30
N ILE A 1252 -9.39 25.95 -2.25
CA ILE A 1252 -8.36 26.95 -2.51
C ILE A 1252 -9.01 28.02 -3.39
N THR A 1253 -9.17 29.23 -2.86
CA THR A 1253 -9.69 30.36 -3.63
C THR A 1253 -8.68 30.71 -4.74
N PRO A 1254 -9.08 30.76 -6.03
CA PRO A 1254 -8.15 31.07 -7.10
C PRO A 1254 -7.69 32.53 -7.01
N MET A 1255 -6.43 32.76 -6.64
CA MET A 1255 -5.81 34.08 -6.77
C MET A 1255 -5.60 34.40 -8.25
N GLN A 1256 -6.19 35.51 -8.71
CA GLN A 1256 -5.89 36.06 -10.03
C GLN A 1256 -4.51 36.71 -10.01
N PHE A 1257 -3.52 36.03 -10.59
CA PHE A 1257 -2.25 36.67 -10.98
C PHE A 1257 -2.28 36.98 -12.48
N LEU A 1258 -1.90 38.21 -12.83
CA LEU A 1258 -1.86 38.67 -14.22
C LEU A 1258 -0.71 37.99 -14.99
N GLU A 1259 -0.98 37.50 -16.20
CA GLU A 1259 0.08 37.22 -17.15
C GLU A 1259 0.89 38.49 -17.45
N LYS A 1260 2.17 38.51 -17.10
CA LYS A 1260 3.18 39.31 -17.81
C LYS A 1260 4.09 38.39 -18.61
N ARG A 1261 3.67 38.09 -19.84
CA ARG A 1261 4.52 37.44 -20.85
C ARG A 1261 5.78 38.28 -21.07
N VAL A 1262 6.95 37.63 -20.96
CA VAL A 1262 8.18 38.13 -21.58
C VAL A 1262 8.49 37.19 -22.74
N GLN A 1263 8.23 37.63 -23.96
CA GLN A 1263 8.58 36.85 -25.15
C GLN A 1263 10.10 36.89 -25.35
N GLY A 1264 10.73 35.71 -25.37
CA GLY A 1264 12.14 35.51 -25.68
C GLY A 1264 12.28 34.53 -26.82
N SER A 1265 11.87 34.91 -28.03
CA SER A 1265 11.93 34.06 -29.21
C SER A 1265 13.34 33.94 -29.76
N PHE A 1266 13.87 32.71 -29.81
CA PHE A 1266 14.94 32.36 -30.74
C PHE A 1266 14.52 31.11 -31.52
N ALA A 1267 14.23 31.31 -32.80
CA ALA A 1267 14.17 30.23 -33.77
C ALA A 1267 15.59 29.88 -34.23
N LEU A 1268 15.81 28.61 -34.55
CA LEU A 1268 16.88 28.18 -35.44
C LEU A 1268 16.22 27.43 -36.60
N GLN A 1269 16.63 27.79 -37.81
CA GLN A 1269 16.33 27.02 -39.02
C GLN A 1269 17.45 25.99 -39.23
N GLU A 1270 17.06 24.84 -39.77
CA GLU A 1270 17.91 23.76 -40.32
C GLU A 1270 18.86 23.06 -39.34
#